data_AF-A0A0D2H9X5-F1
#
_entry.id   AF-A0A0D2H9X5-F1
#
_cell.length_a   1.000
_cell.length_b   1.000
_cell.length_c   1.000
_cell.angle_alpha   90.00
_cell.angle_beta   90.00
_cell.angle_gamma   90.00
#
_symmetry.space_group_name_H-M   'P 1'
#
loop_
_entity.id
_entity.type
_entity.pdbx_description
1 polymer ?
#
loop_
_entity_poly.entity_id
_entity_poly.type
_entity_poly.pdbx_seq_one_letter_code
_entity_poly.pdbx_strand_id
1 'polypeptide(L)'
;MKFEDDGEEFHTSHSQFEDNEDGGGFYTSEPQFNDRDDRDVLKPGVHHLGLTKTFTPGWGPRDAFREFYQNWKDGIIESFGVDPHSIKPIFVRNDDEEIHITVSDNTTASMASRRGRPLGYIRFQAKQGSLELTNFRAKLDRKHLDLGETSKRGKKALAGGHGEGFKLAALVMRRNGHSVRFETNSFCWNFSFRGTRPSLCCVLSEPGPKLVREQREEYKRRVMAGDTQRGLTPYIWEDMTVKIGKSRDRGGSQKVSEEDFRKWMEVSIDLDTPESGGIVRTTTGDLILDPRFRGRIYLHGLLVSQTSDDAQNDEGLCFGYNFYEGIINRDRQRMASPREEAKALASIWTQAIQLKGDSVIDAFVKLFAEDEAAADVEHSYKFISRLTAQSICRRLKESQPDAFFYSERDASRQNATTDEDIILTELKKQPLKLGKKLWTILRQEPPLMRTPLEERDHLFGTSQPIKPDMDIFSLSIIHALNGSFAQDPRMGNIRIEFVDGANTDIDLLYSSDQALLQIHAKWLDVVRVHQESSCEFFQVAGQQMTDESAFFCDHVVQDLLEAAFDEIREQLELTPVTAARLRRQAVEYLRKMPRAIKMSSANGGRKLKVEWTGNESGAFMLRYGSNIHYWVTLHKERSCRQRKTEVLNVAGVRFSEPRQASGQPEQAEGLCDCPTRTVSQAHSEVIFDGLDPSEVYFPMVSRAEAPSFFGLPPTSIDEVSDADMNIDTDLDLKPEPCLKSDTSEDDSASGQESRVPPRDHQQVHPWAPNLVGRPKVNSLETTRLHKDEQDWLAWHQQYLQSGFSSAPRESSQLDVTFLFALLSEGLNITFEKDHYYRIQLEGEEGEQVIFVHNISQGINVPSERRYFFLVTKYSALSSILPYEQPREIGNPALVDQEVVLHFSNFDKMRTSQDAETIYLDDIRSAQRRVCVSNLADMLLDMDPQRLFCRFAVSKASTDGGVTTTTPLASHLLLHDGYHRERPSLRSDVVPVAFDLSPSVLGVSEGFAGRGFKIQAAFGLDESKHHTWRNRHLVATCFDGTICNVLKDFDSGRLLPPPQPNPAPPKVLLFAPEHQCFRLDMQNHQMPTVLQFLKPLDGVDKAVEVLKPDFVVMLLPLAVCHPSAVVRFSSTRLGLLERGFAVHSMVISLRDYGLPQERSILAVVASPFGVPLSWKFDRYTTRSEQPSTIGSLIEDLAFKNPRVGTDSNTGFVCVRPAVEGSEAEASTVSHVYNHYTGIRVASDAETISIAGTIPFSLFNDQKQWIHPVRQDRVTVRELARVQGIPDELRFLGSREEQYETVCKAIPPVVAKMIAHTIFKAIGYSRVVTVSAAEASPRRNKRARA
;
A
#
# COMPACT_ATOMS: atom_id res chain seq x y z
N MET A 1 84.25 -52.45 -0.72
CA MET A 1 85.22 -53.55 -0.49
C MET A 1 84.67 -54.34 0.70
N LYS A 2 84.22 -55.59 0.46
CA LYS A 2 83.93 -56.76 1.36
C LYS A 2 83.43 -56.50 2.80
N PHE A 3 82.34 -57.02 3.37
CA PHE A 3 81.50 -58.26 3.35
C PHE A 3 81.42 -58.80 4.81
N GLU A 4 80.24 -59.32 5.18
CA GLU A 4 79.93 -60.34 6.23
C GLU A 4 80.06 -59.98 7.74
N ASP A 5 79.41 -60.65 8.69
CA ASP A 5 78.06 -61.23 8.88
C ASP A 5 77.99 -61.72 10.36
N ASP A 6 76.76 -61.83 10.88
CA ASP A 6 76.25 -62.71 11.97
C ASP A 6 76.73 -62.73 13.45
N GLY A 7 75.74 -62.89 14.35
CA GLY A 7 75.88 -63.57 15.65
C GLY A 7 74.94 -63.12 16.80
N GLU A 8 73.75 -63.73 16.92
CA GLU A 8 72.86 -63.69 18.10
C GLU A 8 73.36 -64.60 19.26
N GLU A 9 73.01 -64.29 20.52
CA GLU A 9 72.53 -65.31 21.47
C GLU A 9 71.79 -64.70 22.69
N PHE A 10 70.64 -65.30 23.01
CA PHE A 10 69.77 -65.01 24.16
C PHE A 10 70.15 -65.87 25.36
N HIS A 11 69.99 -65.34 26.58
CA HIS A 11 69.61 -66.17 27.74
C HIS A 11 68.69 -65.40 28.70
N THR A 12 67.54 -66.01 28.96
CA THR A 12 66.49 -65.66 29.94
C THR A 12 66.58 -66.54 31.18
N SER A 13 66.30 -66.01 32.38
CA SER A 13 65.50 -66.72 33.42
C SER A 13 65.13 -65.86 34.65
N HIS A 14 63.81 -65.84 34.93
CA HIS A 14 63.08 -65.95 36.23
C HIS A 14 63.50 -65.09 37.45
N SER A 15 62.70 -64.12 37.91
CA SER A 15 61.41 -64.14 38.67
C SER A 15 61.52 -64.53 40.15
N GLN A 16 61.20 -63.60 41.07
CA GLN A 16 60.21 -63.79 42.14
C GLN A 16 59.94 -62.48 42.92
N PHE A 17 58.67 -62.30 43.26
CA PHE A 17 58.05 -61.25 44.07
C PHE A 17 58.31 -61.50 45.57
N GLU A 18 58.31 -60.44 46.39
CA GLU A 18 57.44 -60.32 47.58
C GLU A 18 57.55 -58.93 48.23
N ASP A 19 56.43 -58.54 48.85
CA ASP A 19 56.02 -57.20 49.27
C ASP A 19 56.50 -56.78 50.69
N ASN A 20 56.32 -55.48 50.94
CA ASN A 20 55.94 -54.79 52.18
C ASN A 20 56.98 -54.07 53.09
N GLU A 21 56.77 -52.75 53.10
CA GLU A 21 56.54 -51.85 54.24
C GLU A 21 57.70 -51.32 55.13
N ASP A 22 57.78 -49.98 55.08
CA ASP A 22 58.00 -48.98 56.14
C ASP A 22 59.24 -48.99 57.04
N GLY A 23 59.96 -47.86 56.99
CA GLY A 23 60.96 -47.47 57.98
C GLY A 23 61.79 -46.26 57.55
N GLY A 24 61.44 -45.07 58.04
CA GLY A 24 61.98 -43.80 57.55
C GLY A 24 63.46 -43.54 57.83
N GLY A 25 64.03 -42.59 57.08
CA GLY A 25 65.35 -42.04 57.35
C GLY A 25 65.83 -41.02 56.32
N PHE A 26 65.86 -39.75 56.75
CA PHE A 26 66.66 -38.62 56.24
C PHE A 26 66.02 -37.59 55.31
N TYR A 27 65.44 -36.59 55.99
CA TYR A 27 65.36 -35.19 55.58
C TYR A 27 66.74 -34.69 55.11
N THR A 28 66.85 -34.35 53.82
CA THR A 28 67.84 -33.39 53.34
C THR A 28 67.13 -32.35 52.47
N SER A 29 66.97 -31.17 53.07
CA SER A 29 66.89 -29.84 52.45
C SER A 29 66.03 -29.66 51.21
N GLU A 30 64.85 -29.09 51.43
CA GLU A 30 64.10 -28.25 50.51
C GLU A 30 65.03 -27.26 49.77
N PRO A 31 64.93 -27.13 48.43
CA PRO A 31 64.99 -25.82 47.82
C PRO A 31 63.59 -25.21 47.90
N GLN A 32 63.50 -24.09 48.61
CA GLN A 32 62.37 -23.17 48.63
C GLN A 32 61.55 -23.21 47.34
N PHE A 33 60.28 -23.60 47.43
CA PHE A 33 59.25 -23.28 46.44
C PHE A 33 59.17 -21.75 46.36
N ASN A 34 59.91 -21.17 45.43
CA ASN A 34 59.77 -19.77 45.10
C ASN A 34 58.51 -19.66 44.26
N ASP A 35 57.41 -19.23 44.88
CA ASP A 35 56.05 -19.05 44.32
C ASP A 35 55.95 -17.91 43.26
N ARG A 36 57.04 -17.69 42.51
CA ARG A 36 57.08 -16.91 41.27
C ARG A 36 57.57 -17.81 40.15
N ASP A 37 56.79 -18.83 39.87
CA ASP A 37 57.04 -19.70 38.73
C ASP A 37 56.82 -18.88 37.45
N ASP A 38 57.90 -18.64 36.69
CA ASP A 38 57.97 -17.98 35.39
C ASP A 38 57.11 -18.75 34.36
N ARG A 39 55.77 -18.75 34.51
CA ARG A 39 54.84 -19.44 33.60
C ARG A 39 54.73 -18.77 32.24
N ASP A 40 55.15 -17.51 32.15
CA ASP A 40 55.15 -16.73 30.91
C ASP A 40 56.53 -16.69 30.20
N VAL A 41 57.62 -17.12 30.83
CA VAL A 41 58.99 -17.02 30.25
C VAL A 41 59.44 -18.33 29.61
N LEU A 42 59.87 -18.28 28.34
CA LEU A 42 60.45 -19.42 27.63
C LEU A 42 61.92 -19.64 28.01
N LYS A 43 62.25 -20.87 28.43
CA LYS A 43 63.61 -21.33 28.72
C LYS A 43 63.89 -22.63 27.97
N PRO A 44 65.12 -22.88 27.48
CA PRO A 44 65.46 -24.16 26.88
C PRO A 44 65.20 -25.32 27.85
N GLY A 45 64.58 -26.40 27.38
CA GLY A 45 64.18 -27.50 28.25
C GLY A 45 63.27 -28.52 27.57
N VAL A 46 62.99 -29.61 28.29
CA VAL A 46 62.07 -30.66 27.86
C VAL A 46 60.81 -30.59 28.73
N HIS A 47 59.66 -30.38 28.10
CA HIS A 47 58.38 -30.32 28.78
C HIS A 47 57.55 -31.57 28.43
N HIS A 48 57.24 -32.38 29.44
CA HIS A 48 56.44 -33.59 29.29
C HIS A 48 54.95 -33.26 29.35
N LEU A 49 54.19 -33.66 28.32
CA LEU A 49 52.75 -33.34 28.20
C LEU A 49 51.84 -34.39 28.84
N GLY A 50 52.40 -35.51 29.32
CA GLY A 50 51.62 -36.60 29.94
C GLY A 50 50.76 -37.42 28.96
N LEU A 51 50.85 -37.19 27.66
CA LEU A 51 50.05 -37.88 26.64
C LEU A 51 50.81 -39.10 26.07
N THR A 52 50.23 -40.30 26.16
CA THR A 52 50.81 -41.53 25.60
C THR A 52 50.56 -41.63 24.10
N LYS A 53 51.41 -42.38 23.37
CA LYS A 53 51.23 -42.58 21.91
C LYS A 53 49.83 -43.09 21.52
N THR A 54 49.13 -43.83 22.40
CA THR A 54 47.80 -44.40 22.15
C THR A 54 46.64 -43.49 22.54
N PHE A 55 46.90 -42.30 23.08
CA PHE A 55 45.86 -41.33 23.41
C PHE A 55 45.07 -40.93 22.13
N THR A 56 43.75 -40.81 22.24
CA THR A 56 42.81 -40.54 21.12
C THR A 56 43.04 -41.43 19.88
N PRO A 57 42.78 -42.75 19.95
CA PRO A 57 43.09 -43.67 18.86
C PRO A 57 42.27 -43.42 17.58
N GLY A 58 41.06 -42.87 17.70
CA GLY A 58 40.19 -42.56 16.55
C GLY A 58 40.64 -41.36 15.70
N TRP A 59 41.61 -40.56 16.15
CA TRP A 59 42.07 -39.38 15.41
C TRP A 59 43.14 -39.73 14.38
N GLY A 60 42.92 -39.30 13.13
CA GLY A 60 43.87 -39.41 12.04
C GLY A 60 44.61 -38.11 11.70
N PRO A 61 45.53 -38.11 10.73
CA PRO A 61 46.22 -36.90 10.28
C PRO A 61 45.27 -35.77 9.82
N ARG A 62 44.11 -36.13 9.26
CA ARG A 62 43.03 -35.18 8.90
C ARG A 62 42.52 -34.39 10.11
N ASP A 63 42.24 -35.06 11.24
CA ASP A 63 41.79 -34.41 12.47
C ASP A 63 42.88 -33.51 13.07
N ALA A 64 44.13 -33.95 13.00
CA ALA A 64 45.26 -33.15 13.45
C ALA A 64 45.41 -31.88 12.60
N PHE A 65 45.26 -31.98 11.27
CA PHE A 65 45.29 -30.82 10.39
C PHE A 65 44.16 -29.84 10.69
N ARG A 66 42.94 -30.29 10.98
CA ARG A 66 41.81 -29.43 11.41
C ARG A 66 42.21 -28.55 12.60
N GLU A 67 42.84 -29.13 13.62
CA GLU A 67 43.29 -28.38 14.80
C GLU A 67 44.46 -27.42 14.49
N PHE A 68 45.37 -27.77 13.59
CA PHE A 68 46.42 -26.83 13.15
C PHE A 68 45.85 -25.66 12.35
N TYR A 69 44.95 -25.93 11.39
CA TYR A 69 44.27 -24.90 10.60
C TYR A 69 43.45 -23.99 11.49
N GLN A 70 42.74 -24.55 12.48
CA GLN A 70 41.99 -23.75 13.43
C GLN A 70 42.90 -22.82 14.24
N ASN A 71 44.00 -23.32 14.81
CA ASN A 71 44.94 -22.46 15.53
C ASN A 71 45.59 -21.42 14.62
N TRP A 72 45.77 -21.75 13.34
CA TRP A 72 46.23 -20.81 12.33
C TRP A 72 45.21 -19.67 12.12
N LYS A 73 43.92 -20.01 11.90
CA LYS A 73 42.81 -19.05 11.72
C LYS A 73 42.58 -18.19 12.97
N ASP A 74 42.52 -18.81 14.15
CA ASP A 74 42.31 -18.10 15.41
C ASP A 74 43.48 -17.14 15.72
N GLY A 75 44.72 -17.54 15.41
CA GLY A 75 45.89 -16.69 15.55
C GLY A 75 45.83 -15.44 14.65
N ILE A 76 45.25 -15.55 13.46
CA ILE A 76 45.00 -14.39 12.57
C ILE A 76 43.92 -13.48 13.17
N ILE A 77 42.80 -14.05 13.62
CA ILE A 77 41.70 -13.30 14.24
C ILE A 77 42.20 -12.51 15.44
N GLU A 78 42.94 -13.16 16.35
CA GLU A 78 43.46 -12.53 17.57
C GLU A 78 44.51 -11.46 17.27
N SER A 79 45.38 -11.68 16.27
CA SER A 79 46.47 -10.73 15.94
C SER A 79 46.00 -9.48 15.20
N PHE A 80 44.91 -9.56 14.45
CA PHE A 80 44.46 -8.48 13.56
C PHE A 80 43.05 -7.95 13.87
N GLY A 81 42.27 -8.58 14.77
CA GLY A 81 40.92 -8.15 15.11
C GLY A 81 39.93 -8.25 13.95
N VAL A 82 40.16 -9.16 13.01
CA VAL A 82 39.32 -9.36 11.81
C VAL A 82 38.10 -10.20 12.13
N ASP A 83 36.98 -9.90 11.47
CA ASP A 83 35.77 -10.73 11.56
C ASP A 83 36.07 -12.15 11.04
N PRO A 84 35.78 -13.22 11.81
CA PRO A 84 36.00 -14.60 11.40
C PRO A 84 35.41 -14.97 10.03
N HIS A 85 34.29 -14.35 9.63
CA HIS A 85 33.61 -14.61 8.35
C HIS A 85 34.26 -13.88 7.16
N SER A 86 35.08 -12.86 7.44
CA SER A 86 35.83 -12.11 6.42
C SER A 86 37.09 -12.85 5.95
N ILE A 87 37.55 -13.85 6.70
CA ILE A 87 38.73 -14.65 6.36
C ILE A 87 38.40 -15.56 5.18
N LYS A 88 38.94 -15.21 4.02
CA LYS A 88 38.81 -16.00 2.78
C LYS A 88 40.21 -16.40 2.29
N PRO A 89 40.65 -17.65 2.56
CA PRO A 89 41.89 -18.16 2.02
C PRO A 89 41.83 -18.19 0.47
N ILE A 90 42.91 -17.74 -0.17
CA ILE A 90 43.04 -17.70 -1.63
C ILE A 90 44.26 -18.52 -2.03
N PHE A 91 44.08 -19.41 -3.00
CA PHE A 91 45.17 -20.13 -3.65
C PHE A 91 45.93 -19.18 -4.59
N VAL A 92 47.11 -18.73 -4.16
CA VAL A 92 47.98 -17.86 -4.98
C VAL A 92 48.94 -18.69 -5.86
N ARG A 93 49.15 -19.96 -5.50
CA ARG A 93 49.84 -20.97 -6.29
C ARG A 93 49.19 -22.33 -6.00
N ASN A 94 48.91 -23.11 -7.03
CA ASN A 94 48.31 -24.45 -6.91
C ASN A 94 48.76 -25.28 -8.12
N ASP A 95 50.00 -25.76 -8.07
CA ASP A 95 50.58 -26.64 -9.08
C ASP A 95 51.17 -27.90 -8.42
N ASP A 96 51.63 -28.83 -9.24
CA ASP A 96 52.15 -30.15 -8.81
C ASP A 96 53.45 -30.03 -7.99
N GLU A 97 54.07 -28.84 -7.90
CA GLU A 97 55.29 -28.60 -7.12
C GLU A 97 54.99 -27.97 -5.76
N GLU A 98 54.17 -26.91 -5.74
CA GLU A 98 53.86 -26.12 -4.56
C GLU A 98 52.40 -25.63 -4.53
N ILE A 99 51.80 -25.67 -3.33
CA ILE A 99 50.49 -25.07 -3.06
C ILE A 99 50.67 -23.96 -2.04
N HIS A 100 50.32 -22.73 -2.41
CA HIS A 100 50.37 -21.54 -1.56
C HIS A 100 48.96 -20.98 -1.36
N ILE A 101 48.54 -20.91 -0.11
CA ILE A 101 47.25 -20.37 0.31
C ILE A 101 47.53 -19.14 1.19
N THR A 102 46.87 -18.01 0.91
CA THR A 102 47.08 -16.77 1.66
C THR A 102 45.77 -16.15 2.10
N VAL A 103 45.78 -15.45 3.22
CA VAL A 103 44.67 -14.59 3.66
C VAL A 103 45.17 -13.16 3.69
N SER A 104 44.40 -12.24 3.13
CA SER A 104 44.71 -10.80 3.11
C SER A 104 43.52 -9.96 3.55
N ASP A 105 43.79 -8.85 4.23
CA ASP A 105 42.79 -7.83 4.55
C ASP A 105 42.59 -6.88 3.36
N ASN A 106 41.36 -6.84 2.84
CA ASN A 106 40.95 -6.03 1.70
C ASN A 106 40.19 -4.75 2.10
N THR A 107 39.88 -4.54 3.38
CA THR A 107 39.07 -3.38 3.84
C THR A 107 39.78 -2.03 3.66
N THR A 108 41.11 -2.05 3.48
CA THR A 108 41.94 -0.84 3.30
C THR A 108 42.46 -0.65 1.87
N ALA A 109 41.99 -1.44 0.90
CA ALA A 109 42.47 -1.36 -0.48
C ALA A 109 41.90 -0.13 -1.21
N SER A 110 42.64 0.99 -1.17
CA SER A 110 42.50 2.09 -2.14
C SER A 110 42.66 1.54 -3.57
N MET A 111 41.87 2.06 -4.53
CA MET A 111 41.79 1.61 -5.93
C MET A 111 43.15 1.47 -6.66
N ALA A 112 44.24 2.01 -6.12
CA ALA A 112 45.57 2.01 -6.75
C ALA A 112 46.43 0.75 -6.49
N SER A 113 46.14 -0.11 -5.50
CA SER A 113 46.93 -1.33 -5.26
C SER A 113 46.03 -2.55 -5.04
N ARG A 114 45.93 -3.42 -6.06
CA ARG A 114 45.07 -4.62 -6.07
C ARG A 114 45.51 -5.76 -5.12
N ARG A 115 46.44 -5.54 -4.19
CA ARG A 115 46.87 -6.59 -3.24
C ARG A 115 46.66 -6.12 -1.80
N GLY A 116 45.71 -6.77 -1.12
CA GLY A 116 45.43 -6.59 0.30
C GLY A 116 46.63 -6.94 1.19
N ARG A 117 46.57 -6.52 2.45
CA ARG A 117 47.65 -6.76 3.42
C ARG A 117 47.63 -8.23 3.87
N PRO A 118 48.69 -9.02 3.69
CA PRO A 118 48.67 -10.43 4.04
C PRO A 118 48.71 -10.62 5.55
N LEU A 119 47.87 -11.53 6.05
CA LEU A 119 47.68 -11.83 7.47
C LEU A 119 48.32 -13.17 7.88
N GLY A 120 48.50 -14.08 6.93
CA GLY A 120 49.12 -15.39 7.12
C GLY A 120 49.06 -16.21 5.84
N TYR A 121 49.75 -17.35 5.84
CA TYR A 121 49.77 -18.28 4.71
C TYR A 121 49.90 -19.75 5.12
N ILE A 122 49.55 -20.64 4.19
CA ILE A 122 49.82 -22.07 4.23
C ILE A 122 50.62 -22.42 2.97
N ARG A 123 51.71 -23.17 3.14
CA ARG A 123 52.58 -23.59 2.05
C ARG A 123 52.84 -25.09 2.12
N PHE A 124 52.48 -25.80 1.06
CA PHE A 124 52.87 -27.19 0.83
C PHE A 124 53.95 -27.26 -0.25
N GLN A 125 54.97 -28.09 -0.02
CA GLN A 125 56.07 -28.31 -0.97
C GLN A 125 56.22 -29.80 -1.26
N ALA A 126 55.88 -30.20 -2.50
CA ALA A 126 55.79 -31.60 -2.90
C ALA A 126 57.13 -32.34 -2.81
N LYS A 127 58.22 -31.71 -3.25
CA LYS A 127 59.57 -32.31 -3.26
C LYS A 127 60.08 -32.68 -1.86
N GLN A 128 59.92 -31.74 -0.92
CA GLN A 128 60.28 -31.93 0.48
C GLN A 128 59.28 -32.85 1.19
N GLY A 129 58.01 -32.83 0.76
CA GLY A 129 56.90 -33.49 1.44
C GLY A 129 56.63 -32.83 2.78
N SER A 130 56.59 -31.50 2.78
CA SER A 130 56.44 -30.67 3.98
C SER A 130 55.35 -29.62 3.82
N LEU A 131 54.72 -29.32 4.95
CA LEU A 131 53.62 -28.37 5.09
C LEU A 131 53.99 -27.33 6.14
N GLU A 132 53.73 -26.07 5.84
CA GLU A 132 54.02 -24.92 6.68
C GLU A 132 52.75 -24.08 6.85
N LEU A 133 52.34 -23.79 8.08
CA LEU A 133 51.24 -22.88 8.40
C LEU A 133 51.80 -21.73 9.21
N THR A 134 51.70 -20.50 8.69
CA THR A 134 52.23 -19.29 9.34
C THR A 134 51.12 -18.28 9.52
N ASN A 135 50.85 -17.89 10.77
CA ASN A 135 50.05 -16.71 11.07
C ASN A 135 51.01 -15.58 11.49
N PHE A 136 50.78 -14.37 10.97
CA PHE A 136 51.65 -13.25 11.29
C PHE A 136 51.27 -12.65 12.64
N ARG A 137 52.27 -12.23 13.42
CA ARG A 137 52.14 -11.58 14.74
C ARG A 137 51.57 -12.43 15.88
N ALA A 138 51.20 -13.68 15.63
CA ALA A 138 50.75 -14.56 16.71
C ALA A 138 51.95 -15.15 17.48
N LYS A 139 51.72 -15.46 18.75
CA LYS A 139 52.76 -15.93 19.69
C LYS A 139 52.24 -17.05 20.58
N LEU A 140 53.15 -17.90 21.07
CA LEU A 140 52.87 -18.92 22.07
C LEU A 140 53.81 -18.80 23.28
N ASP A 141 53.22 -18.62 24.45
CA ASP A 141 53.92 -18.66 25.74
C ASP A 141 53.98 -20.07 26.33
N ARG A 142 54.89 -20.28 27.29
CA ARG A 142 55.16 -21.58 27.94
C ARG A 142 53.89 -22.23 28.51
N LYS A 143 53.04 -21.44 29.18
CA LYS A 143 51.76 -21.90 29.76
C LYS A 143 50.84 -22.63 28.77
N HIS A 144 50.92 -22.34 27.47
CA HIS A 144 50.10 -23.04 26.49
C HIS A 144 50.44 -24.54 26.34
N LEU A 145 51.59 -25.00 26.85
CA LEU A 145 51.90 -26.43 26.95
C LEU A 145 51.08 -27.13 28.03
N ASP A 146 50.66 -26.43 29.08
CA ASP A 146 49.91 -27.02 30.19
C ASP A 146 48.52 -27.47 29.71
N LEU A 147 48.10 -28.68 30.06
CA LEU A 147 46.78 -29.19 29.68
C LEU A 147 45.68 -28.35 30.36
N GLY A 148 44.64 -27.98 29.60
CA GLY A 148 43.52 -27.15 30.09
C GLY A 148 43.67 -25.64 29.88
N GLU A 149 44.87 -25.13 29.60
CA GLU A 149 45.12 -23.70 29.44
C GLU A 149 44.63 -23.19 28.07
N THR A 150 43.73 -22.19 28.06
CA THR A 150 43.16 -21.62 26.83
C THR A 150 42.66 -20.19 26.99
N SER A 151 42.95 -19.35 26.00
CA SER A 151 42.41 -17.98 25.88
C SER A 151 41.01 -17.94 25.22
N LYS A 152 40.47 -19.08 24.79
CA LYS A 152 39.23 -19.17 23.99
C LYS A 152 37.96 -19.30 24.83
N ARG A 153 38.07 -19.59 26.13
CA ARG A 153 36.89 -19.82 27.00
C ARG A 153 36.04 -18.54 27.09
N GLY A 154 34.78 -18.62 26.66
CA GLY A 154 33.82 -17.50 26.65
C GLY A 154 33.80 -16.64 25.37
N LYS A 155 34.73 -16.85 24.42
CA LYS A 155 34.75 -16.13 23.14
C LYS A 155 33.91 -16.89 22.10
N LYS A 156 32.63 -16.52 21.94
CA LYS A 156 31.69 -17.18 20.99
C LYS A 156 32.17 -17.22 19.54
N ALA A 157 33.06 -16.30 19.15
CA ALA A 157 33.61 -16.20 17.80
C ALA A 157 34.72 -17.22 17.48
N LEU A 158 35.25 -17.93 18.50
CA LEU A 158 36.34 -18.89 18.34
C LEU A 158 35.82 -20.30 18.69
N ALA A 159 36.13 -21.28 17.84
CA ALA A 159 35.72 -22.66 18.12
C ALA A 159 36.68 -23.36 19.12
N GLY A 160 36.13 -24.17 20.03
CA GLY A 160 36.90 -24.99 20.98
C GLY A 160 37.39 -24.24 22.23
N GLY A 161 37.20 -24.85 23.42
CA GLY A 161 37.38 -24.17 24.72
C GLY A 161 38.17 -24.96 25.77
N HIS A 162 38.92 -25.99 25.38
CA HIS A 162 39.61 -26.89 26.32
C HIS A 162 41.14 -26.71 26.39
N GLY A 163 41.76 -26.04 25.41
CA GLY A 163 43.21 -25.77 25.43
C GLY A 163 44.12 -26.92 25.02
N GLU A 164 43.58 -28.04 24.52
CA GLU A 164 44.35 -29.25 24.20
C GLU A 164 44.66 -29.43 22.70
N GLY A 165 43.95 -28.73 21.81
CA GLY A 165 43.87 -29.03 20.38
C GLY A 165 45.21 -29.23 19.66
N PHE A 166 46.12 -28.25 19.72
CA PHE A 166 47.41 -28.36 19.01
C PHE A 166 48.33 -29.44 19.60
N LYS A 167 48.17 -29.77 20.88
CA LYS A 167 48.95 -30.81 21.58
C LYS A 167 48.52 -32.18 21.08
N LEU A 168 47.21 -32.40 20.95
CA LEU A 168 46.63 -33.60 20.35
C LEU A 168 46.99 -33.71 18.86
N ALA A 169 46.97 -32.60 18.13
CA ALA A 169 47.39 -32.58 16.73
C ALA A 169 48.86 -33.00 16.56
N ALA A 170 49.75 -32.48 17.41
CA ALA A 170 51.15 -32.87 17.44
C ALA A 170 51.32 -34.37 17.77
N LEU A 171 50.57 -34.87 18.77
CA LEU A 171 50.54 -36.29 19.13
C LEU A 171 50.20 -37.17 17.92
N VAL A 172 49.10 -36.85 17.24
CA VAL A 172 48.55 -37.63 16.14
C VAL A 172 49.49 -37.59 14.93
N MET A 173 50.04 -36.43 14.57
CA MET A 173 51.02 -36.36 13.49
C MET A 173 52.31 -37.14 13.81
N ARG A 174 52.83 -37.04 15.04
CA ARG A 174 54.01 -37.82 15.47
C ARG A 174 53.73 -39.32 15.47
N ARG A 175 52.52 -39.74 15.89
CA ARG A 175 52.09 -41.15 15.85
C ARG A 175 52.08 -41.70 14.43
N ASN A 176 51.66 -40.89 13.46
CA ASN A 176 51.57 -41.23 12.04
C ASN A 176 52.88 -40.93 11.26
N GLY A 177 54.03 -40.84 11.94
CA GLY A 177 55.33 -40.79 11.27
C GLY A 177 55.76 -39.43 10.71
N HIS A 178 55.03 -38.35 10.98
CA HIS A 178 55.42 -36.99 10.59
C HIS A 178 56.29 -36.32 11.66
N SER A 179 57.16 -35.38 11.27
CA SER A 179 57.80 -34.42 12.19
C SER A 179 56.86 -33.25 12.46
N VAL A 180 56.86 -32.72 13.68
CA VAL A 180 56.12 -31.49 14.03
C VAL A 180 57.05 -30.55 14.78
N ARG A 181 57.22 -29.34 14.26
CA ARG A 181 58.00 -28.26 14.88
C ARG A 181 57.21 -26.97 14.84
N PHE A 182 57.16 -26.24 15.96
CA PHE A 182 56.69 -24.85 15.95
C PHE A 182 57.89 -23.89 16.08
N GLU A 183 57.82 -22.77 15.39
CA GLU A 183 58.80 -21.68 15.41
C GLU A 183 58.06 -20.40 15.80
N THR A 184 58.32 -19.89 17.01
CA THR A 184 57.66 -18.71 17.58
C THR A 184 58.44 -18.18 18.79
N ASN A 185 58.29 -16.89 19.11
CA ASN A 185 58.92 -16.25 20.27
C ASN A 185 60.44 -16.47 20.36
N SER A 186 61.13 -16.56 19.21
CA SER A 186 62.56 -16.89 19.12
C SER A 186 62.94 -18.26 19.69
N PHE A 187 62.00 -19.22 19.72
CA PHE A 187 62.24 -20.61 20.14
C PHE A 187 61.73 -21.61 19.10
N CYS A 188 62.41 -22.75 19.04
CA CYS A 188 61.99 -23.94 18.29
C CYS A 188 61.40 -24.97 19.26
N TRP A 189 60.14 -25.34 19.01
CA TRP A 189 59.34 -26.26 19.81
C TRP A 189 59.23 -27.58 19.05
N ASN A 190 60.04 -28.58 19.40
CA ASN A 190 60.09 -29.85 18.68
C ASN A 190 59.33 -30.93 19.45
N PHE A 191 58.30 -31.51 18.84
CA PHE A 191 57.50 -32.56 19.47
C PHE A 191 58.11 -33.94 19.17
N SER A 192 58.31 -34.75 20.22
CA SER A 192 58.89 -36.09 20.10
C SER A 192 58.34 -37.03 21.16
N PHE A 193 58.45 -38.34 20.95
CA PHE A 193 58.18 -39.32 21.99
C PHE A 193 59.48 -39.62 22.74
N ARG A 194 59.42 -39.62 24.09
CA ARG A 194 60.55 -40.02 24.95
C ARG A 194 60.11 -41.00 26.03
N GLY A 195 61.07 -41.78 26.54
CA GLY A 195 60.88 -42.75 27.61
C GLY A 195 60.59 -44.18 27.11
N THR A 196 60.66 -45.13 28.04
CA THR A 196 60.36 -46.57 27.80
C THR A 196 58.87 -46.81 27.51
N ARG A 197 57.99 -46.04 28.15
CA ARG A 197 56.60 -45.83 27.73
C ARG A 197 56.54 -44.51 26.97
N PRO A 198 56.53 -44.52 25.63
CA PRO A 198 56.67 -43.30 24.83
C PRO A 198 55.54 -42.32 25.14
N SER A 199 55.90 -41.23 25.81
CA SER A 199 55.04 -40.08 26.10
C SER A 199 55.46 -38.89 25.26
N LEU A 200 54.50 -38.08 24.83
CA LEU A 200 54.76 -36.89 24.04
C LEU A 200 55.42 -35.84 24.92
N CYS A 201 56.55 -35.29 24.45
CA CYS A 201 57.18 -34.14 25.03
C CYS A 201 57.46 -33.06 23.98
N CYS A 202 57.49 -31.82 24.43
CA CYS A 202 57.94 -30.66 23.66
C CYS A 202 59.36 -30.30 24.10
N VAL A 203 60.30 -30.28 23.16
CA VAL A 203 61.67 -29.82 23.40
C VAL A 203 61.78 -28.37 22.95
N LEU A 204 61.92 -27.46 23.92
CA LEU A 204 62.18 -26.05 23.71
C LEU A 204 63.68 -25.83 23.53
N SER A 205 64.06 -25.23 22.41
CA SER A 205 65.45 -24.97 22.04
C SER A 205 65.57 -23.61 21.38
N GLU A 206 66.71 -22.95 21.59
CA GLU A 206 67.03 -21.75 20.81
C GLU A 206 67.24 -22.12 19.33
N PRO A 207 66.80 -21.27 18.40
CA PRO A 207 67.03 -21.48 16.98
C PRO A 207 68.53 -21.44 16.68
N GLY A 208 68.98 -22.27 15.74
CA GLY A 208 70.37 -22.27 15.31
C GLY A 208 70.81 -20.87 14.84
N PRO A 209 72.02 -20.39 15.17
CA PRO A 209 72.47 -19.02 14.86
C PRO A 209 72.33 -18.65 13.38
N LYS A 210 72.51 -19.64 12.50
CA LYS A 210 72.37 -19.49 11.05
C LYS A 210 70.95 -19.05 10.64
N LEU A 211 69.91 -19.67 11.18
CA LEU A 211 68.51 -19.39 10.83
C LEU A 211 68.14 -17.94 11.21
N VAL A 212 68.46 -17.53 12.44
CA VAL A 212 68.17 -16.16 12.91
C VAL A 212 68.93 -15.12 12.09
N ARG A 213 70.21 -15.41 11.77
CA ARG A 213 71.02 -14.51 10.95
C ARG A 213 70.43 -14.33 9.55
N GLU A 214 70.08 -15.43 8.87
CA GLU A 214 69.50 -15.39 7.53
C GLU A 214 68.17 -14.62 7.50
N GLN A 215 67.27 -14.89 8.46
CA GLN A 215 66.00 -14.16 8.57
C GLN A 215 66.22 -12.66 8.84
N ARG A 216 67.16 -12.29 9.73
CA ARG A 216 67.48 -10.88 10.01
C ARG A 216 68.12 -10.17 8.82
N GLU A 217 68.98 -10.84 8.07
CA GLU A 217 69.59 -10.29 6.86
C GLU A 217 68.56 -10.10 5.74
N GLU A 218 67.63 -11.04 5.56
CA GLU A 218 66.51 -10.90 4.63
C GLU A 218 65.58 -9.75 5.04
N TYR A 219 65.20 -9.67 6.32
CA TYR A 219 64.40 -8.56 6.86
C TYR A 219 65.04 -7.21 6.57
N LYS A 220 66.33 -7.05 6.89
CA LYS A 220 67.09 -5.82 6.59
C LYS A 220 67.13 -5.50 5.10
N ARG A 221 67.37 -6.50 4.24
CA ARG A 221 67.40 -6.32 2.77
C ARG A 221 66.06 -5.80 2.24
N ARG A 222 64.93 -6.34 2.70
CA ARG A 222 63.60 -5.91 2.22
C ARG A 222 63.23 -4.50 2.70
N VAL A 223 63.52 -4.18 3.96
CA VAL A 223 63.33 -2.82 4.50
C VAL A 223 64.16 -1.80 3.72
N MET A 224 65.41 -2.13 3.37
CA MET A 224 66.29 -1.26 2.56
C MET A 224 65.82 -1.09 1.12
N ALA A 225 65.14 -2.10 0.54
CA ALA A 225 64.63 -2.06 -0.84
C ALA A 225 63.33 -1.26 -1.00
N GLY A 226 62.77 -0.71 0.09
CA GLY A 226 61.48 -0.02 0.05
C GLY A 226 60.29 -0.94 -0.20
N ASP A 227 60.48 -2.27 -0.14
CA ASP A 227 59.42 -3.26 -0.28
C ASP A 227 58.61 -3.33 1.01
N THR A 228 57.55 -2.52 1.06
CA THR A 228 56.61 -2.47 2.20
C THR A 228 55.60 -3.62 2.19
N GLN A 229 55.57 -4.47 1.14
CA GLN A 229 54.66 -5.61 1.08
C GLN A 229 55.28 -6.84 1.76
N ARG A 230 54.69 -7.25 2.88
CA ARG A 230 55.09 -8.48 3.59
C ARG A 230 54.90 -9.70 2.67
N GLY A 231 55.97 -10.45 2.42
CA GLY A 231 55.95 -11.65 1.57
C GLY A 231 55.69 -12.94 2.36
N LEU A 232 55.82 -14.11 1.71
CA LEU A 232 55.67 -15.44 2.31
C LEU A 232 56.95 -15.89 3.05
N THR A 233 57.51 -15.00 3.88
CA THR A 233 58.69 -15.28 4.72
C THR A 233 58.30 -15.04 6.18
N PRO A 234 58.45 -16.06 7.07
CA PRO A 234 58.13 -15.91 8.49
C PRO A 234 59.34 -15.40 9.27
N TYR A 235 59.10 -14.65 10.35
CA TYR A 235 60.13 -14.24 11.29
C TYR A 235 59.90 -14.85 12.66
N ILE A 236 60.82 -15.70 13.12
CA ILE A 236 60.63 -16.50 14.36
C ILE A 236 60.40 -15.65 15.63
N TRP A 237 60.79 -14.37 15.62
CA TRP A 237 60.61 -13.44 16.74
C TRP A 237 59.26 -12.70 16.74
N GLU A 238 58.53 -12.70 15.61
CA GLU A 238 57.27 -11.98 15.43
C GLU A 238 56.09 -12.93 15.16
N ASP A 239 56.33 -13.99 14.38
CA ASP A 239 55.30 -14.86 13.82
C ASP A 239 55.31 -16.24 14.47
N MET A 240 54.19 -16.96 14.34
CA MET A 240 54.10 -18.37 14.71
C MET A 240 53.95 -19.23 13.46
N THR A 241 54.87 -20.18 13.31
CA THR A 241 54.93 -21.09 12.17
C THR A 241 54.93 -22.54 12.64
N VAL A 242 54.00 -23.33 12.12
CA VAL A 242 53.94 -24.79 12.28
C VAL A 242 54.53 -25.46 11.06
N LYS A 243 55.55 -26.30 11.25
CA LYS A 243 56.17 -27.11 10.19
C LYS A 243 55.92 -28.59 10.42
N ILE A 244 55.31 -29.22 9.42
CA ILE A 244 55.04 -30.66 9.36
C ILE A 244 55.83 -31.24 8.20
N GLY A 245 56.45 -32.41 8.38
CA GLY A 245 57.28 -33.00 7.34
C GLY A 245 57.77 -34.40 7.66
N LYS A 246 58.87 -34.81 7.02
CA LYS A 246 59.45 -36.14 7.22
C LYS A 246 60.13 -36.27 8.58
N SER A 247 59.67 -37.20 9.41
CA SER A 247 60.32 -37.56 10.68
C SER A 247 61.72 -38.16 10.46
N ARG A 248 62.66 -37.92 11.40
CA ARG A 248 63.99 -38.56 11.43
C ARG A 248 64.03 -39.81 12.32
N ASP A 249 62.92 -40.15 12.97
CA ASP A 249 62.83 -41.30 13.87
C ASP A 249 62.87 -42.62 13.05
N ARG A 250 63.58 -43.63 13.56
CA ARG A 250 63.81 -44.91 12.85
C ARG A 250 62.54 -45.77 12.60
N GLY A 251 61.40 -45.41 13.19
CA GLY A 251 60.18 -46.23 13.25
C GLY A 251 59.10 -45.94 12.19
N GLY A 252 59.47 -45.49 10.98
CA GLY A 252 58.54 -45.18 9.90
C GLY A 252 58.35 -43.67 9.69
N SER A 253 59.11 -43.11 8.74
CA SER A 253 59.05 -41.69 8.38
C SER A 253 58.09 -41.47 7.22
N GLN A 254 57.02 -40.68 7.41
CA GLN A 254 56.07 -40.35 6.36
C GLN A 254 56.27 -38.90 5.91
N LYS A 255 56.44 -38.69 4.59
CA LYS A 255 56.34 -37.37 3.97
C LYS A 255 54.87 -37.00 3.85
N VAL A 256 54.54 -35.70 3.87
CA VAL A 256 53.21 -35.24 3.50
C VAL A 256 53.11 -35.35 1.97
N SER A 257 52.21 -36.18 1.46
CA SER A 257 51.92 -36.25 0.03
C SER A 257 50.90 -35.15 -0.35
N GLU A 258 50.85 -34.78 -1.63
CA GLU A 258 49.85 -33.81 -2.10
C GLU A 258 48.44 -34.37 -1.94
N GLU A 259 48.24 -35.66 -2.23
CA GLU A 259 46.96 -36.34 -2.07
C GLU A 259 46.47 -36.28 -0.62
N ASP A 260 47.34 -36.60 0.34
CA ASP A 260 47.02 -36.49 1.76
C ASP A 260 46.67 -35.04 2.12
N PHE A 261 47.46 -34.07 1.67
CA PHE A 261 47.21 -32.66 1.98
C PHE A 261 45.87 -32.18 1.41
N ARG A 262 45.50 -32.56 0.17
CA ARG A 262 44.19 -32.25 -0.41
C ARG A 262 43.04 -32.86 0.38
N LYS A 263 43.15 -34.13 0.79
CA LYS A 263 42.15 -34.77 1.68
C LYS A 263 42.06 -34.08 3.04
N TRP A 264 43.18 -33.56 3.56
CA TRP A 264 43.17 -32.82 4.81
C TRP A 264 42.48 -31.46 4.67
N MET A 265 42.56 -30.79 3.52
CA MET A 265 41.88 -29.51 3.30
C MET A 265 40.35 -29.60 3.39
N GLU A 266 39.75 -30.77 3.10
CA GLU A 266 38.31 -31.01 3.22
C GLU A 266 37.75 -30.84 4.65
N VAL A 267 38.61 -30.68 5.67
CA VAL A 267 38.15 -30.35 7.04
C VAL A 267 37.69 -28.91 7.19
N SER A 268 37.86 -28.06 6.17
CA SER A 268 37.39 -26.68 6.21
C SER A 268 36.77 -26.25 4.89
N ILE A 269 35.56 -25.69 4.97
CA ILE A 269 34.86 -25.11 3.82
C ILE A 269 35.59 -23.89 3.23
N ASP A 270 36.44 -23.24 4.04
CA ASP A 270 37.26 -22.12 3.58
C ASP A 270 38.38 -22.58 2.64
N LEU A 271 38.82 -23.85 2.75
CA LEU A 271 39.88 -24.44 1.93
C LEU A 271 39.31 -25.30 0.79
N ASP A 272 38.19 -26.00 1.03
CA ASP A 272 37.40 -26.71 0.02
C ASP A 272 36.07 -25.97 -0.17
N THR A 273 36.09 -24.96 -1.04
CA THR A 273 34.96 -24.04 -1.22
C THR A 273 33.92 -24.62 -2.19
N PRO A 274 32.61 -24.57 -1.87
CA PRO A 274 31.56 -24.92 -2.82
C PRO A 274 31.56 -23.99 -4.04
N GLU A 275 31.03 -24.47 -5.16
CA GLU A 275 30.82 -23.63 -6.35
C GLU A 275 29.89 -22.45 -6.04
N SER A 276 30.05 -21.32 -6.74
CA SER A 276 29.36 -20.06 -6.40
C SER A 276 27.82 -20.14 -6.42
N GLY A 277 27.24 -21.12 -7.12
CA GLY A 277 25.79 -21.40 -7.11
C GLY A 277 25.35 -22.46 -6.10
N GLY A 278 26.29 -23.24 -5.55
CA GLY A 278 26.03 -24.38 -4.66
C GLY A 278 25.99 -24.02 -3.17
N ILE A 279 25.98 -22.73 -2.82
CA ILE A 279 25.90 -22.28 -1.42
C ILE A 279 24.98 -21.07 -1.28
N VAL A 280 24.12 -21.09 -0.27
CA VAL A 280 23.26 -19.98 0.12
C VAL A 280 23.68 -19.53 1.52
N ARG A 281 24.28 -18.35 1.61
CA ARG A 281 24.75 -17.79 2.88
C ARG A 281 23.62 -17.06 3.60
N THR A 282 23.32 -17.46 4.83
CA THR A 282 22.30 -16.85 5.68
C THR A 282 22.93 -16.23 6.93
N THR A 283 22.17 -15.55 7.77
CA THR A 283 22.68 -14.94 9.01
C THR A 283 22.97 -15.97 10.11
N THR A 284 22.32 -17.14 10.07
CA THR A 284 22.52 -18.22 11.06
C THR A 284 23.58 -19.23 10.62
N GLY A 285 23.79 -19.34 9.30
CA GLY A 285 24.71 -20.30 8.69
C GLY A 285 24.51 -20.44 7.19
N ASP A 286 25.24 -21.33 6.54
CA ASP A 286 25.13 -21.57 5.10
C ASP A 286 24.37 -22.87 4.81
N LEU A 287 23.46 -22.84 3.83
CA LEU A 287 22.90 -24.01 3.18
C LEU A 287 23.77 -24.37 1.96
N ILE A 288 24.33 -25.57 1.94
CA ILE A 288 25.22 -26.03 0.87
C ILE A 288 24.46 -27.04 0.00
N LEU A 289 24.12 -26.59 -1.20
CA LEU A 289 23.42 -27.36 -2.23
C LEU A 289 24.39 -28.15 -3.13
N ASP A 290 25.69 -27.88 -3.06
CA ASP A 290 26.73 -28.64 -3.76
C ASP A 290 26.73 -30.11 -3.29
N PRO A 291 26.45 -31.09 -4.19
CA PRO A 291 26.34 -32.49 -3.82
C PRO A 291 27.59 -33.08 -3.14
N ARG A 292 28.79 -32.50 -3.38
CA ARG A 292 30.04 -32.94 -2.73
C ARG A 292 30.02 -32.79 -1.21
N PHE A 293 29.15 -31.93 -0.69
CA PHE A 293 29.04 -31.58 0.72
C PHE A 293 27.84 -32.23 1.43
N ARG A 294 27.09 -33.10 0.75
CA ARG A 294 25.99 -33.85 1.36
C ARG A 294 26.46 -34.58 2.62
N GLY A 295 25.65 -34.55 3.68
CA GLY A 295 25.98 -35.25 4.94
C GLY A 295 27.02 -34.56 5.81
N ARG A 296 27.52 -33.38 5.42
CA ARG A 296 28.60 -32.68 6.15
C ARG A 296 28.07 -31.48 6.94
N ILE A 297 28.39 -31.43 8.23
CA ILE A 297 28.18 -30.25 9.08
C ILE A 297 29.50 -29.57 9.37
N TYR A 298 29.55 -28.28 9.12
CA TYR A 298 30.62 -27.38 9.51
C TYR A 298 30.15 -26.46 10.64
N LEU A 299 31.06 -26.07 11.52
CA LEU A 299 30.86 -25.04 12.53
C LEU A 299 32.02 -24.05 12.45
N HIS A 300 31.72 -22.77 12.26
CA HIS A 300 32.72 -21.72 11.97
C HIS A 300 33.64 -22.07 10.79
N GLY A 301 33.11 -22.80 9.81
CA GLY A 301 33.83 -23.27 8.63
C GLY A 301 34.72 -24.50 8.84
N LEU A 302 34.63 -25.19 9.99
CA LEU A 302 35.37 -26.42 10.29
C LEU A 302 34.44 -27.62 10.37
N LEU A 303 34.83 -28.72 9.73
CA LEU A 303 34.05 -29.96 9.69
C LEU A 303 33.94 -30.59 11.08
N VAL A 304 32.69 -30.80 11.52
CA VAL A 304 32.31 -31.41 12.79
C VAL A 304 31.88 -32.86 12.52
N SER A 305 30.80 -33.05 11.77
CA SER A 305 30.27 -34.39 11.46
C SER A 305 30.23 -34.62 9.95
N GLN A 306 30.47 -35.89 9.58
CA GLN A 306 30.27 -36.41 8.24
C GLN A 306 29.56 -37.76 8.41
N THR A 307 28.36 -37.90 7.86
CA THR A 307 27.71 -39.22 7.74
C THR A 307 28.53 -40.08 6.77
N SER A 308 28.86 -41.31 7.17
CA SER A 308 29.68 -42.23 6.36
C SER A 308 28.88 -42.79 5.19
N ASP A 309 29.48 -42.84 4.00
CA ASP A 309 28.87 -43.41 2.79
C ASP A 309 28.47 -44.90 2.92
N ASP A 310 29.04 -45.63 3.91
CA ASP A 310 28.82 -47.07 4.11
C ASP A 310 27.57 -47.44 4.95
N ALA A 311 26.77 -46.48 5.40
CA ALA A 311 25.54 -46.76 6.14
C ALA A 311 24.34 -46.80 5.17
N GLN A 312 24.16 -47.92 4.46
CA GLN A 312 23.07 -48.14 3.49
C GLN A 312 21.63 -48.03 4.05
N ASN A 313 21.43 -47.68 5.32
CA ASN A 313 20.13 -47.68 6.00
C ASN A 313 19.91 -46.50 6.98
N ASP A 314 20.69 -45.40 6.92
CA ASP A 314 20.63 -44.36 7.96
C ASP A 314 20.08 -43.02 7.45
N GLU A 315 19.22 -42.42 8.29
CA GLU A 315 18.44 -41.17 8.17
C GLU A 315 19.34 -39.91 8.07
N GLY A 316 20.33 -39.93 7.18
CA GLY A 316 21.39 -38.92 7.10
C GLY A 316 20.99 -37.63 6.39
N LEU A 317 21.75 -36.56 6.61
CA LEU A 317 21.51 -35.26 5.99
C LEU A 317 21.64 -35.30 4.45
N CYS A 318 20.62 -34.82 3.76
CA CYS A 318 20.56 -34.69 2.31
C CYS A 318 21.38 -33.51 1.77
N PHE A 319 21.61 -32.48 2.59
CA PHE A 319 22.40 -31.30 2.23
C PHE A 319 23.58 -31.08 3.18
N GLY A 320 24.49 -30.16 2.81
CA GLY A 320 25.57 -29.71 3.68
C GLY A 320 25.19 -28.44 4.42
N TYR A 321 25.72 -28.25 5.63
CA TYR A 321 25.41 -27.09 6.47
C TYR A 321 26.66 -26.51 7.11
N ASN A 322 26.77 -25.18 7.17
CA ASN A 322 27.81 -24.50 7.94
C ASN A 322 27.19 -23.57 8.97
N PHE A 323 27.25 -23.93 10.25
CA PHE A 323 26.74 -23.10 11.33
C PHE A 323 27.74 -22.00 11.72
N TYR A 324 27.23 -20.79 11.95
CA TYR A 324 28.06 -19.68 12.43
C TYR A 324 28.15 -19.61 13.95
N GLU A 325 27.27 -20.29 14.67
CA GLU A 325 27.31 -20.42 16.12
C GLU A 325 26.94 -21.84 16.53
N GLY A 326 27.51 -22.31 17.64
CA GLY A 326 27.25 -23.66 18.11
C GLY A 326 28.19 -24.11 19.22
N ILE A 327 27.74 -25.10 19.99
CA ILE A 327 28.56 -25.82 20.96
C ILE A 327 28.70 -27.24 20.45
N ILE A 328 29.94 -27.72 20.34
CA ILE A 328 30.27 -29.10 19.98
C ILE A 328 30.70 -29.86 21.22
N ASN A 329 30.52 -31.19 21.21
CA ASN A 329 31.10 -32.04 22.24
C ASN A 329 32.64 -32.09 22.14
N ARG A 330 33.31 -32.62 23.17
CA ARG A 330 34.78 -32.66 23.26
C ARG A 330 35.44 -33.31 22.04
N ASP A 331 34.82 -34.35 21.50
CA ASP A 331 35.33 -35.13 20.36
C ASP A 331 34.91 -34.56 18.99
N ARG A 332 34.18 -33.43 18.98
CA ARG A 332 33.67 -32.72 17.80
C ARG A 332 32.84 -33.59 16.85
N GLN A 333 32.15 -34.60 17.37
CA GLN A 333 31.39 -35.55 16.54
C GLN A 333 29.97 -35.06 16.21
N ARG A 334 29.36 -34.24 17.08
CA ARG A 334 27.97 -33.76 16.97
C ARG A 334 27.81 -32.41 17.66
N MET A 335 26.77 -31.66 17.30
CA MET A 335 26.32 -30.50 18.07
C MET A 335 25.84 -30.96 19.45
N ALA A 336 26.08 -30.15 20.48
CA ALA A 336 25.80 -30.51 21.87
C ALA A 336 24.29 -30.57 22.20
N SER A 337 23.44 -29.94 21.38
CA SER A 337 21.98 -29.89 21.57
C SER A 337 21.25 -30.15 20.26
N PRO A 338 20.58 -31.33 20.10
CA PRO A 338 19.78 -31.64 18.92
C PRO A 338 18.65 -30.62 18.67
N ARG A 339 18.12 -30.02 19.73
CA ARG A 339 17.07 -28.99 19.64
C ARG A 339 17.59 -27.69 19.03
N GLU A 340 18.78 -27.25 19.43
CA GLU A 340 19.38 -26.02 18.89
C GLU A 340 19.85 -26.23 17.45
N GLU A 341 20.32 -27.44 17.11
CA GLU A 341 20.60 -27.83 15.73
C GLU A 341 19.33 -27.78 14.85
N ALA A 342 18.23 -28.38 15.30
CA ALA A 342 16.96 -28.35 14.57
C ALA A 342 16.42 -26.92 14.35
N LYS A 343 16.55 -26.04 15.35
CA LYS A 343 16.21 -24.61 15.20
C LYS A 343 17.11 -23.91 14.19
N ALA A 344 18.41 -24.16 14.25
CA ALA A 344 19.37 -23.54 13.35
C ALA A 344 19.13 -23.99 11.90
N LEU A 345 18.85 -25.28 11.68
CA LEU A 345 18.43 -25.81 10.37
C LEU A 345 17.16 -25.14 9.86
N ALA A 346 16.12 -25.04 10.69
CA ALA A 346 14.88 -24.37 10.31
C ALA A 346 15.09 -22.89 9.96
N SER A 347 15.96 -22.20 10.70
CA SER A 347 16.35 -20.81 10.44
C SER A 347 17.11 -20.67 9.11
N ILE A 348 18.06 -21.57 8.84
CA ILE A 348 18.83 -21.59 7.59
C ILE A 348 17.88 -21.81 6.40
N TRP A 349 16.99 -22.81 6.45
CA TRP A 349 16.02 -23.06 5.38
C TRP A 349 15.09 -21.87 5.16
N THR A 350 14.56 -21.28 6.25
CA THR A 350 13.71 -20.09 6.19
C THR A 350 14.41 -18.93 5.47
N GLN A 351 15.65 -18.64 5.84
CA GLN A 351 16.42 -17.55 5.23
C GLN A 351 16.87 -17.88 3.79
N ALA A 352 17.21 -19.13 3.51
CA ALA A 352 17.59 -19.55 2.17
C ALA A 352 16.41 -19.44 1.18
N ILE A 353 15.21 -19.80 1.61
CA ILE A 353 13.96 -19.60 0.85
C ILE A 353 13.72 -18.11 0.58
N GLN A 354 13.93 -17.24 1.57
CA GLN A 354 13.78 -15.79 1.38
C GLN A 354 14.80 -15.20 0.38
N LEU A 355 16.03 -15.73 0.35
CA LEU A 355 17.12 -15.22 -0.48
C LEU A 355 17.10 -15.74 -1.93
N LYS A 356 16.62 -16.98 -2.16
CA LYS A 356 16.68 -17.64 -3.47
C LYS A 356 15.31 -18.02 -4.05
N GLY A 357 14.25 -17.92 -3.26
CA GLY A 357 12.88 -18.15 -3.70
C GLY A 357 12.58 -19.61 -4.06
N ASP A 358 11.82 -19.79 -5.13
CA ASP A 358 11.14 -21.05 -5.47
C ASP A 358 12.09 -22.24 -5.66
N SER A 359 13.32 -22.03 -6.17
CA SER A 359 14.26 -23.15 -6.37
C SER A 359 14.65 -23.84 -5.06
N VAL A 360 14.73 -23.09 -3.96
CA VAL A 360 15.03 -23.63 -2.63
C VAL A 360 13.76 -24.21 -1.99
N ILE A 361 12.59 -23.61 -2.25
CA ILE A 361 11.31 -24.18 -1.82
C ILE A 361 11.10 -25.56 -2.45
N ASP A 362 11.35 -25.70 -3.76
CA ASP A 362 11.21 -26.97 -4.48
C ASP A 362 12.15 -28.03 -3.90
N ALA A 363 13.40 -27.68 -3.59
CA ALA A 363 14.34 -28.57 -2.92
C ALA A 363 13.85 -28.97 -1.50
N PHE A 364 13.28 -28.02 -0.76
CA PHE A 364 12.77 -28.27 0.59
C PHE A 364 11.52 -29.15 0.58
N VAL A 365 10.56 -28.89 -0.30
CA VAL A 365 9.34 -29.71 -0.47
C VAL A 365 9.70 -31.13 -0.90
N LYS A 366 10.70 -31.27 -1.78
CA LYS A 366 11.20 -32.56 -2.23
C LYS A 366 11.72 -33.42 -1.07
N LEU A 367 12.34 -32.83 -0.04
CA LEU A 367 12.76 -33.58 1.16
C LEU A 367 11.59 -34.28 1.82
N PHE A 368 10.46 -33.58 2.03
CA PHE A 368 9.27 -34.18 2.64
C PHE A 368 8.59 -35.23 1.76
N ALA A 369 8.69 -35.09 0.44
CA ALA A 369 8.10 -36.04 -0.49
C ALA A 369 8.92 -37.34 -0.61
N GLU A 370 10.24 -37.26 -0.54
CA GLU A 370 11.13 -38.41 -0.70
C GLU A 370 11.40 -39.13 0.63
N ASP A 371 11.64 -38.38 1.72
CA ASP A 371 11.98 -38.96 3.02
C ASP A 371 11.66 -37.99 4.18
N GLU A 372 10.48 -38.15 4.79
CA GLU A 372 10.12 -37.37 5.99
C GLU A 372 11.02 -37.65 7.20
N ALA A 373 11.78 -38.75 7.21
CA ALA A 373 12.71 -39.11 8.28
C ALA A 373 14.11 -38.50 8.08
N ALA A 374 14.39 -37.84 6.95
CA ALA A 374 15.67 -37.19 6.71
C ALA A 374 16.00 -36.17 7.81
N ALA A 375 17.21 -36.25 8.37
CA ALA A 375 17.67 -35.40 9.47
C ALA A 375 17.52 -33.89 9.20
N ASP A 376 17.52 -33.46 7.93
CA ASP A 376 17.29 -32.07 7.52
C ASP A 376 15.95 -31.52 8.02
N VAL A 377 14.91 -32.37 8.02
CA VAL A 377 13.52 -32.00 8.28
C VAL A 377 12.92 -32.68 9.50
N GLU A 378 13.49 -33.81 9.96
CA GLU A 378 12.89 -34.70 10.96
C GLU A 378 12.47 -33.98 12.24
N HIS A 379 13.28 -33.04 12.71
CA HIS A 379 13.01 -32.22 13.89
C HIS A 379 12.87 -30.73 13.57
N SER A 380 13.45 -30.27 12.46
CA SER A 380 13.44 -28.85 12.09
C SER A 380 12.05 -28.37 11.66
N TYR A 381 11.19 -29.27 11.14
CA TYR A 381 9.82 -28.93 10.72
C TYR A 381 8.98 -28.26 11.82
N LYS A 382 9.26 -28.59 13.10
CA LYS A 382 8.59 -28.00 14.28
C LYS A 382 8.97 -26.55 14.55
N PHE A 383 10.07 -26.07 13.97
CA PHE A 383 10.58 -24.71 14.15
C PHE A 383 10.46 -23.87 12.87
N ILE A 384 9.82 -24.39 11.82
CA ILE A 384 9.61 -23.68 10.57
C ILE A 384 8.69 -22.49 10.82
N SER A 385 9.12 -21.31 10.34
CA SER A 385 8.33 -20.09 10.48
C SER A 385 7.05 -20.14 9.64
N ARG A 386 6.02 -19.42 10.10
CA ARG A 386 4.75 -19.25 9.36
C ARG A 386 4.97 -18.67 7.96
N LEU A 387 5.96 -17.80 7.82
CA LEU A 387 6.43 -17.23 6.55
C LEU A 387 6.84 -18.29 5.53
N THR A 388 7.68 -19.22 5.98
CA THR A 388 8.15 -20.33 5.18
C THR A 388 6.98 -21.25 4.82
N ALA A 389 6.09 -21.53 5.78
CA ALA A 389 4.88 -22.30 5.55
C ALA A 389 3.96 -21.66 4.48
N GLN A 390 3.78 -20.34 4.50
CA GLN A 390 3.03 -19.59 3.47
C GLN A 390 3.67 -19.71 2.10
N SER A 391 5.00 -19.60 2.03
CA SER A 391 5.75 -19.71 0.77
C SER A 391 5.62 -21.11 0.16
N ILE A 392 5.67 -22.15 1.00
CA ILE A 392 5.42 -23.54 0.59
C ILE A 392 3.97 -23.70 0.12
N CYS A 393 2.99 -23.19 0.87
CA CYS A 393 1.57 -23.27 0.52
C CYS A 393 1.29 -22.65 -0.85
N ARG A 394 1.85 -21.46 -1.11
CA ARG A 394 1.78 -20.77 -2.40
C ARG A 394 2.35 -21.65 -3.52
N ARG A 395 3.59 -22.13 -3.34
CA ARG A 395 4.29 -22.91 -4.36
C ARG A 395 3.56 -24.20 -4.70
N LEU A 396 3.00 -24.89 -3.72
CA LEU A 396 2.18 -26.09 -3.93
C LEU A 396 0.94 -25.77 -4.80
N LYS A 397 0.18 -24.73 -4.45
CA LYS A 397 -1.02 -24.32 -5.21
C LYS A 397 -0.70 -23.88 -6.65
N GLU A 398 0.42 -23.20 -6.86
CA GLU A 398 0.88 -22.80 -8.20
C GLU A 398 1.31 -24.01 -9.03
N SER A 399 1.99 -24.99 -8.42
CA SER A 399 2.47 -26.18 -9.13
C SER A 399 1.35 -27.12 -9.58
N GLN A 400 0.24 -27.18 -8.82
CA GLN A 400 -0.91 -28.04 -9.12
C GLN A 400 -2.24 -27.34 -8.78
N PRO A 401 -2.75 -26.47 -9.67
CA PRO A 401 -3.94 -25.65 -9.42
C PRO A 401 -5.24 -26.47 -9.28
N ASP A 402 -5.30 -27.63 -9.95
CA ASP A 402 -6.47 -28.52 -9.97
C ASP A 402 -6.50 -29.49 -8.77
N ALA A 403 -5.43 -29.56 -8.00
CA ALA A 403 -5.32 -30.45 -6.85
C ALA A 403 -5.95 -29.85 -5.58
N PHE A 404 -6.56 -30.70 -4.77
CA PHE A 404 -6.88 -30.43 -3.38
C PHE A 404 -5.89 -31.19 -2.50
N PHE A 405 -5.06 -30.43 -1.79
CA PHE A 405 -4.04 -30.97 -0.89
C PHE A 405 -4.67 -31.37 0.44
N TYR A 406 -4.46 -32.60 0.88
CA TYR A 406 -4.98 -33.12 2.15
C TYR A 406 -3.97 -34.05 2.82
N SER A 407 -4.23 -34.39 4.08
CA SER A 407 -3.51 -35.44 4.81
C SER A 407 -4.52 -36.39 5.42
N GLU A 408 -4.08 -37.61 5.70
CA GLU A 408 -4.89 -38.63 6.35
C GLU A 408 -5.44 -38.13 7.69
N ARG A 409 -6.75 -38.30 7.92
CA ARG A 409 -7.38 -37.95 9.20
C ARG A 409 -6.82 -38.79 10.34
N ASP A 410 -6.85 -38.19 11.53
CA ASP A 410 -6.68 -38.94 12.77
C ASP A 410 -7.80 -39.98 12.90
N ALA A 411 -7.48 -41.15 13.45
CA ALA A 411 -8.41 -42.27 13.56
C ALA A 411 -9.71 -41.93 14.31
N SER A 412 -9.70 -40.90 15.17
CA SER A 412 -10.88 -40.40 15.90
C SER A 412 -11.86 -39.59 15.04
N ARG A 413 -11.48 -39.18 13.83
CA ARG A 413 -12.27 -38.34 12.91
C ARG A 413 -12.64 -39.06 11.61
N GLN A 414 -12.64 -40.39 11.60
CA GLN A 414 -13.11 -41.16 10.45
C GLN A 414 -14.63 -41.16 10.40
N ASN A 415 -15.18 -40.85 9.22
CA ASN A 415 -16.61 -40.80 8.94
C ASN A 415 -16.93 -41.90 7.91
N ALA A 416 -18.20 -42.14 7.61
CA ALA A 416 -18.58 -43.04 6.52
C ALA A 416 -18.06 -42.56 5.14
N THR A 417 -18.00 -41.24 4.93
CA THR A 417 -17.48 -40.62 3.71
C THR A 417 -15.97 -40.37 3.82
N THR A 418 -15.21 -40.85 2.84
CA THR A 418 -13.75 -40.64 2.79
C THR A 418 -13.39 -39.20 2.38
N ASP A 419 -12.18 -38.75 2.70
CA ASP A 419 -11.71 -37.42 2.26
C ASP A 419 -11.63 -37.34 0.73
N GLU A 420 -11.20 -38.43 0.10
CA GLU A 420 -11.10 -38.55 -1.36
C GLU A 420 -12.47 -38.41 -2.02
N ASP A 421 -13.51 -39.01 -1.45
CA ASP A 421 -14.88 -38.88 -1.96
C ASP A 421 -15.35 -37.42 -1.89
N ILE A 422 -15.20 -36.76 -0.74
CA ILE A 422 -15.57 -35.33 -0.56
C ILE A 422 -14.85 -34.46 -1.60
N ILE A 423 -13.54 -34.70 -1.79
CA ILE A 423 -12.73 -33.93 -2.74
C ILE A 423 -13.22 -34.12 -4.19
N LEU A 424 -13.54 -35.36 -4.57
CA LEU A 424 -13.92 -35.69 -5.94
C LEU A 424 -15.37 -35.31 -6.27
N THR A 425 -16.32 -35.65 -5.39
CA THR A 425 -17.76 -35.47 -5.68
C THR A 425 -18.24 -34.06 -5.34
N GLU A 426 -17.82 -33.52 -4.20
CA GLU A 426 -18.32 -32.23 -3.69
C GLU A 426 -17.43 -31.07 -4.13
N LEU A 427 -16.11 -31.16 -3.89
CA LEU A 427 -15.16 -30.08 -4.21
C LEU A 427 -14.73 -30.07 -5.70
N LYS A 428 -15.02 -31.15 -6.43
CA LYS A 428 -14.69 -31.32 -7.86
C LYS A 428 -13.21 -31.07 -8.18
N LYS A 429 -12.31 -31.53 -7.31
CA LYS A 429 -10.86 -31.38 -7.44
C LYS A 429 -10.14 -32.73 -7.46
N GLN A 430 -8.85 -32.73 -7.81
CA GLN A 430 -8.01 -33.94 -7.76
C GLN A 430 -7.38 -34.11 -6.37
N PRO A 431 -7.60 -35.23 -5.66
CA PRO A 431 -7.01 -35.44 -4.34
C PRO A 431 -5.49 -35.63 -4.44
N LEU A 432 -4.71 -34.85 -3.69
CA LEU A 432 -3.27 -35.05 -3.52
C LEU A 432 -2.89 -35.14 -2.04
N LYS A 433 -2.41 -36.32 -1.64
CA LYS A 433 -2.04 -36.61 -0.26
C LYS A 433 -0.65 -36.07 0.06
N LEU A 434 -0.55 -35.26 1.12
CA LEU A 434 0.69 -34.76 1.69
C LEU A 434 1.11 -35.61 2.89
N GLY A 435 2.41 -35.68 3.14
CA GLY A 435 2.98 -36.29 4.34
C GLY A 435 2.63 -35.52 5.63
N LYS A 436 2.64 -36.21 6.77
CA LYS A 436 2.14 -35.65 8.05
C LYS A 436 2.99 -34.49 8.54
N LYS A 437 4.30 -34.51 8.33
CA LYS A 437 5.20 -33.42 8.80
C LYS A 437 4.98 -32.16 7.97
N LEU A 438 4.89 -32.29 6.64
CA LEU A 438 4.58 -31.17 5.75
C LEU A 438 3.18 -30.61 6.02
N TRP A 439 2.19 -31.48 6.23
CA TRP A 439 0.84 -31.06 6.61
C TRP A 439 0.84 -30.25 7.93
N THR A 440 1.62 -30.67 8.92
CA THR A 440 1.77 -29.95 10.19
C THR A 440 2.30 -28.52 9.99
N ILE A 441 3.24 -28.31 9.07
CA ILE A 441 3.73 -26.97 8.72
C ILE A 441 2.60 -26.12 8.15
N LEU A 442 1.78 -26.67 7.25
CA LEU A 442 0.67 -25.97 6.58
C LEU A 442 -0.55 -25.75 7.50
N ARG A 443 -0.61 -26.48 8.61
CA ARG A 443 -1.65 -26.38 9.65
C ARG A 443 -1.28 -25.49 10.83
N GLN A 444 -0.20 -24.70 10.74
CA GLN A 444 0.10 -23.68 11.74
C GLN A 444 -1.07 -22.69 11.87
N GLU A 445 -1.51 -22.42 13.10
CA GLU A 445 -2.67 -21.56 13.39
C GLU A 445 -2.46 -20.09 12.99
N PRO A 446 -3.42 -19.43 12.30
CA PRO A 446 -4.58 -20.03 11.64
C PRO A 446 -4.18 -20.84 10.39
N PRO A 447 -4.84 -21.97 10.08
CA PRO A 447 -4.38 -22.90 9.05
C PRO A 447 -4.21 -22.26 7.66
N LEU A 448 -3.14 -22.61 6.95
CA LEU A 448 -2.88 -22.13 5.59
C LEU A 448 -3.59 -22.96 4.51
N MET A 449 -3.96 -24.20 4.85
CA MET A 449 -4.79 -25.09 4.05
C MET A 449 -5.89 -25.69 4.92
N ARG A 450 -7.13 -25.67 4.42
CA ARG A 450 -8.29 -26.30 5.05
C ARG A 450 -8.30 -27.80 4.75
N THR A 451 -8.81 -28.58 5.69
CA THR A 451 -9.19 -29.97 5.41
C THR A 451 -10.37 -30.02 4.44
N PRO A 452 -10.66 -31.16 3.80
CA PRO A 452 -11.83 -31.30 2.92
C PRO A 452 -13.15 -30.90 3.60
N LEU A 453 -13.34 -31.30 4.88
CA LEU A 453 -14.52 -30.91 5.66
C LEU A 453 -14.57 -29.39 5.92
N GLU A 454 -13.45 -28.81 6.38
CA GLU A 454 -13.39 -27.36 6.63
C GLU A 454 -13.58 -26.53 5.37
N GLU A 455 -13.11 -26.98 4.20
CA GLU A 455 -13.36 -26.29 2.94
C GLU A 455 -14.82 -26.43 2.51
N ARG A 456 -15.41 -27.61 2.66
CA ARG A 456 -16.83 -27.83 2.40
C ARG A 456 -17.71 -26.91 3.25
N ASP A 457 -17.46 -26.86 4.56
CA ASP A 457 -18.18 -25.98 5.49
C ASP A 457 -17.93 -24.49 5.15
N HIS A 458 -16.71 -24.15 4.70
CA HIS A 458 -16.39 -22.80 4.24
C HIS A 458 -17.14 -22.40 2.96
N LEU A 459 -17.25 -23.29 1.98
CA LEU A 459 -18.01 -23.04 0.75
C LEU A 459 -19.49 -22.82 1.05
N PHE A 460 -20.07 -23.64 1.92
CA PHE A 460 -21.45 -23.43 2.36
C PHE A 460 -21.60 -22.12 3.14
N GLY A 461 -20.72 -21.85 4.09
CA GLY A 461 -20.74 -20.61 4.88
C GLY A 461 -20.58 -19.32 4.06
N THR A 462 -19.93 -19.41 2.90
CA THR A 462 -19.72 -18.30 1.95
C THR A 462 -20.61 -18.35 0.72
N SER A 463 -21.60 -19.26 0.70
CA SER A 463 -22.58 -19.41 -0.38
C SER A 463 -23.43 -18.16 -0.55
N GLN A 464 -23.97 -17.95 -1.76
CA GLN A 464 -24.74 -16.74 -2.03
C GLN A 464 -26.09 -16.77 -1.32
N PRO A 465 -26.48 -15.69 -0.62
CA PRO A 465 -27.81 -15.54 -0.07
C PRO A 465 -28.86 -15.56 -1.18
N ILE A 466 -29.84 -16.46 -1.07
CA ILE A 466 -31.02 -16.51 -1.90
C ILE A 466 -32.16 -15.83 -1.14
N LYS A 467 -32.76 -14.83 -1.77
CA LYS A 467 -33.97 -14.22 -1.24
C LYS A 467 -35.14 -15.21 -1.46
N PRO A 468 -35.83 -15.64 -0.40
CA PRO A 468 -37.00 -16.49 -0.55
C PRO A 468 -38.06 -15.80 -1.42
N ASP A 469 -38.75 -16.56 -2.23
CA ASP A 469 -39.90 -16.07 -2.99
C ASP A 469 -40.98 -15.57 -2.02
N MET A 470 -41.70 -14.51 -2.38
CA MET A 470 -42.75 -13.92 -1.53
C MET A 470 -44.07 -14.72 -1.57
N ASP A 471 -43.97 -16.01 -1.92
CA ASP A 471 -45.08 -16.94 -1.92
C ASP A 471 -45.42 -17.39 -0.48
N ILE A 472 -46.62 -17.95 -0.32
CA ILE A 472 -47.14 -18.34 0.99
C ILE A 472 -46.38 -19.52 1.59
N PHE A 473 -45.82 -20.41 0.77
CA PHE A 473 -45.06 -21.57 1.21
C PHE A 473 -43.75 -21.14 1.90
N SER A 474 -42.95 -20.34 1.19
CA SER A 474 -41.69 -19.76 1.66
C SER A 474 -41.90 -18.90 2.91
N LEU A 475 -42.88 -18.00 2.90
CA LEU A 475 -43.20 -17.14 4.04
C LEU A 475 -43.65 -17.94 5.27
N SER A 476 -44.39 -19.02 5.07
CA SER A 476 -44.87 -19.87 6.17
C SER A 476 -43.75 -20.64 6.84
N ILE A 477 -42.77 -21.13 6.07
CA ILE A 477 -41.57 -21.79 6.63
C ILE A 477 -40.79 -20.80 7.50
N ILE A 478 -40.51 -19.60 6.96
CA ILE A 478 -39.76 -18.56 7.68
C ILE A 478 -40.50 -18.14 8.96
N HIS A 479 -41.80 -17.90 8.87
CA HIS A 479 -42.62 -17.52 10.01
C HIS A 479 -42.62 -18.60 11.08
N ALA A 480 -42.78 -19.87 10.70
CA ALA A 480 -42.77 -20.98 11.64
C ALA A 480 -41.41 -21.19 12.33
N LEU A 481 -40.29 -21.05 11.60
CA LEU A 481 -38.94 -21.14 12.18
C LEU A 481 -38.68 -20.00 13.16
N ASN A 482 -39.01 -18.75 12.78
CA ASN A 482 -38.86 -17.59 13.66
C ASN A 482 -39.69 -17.73 14.94
N GLY A 483 -40.93 -18.21 14.84
CA GLY A 483 -41.77 -18.49 16.00
C GLY A 483 -41.18 -19.57 16.90
N SER A 484 -40.61 -20.60 16.28
CA SER A 484 -39.96 -21.70 16.99
C SER A 484 -38.73 -21.24 17.77
N PHE A 485 -37.89 -20.40 17.18
CA PHE A 485 -36.70 -19.83 17.82
C PHE A 485 -37.03 -18.78 18.88
N ALA A 486 -38.14 -18.03 18.72
CA ALA A 486 -38.59 -17.05 19.72
C ALA A 486 -39.00 -17.67 21.08
N GLN A 487 -39.17 -18.99 21.17
CA GLN A 487 -39.53 -19.68 22.42
C GLN A 487 -38.43 -19.66 23.49
N ASP A 488 -37.17 -19.50 23.11
CA ASP A 488 -36.04 -19.42 24.03
C ASP A 488 -35.20 -18.16 23.70
N PRO A 489 -34.92 -17.27 24.67
CA PRO A 489 -34.16 -16.06 24.43
C PRO A 489 -32.78 -16.30 23.80
N ARG A 490 -32.17 -17.48 24.00
CA ARG A 490 -30.88 -17.85 23.40
C ARG A 490 -30.97 -18.02 21.88
N MET A 491 -32.14 -18.40 21.37
CA MET A 491 -32.37 -18.62 19.94
C MET A 491 -33.10 -17.44 19.29
N GLY A 492 -33.79 -16.60 20.06
CA GLY A 492 -34.60 -15.50 19.53
C GLY A 492 -33.85 -14.45 18.70
N ASN A 493 -32.53 -14.39 18.81
CA ASN A 493 -31.68 -13.49 18.01
C ASN A 493 -31.02 -14.17 16.80
N ILE A 494 -31.26 -15.47 16.58
CA ILE A 494 -30.71 -16.19 15.44
C ILE A 494 -31.39 -15.68 14.18
N ARG A 495 -30.59 -15.15 13.26
CA ARG A 495 -31.04 -14.77 11.92
C ARG A 495 -31.04 -16.00 11.03
N ILE A 496 -32.06 -16.11 10.18
CA ILE A 496 -32.17 -17.18 9.20
C ILE A 496 -31.88 -16.59 7.82
N GLU A 497 -31.00 -17.22 7.08
CA GLU A 497 -30.67 -16.86 5.70
C GLU A 497 -30.71 -18.11 4.84
N PHE A 498 -31.35 -18.03 3.67
CA PHE A 498 -31.33 -19.13 2.71
C PHE A 498 -30.17 -18.93 1.74
N VAL A 499 -29.47 -20.00 1.38
CA VAL A 499 -28.29 -19.96 0.50
C VAL A 499 -28.36 -20.98 -0.63
N ASP A 500 -27.66 -20.72 -1.72
CA ASP A 500 -27.59 -21.65 -2.87
C ASP A 500 -26.86 -22.97 -2.55
N GLY A 501 -26.11 -23.01 -1.46
CA GLY A 501 -25.37 -24.17 -0.96
C GLY A 501 -24.08 -24.49 -1.71
N ALA A 502 -23.69 -23.66 -2.70
CA ALA A 502 -22.46 -23.81 -3.50
C ALA A 502 -22.19 -25.26 -4.03
N ASN A 503 -23.24 -26.00 -4.40
CA ASN A 503 -23.20 -27.43 -4.78
C ASN A 503 -22.71 -28.40 -3.69
N THR A 504 -22.78 -28.02 -2.42
CA THR A 504 -22.56 -28.95 -1.30
C THR A 504 -23.88 -29.61 -0.90
N ASP A 505 -23.80 -30.80 -0.28
CA ASP A 505 -24.97 -31.52 0.22
C ASP A 505 -25.39 -31.07 1.64
N ILE A 506 -24.77 -30.01 2.18
CA ILE A 506 -25.07 -29.47 3.50
C ILE A 506 -26.49 -28.90 3.52
N ASP A 507 -27.29 -29.30 4.51
CA ASP A 507 -28.65 -28.79 4.71
C ASP A 507 -28.65 -27.41 5.36
N LEU A 508 -27.86 -27.24 6.41
CA LEU A 508 -27.75 -26.02 7.18
C LEU A 508 -26.40 -25.93 7.90
N LEU A 509 -26.02 -24.70 8.24
CA LEU A 509 -24.79 -24.40 8.96
C LEU A 509 -25.05 -23.23 9.92
N TYR A 510 -24.64 -23.38 11.17
CA TYR A 510 -24.79 -22.34 12.17
C TYR A 510 -23.47 -21.63 12.48
N SER A 511 -23.46 -20.30 12.34
CA SER A 511 -22.35 -19.42 12.70
C SER A 511 -22.67 -18.69 14.01
N SER A 512 -22.08 -19.13 15.13
CA SER A 512 -22.31 -18.52 16.45
C SER A 512 -21.81 -17.10 16.58
N ASP A 513 -20.71 -16.74 15.90
CA ASP A 513 -20.14 -15.38 15.90
C ASP A 513 -21.10 -14.35 15.29
N GLN A 514 -21.91 -14.76 14.31
CA GLN A 514 -22.88 -13.92 13.62
C GLN A 514 -24.33 -14.12 14.09
N ALA A 515 -24.57 -15.11 14.95
CA ALA A 515 -25.90 -15.65 15.27
C ALA A 515 -26.73 -15.89 14.00
N LEU A 516 -26.13 -16.57 13.01
CA LEU A 516 -26.71 -16.78 11.68
C LEU A 516 -26.84 -18.28 11.41
N LEU A 517 -28.05 -18.73 11.08
CA LEU A 517 -28.34 -20.06 10.56
C LEU A 517 -28.56 -19.96 9.06
N GLN A 518 -27.61 -20.48 8.29
CA GLN A 518 -27.75 -20.60 6.83
C GLN A 518 -28.45 -21.91 6.51
N ILE A 519 -29.47 -21.87 5.66
CA ILE A 519 -30.27 -23.02 5.24
C ILE A 519 -30.18 -23.14 3.72
N HIS A 520 -29.96 -24.34 3.19
CA HIS A 520 -29.92 -24.54 1.76
C HIS A 520 -31.28 -24.24 1.13
N ALA A 521 -31.32 -23.41 0.07
CA ALA A 521 -32.52 -23.01 -0.64
C ALA A 521 -33.31 -24.17 -1.27
N LYS A 522 -32.75 -25.38 -1.35
CA LYS A 522 -33.52 -26.60 -1.70
C LYS A 522 -34.74 -26.79 -0.80
N TRP A 523 -34.69 -26.27 0.43
CA TRP A 523 -35.78 -26.28 1.40
C TRP A 523 -36.95 -25.33 1.07
N LEU A 524 -36.78 -24.45 0.09
CA LEU A 524 -37.85 -23.57 -0.44
C LEU A 524 -38.50 -24.15 -1.71
N ASP A 525 -37.88 -25.15 -2.34
CA ASP A 525 -38.43 -25.79 -3.53
C ASP A 525 -39.46 -26.84 -3.12
N VAL A 526 -40.74 -26.51 -3.34
CA VAL A 526 -41.89 -27.38 -3.02
C VAL A 526 -41.74 -28.77 -3.61
N VAL A 527 -41.24 -28.91 -4.85
CA VAL A 527 -41.08 -30.24 -5.45
C VAL A 527 -39.98 -31.00 -4.73
N ARG A 528 -38.83 -30.35 -4.52
CA ARG A 528 -37.63 -30.98 -3.97
C ARG A 528 -37.81 -31.45 -2.53
N VAL A 529 -38.45 -30.67 -1.67
CA VAL A 529 -38.69 -31.09 -0.28
C VAL A 529 -39.70 -32.23 -0.16
N HIS A 530 -40.63 -32.35 -1.11
CA HIS A 530 -41.64 -33.41 -1.07
C HIS A 530 -41.23 -34.69 -1.82
N GLN A 531 -40.13 -34.69 -2.58
CA GLN A 531 -39.68 -35.85 -3.38
C GLN A 531 -39.53 -37.14 -2.55
N GLU A 532 -39.07 -37.02 -1.31
CA GLU A 532 -38.88 -38.17 -0.40
C GLU A 532 -39.98 -38.28 0.67
N SER A 533 -40.97 -37.39 0.66
CA SER A 533 -42.06 -37.36 1.65
C SER A 533 -43.32 -38.05 1.14
N SER A 534 -44.09 -38.66 2.03
CA SER A 534 -45.45 -39.16 1.74
C SER A 534 -46.53 -38.10 2.00
N CYS A 535 -46.26 -36.82 1.70
CA CYS A 535 -47.18 -35.72 2.01
C CYS A 535 -48.48 -35.79 1.20
N GLU A 536 -49.61 -36.03 1.89
CA GLU A 536 -50.93 -36.12 1.27
C GLU A 536 -51.33 -34.82 0.55
N PHE A 537 -51.08 -33.66 1.15
CA PHE A 537 -51.43 -32.38 0.54
C PHE A 537 -50.69 -32.14 -0.78
N PHE A 538 -49.38 -32.45 -0.84
CA PHE A 538 -48.60 -32.32 -2.07
C PHE A 538 -49.05 -33.33 -3.14
N GLN A 539 -49.46 -34.55 -2.74
CA GLN A 539 -50.01 -35.53 -3.69
C GLN A 539 -51.33 -35.05 -4.33
N VAL A 540 -52.11 -34.23 -3.63
CA VAL A 540 -53.38 -33.68 -4.12
C VAL A 540 -53.18 -32.39 -4.92
N ALA A 541 -52.44 -31.42 -4.38
CA ALA A 541 -52.29 -30.08 -4.96
C ALA A 541 -51.08 -29.94 -5.90
N GLY A 542 -50.08 -30.81 -5.79
CA GLY A 542 -48.85 -30.75 -6.58
C GLY A 542 -48.15 -29.39 -6.49
N GLN A 543 -47.72 -28.86 -7.63
CA GLN A 543 -47.10 -27.53 -7.71
C GLN A 543 -48.07 -26.36 -7.45
N GLN A 544 -49.40 -26.57 -7.47
CA GLN A 544 -50.38 -25.48 -7.23
C GLN A 544 -50.37 -24.99 -5.77
N MET A 545 -49.65 -25.67 -4.87
CA MET A 545 -49.48 -25.26 -3.47
C MET A 545 -48.89 -23.85 -3.27
N THR A 546 -48.12 -23.32 -4.22
CA THR A 546 -47.56 -21.96 -4.12
C THR A 546 -48.61 -20.87 -4.32
N ASP A 547 -49.70 -21.19 -5.06
CA ASP A 547 -50.76 -20.25 -5.41
C ASP A 547 -51.93 -20.28 -4.40
N GLU A 548 -51.97 -21.28 -3.52
CA GLU A 548 -53.01 -21.40 -2.51
C GLU A 548 -52.84 -20.40 -1.37
N SER A 549 -53.96 -19.86 -0.86
CA SER A 549 -53.96 -18.88 0.24
C SER A 549 -53.46 -19.42 1.60
N ALA A 550 -53.00 -20.67 1.68
CA ALA A 550 -52.68 -21.32 2.95
C ALA A 550 -51.62 -22.44 2.82
N PHE A 551 -50.65 -22.45 3.73
CA PHE A 551 -49.65 -23.52 3.89
C PHE A 551 -50.11 -24.58 4.91
N PHE A 552 -50.02 -25.85 4.54
CA PHE A 552 -50.45 -27.00 5.36
C PHE A 552 -49.33 -28.03 5.64
N CYS A 553 -48.15 -27.86 5.06
CA CYS A 553 -47.07 -28.87 5.09
C CYS A 553 -46.20 -28.79 6.36
N ASP A 554 -46.79 -28.97 7.54
CA ASP A 554 -46.08 -28.83 8.82
C ASP A 554 -44.86 -29.77 8.96
N HIS A 555 -44.80 -30.89 8.22
CA HIS A 555 -43.65 -31.80 8.22
C HIS A 555 -42.36 -31.14 7.71
N VAL A 556 -42.43 -30.26 6.70
CA VAL A 556 -41.24 -29.56 6.16
C VAL A 556 -40.58 -28.71 7.25
N VAL A 557 -41.39 -28.02 8.05
CA VAL A 557 -40.91 -27.23 9.19
C VAL A 557 -40.36 -28.14 10.29
N GLN A 558 -40.99 -29.30 10.53
CA GLN A 558 -40.53 -30.25 11.55
C GLN A 558 -39.15 -30.82 11.22
N ASP A 559 -38.91 -31.22 9.97
CA ASP A 559 -37.65 -31.78 9.51
C ASP A 559 -36.53 -30.72 9.59
N LEU A 560 -36.81 -29.49 9.14
CA LEU A 560 -35.90 -28.36 9.30
C LEU A 560 -35.59 -28.04 10.76
N LEU A 561 -36.60 -28.06 11.64
CA LEU A 561 -36.39 -27.82 13.06
C LEU A 561 -35.51 -28.90 13.67
N GLU A 562 -35.70 -30.17 13.31
CA GLU A 562 -34.86 -31.26 13.80
C GLU A 562 -33.38 -31.04 13.45
N ALA A 563 -33.08 -30.78 12.17
CA ALA A 563 -31.73 -30.49 11.72
C ALA A 563 -31.16 -29.22 12.38
N ALA A 564 -31.94 -28.14 12.47
CA ALA A 564 -31.49 -26.88 13.05
C ALA A 564 -31.19 -27.01 14.56
N PHE A 565 -32.04 -27.73 15.31
CA PHE A 565 -31.80 -27.95 16.73
C PHE A 565 -30.52 -28.75 16.97
N ASP A 566 -30.22 -29.75 16.13
CA ASP A 566 -29.03 -30.57 16.30
C ASP A 566 -27.75 -29.77 16.02
N GLU A 567 -27.77 -28.89 15.01
CA GLU A 567 -26.65 -28.00 14.66
C GLU A 567 -26.40 -26.92 15.74
N ILE A 568 -27.47 -26.31 16.27
CA ILE A 568 -27.36 -25.18 17.20
C ILE A 568 -27.09 -25.62 18.64
N ARG A 569 -27.49 -26.85 19.02
CA ARG A 569 -27.53 -27.32 20.42
C ARG A 569 -26.19 -27.20 21.14
N GLU A 570 -25.09 -27.61 20.50
CA GLU A 570 -23.77 -27.61 21.14
C GLU A 570 -23.23 -26.19 21.31
N GLN A 571 -23.40 -25.32 20.30
CA GLN A 571 -22.88 -23.95 20.36
C GLN A 571 -23.67 -23.04 21.30
N LEU A 572 -24.96 -23.32 21.54
CA LEU A 572 -25.80 -22.57 22.50
C LEU A 572 -25.94 -23.25 23.87
N GLU A 573 -25.15 -24.29 24.15
CA GLU A 573 -25.17 -25.02 25.41
C GLU A 573 -26.58 -25.52 25.82
N LEU A 574 -27.38 -25.91 24.83
CA LEU A 574 -28.70 -26.47 25.06
C LEU A 574 -28.56 -27.93 25.50
N THR A 575 -29.10 -28.28 26.67
CA THR A 575 -29.15 -29.69 27.06
C THR A 575 -30.02 -30.47 26.05
N PRO A 576 -29.73 -31.74 25.75
CA PRO A 576 -30.57 -32.57 24.88
C PRO A 576 -32.05 -32.57 25.32
N VAL A 577 -32.30 -32.53 26.65
CA VAL A 577 -33.64 -32.47 27.22
C VAL A 577 -34.33 -31.15 26.91
N THR A 578 -33.62 -30.02 27.01
CA THR A 578 -34.15 -28.69 26.68
C THR A 578 -34.46 -28.58 25.20
N ALA A 579 -33.54 -29.00 24.32
CA ALA A 579 -33.74 -29.00 22.87
C ALA A 579 -34.95 -29.84 22.48
N ALA A 580 -35.07 -31.07 23.00
CA ALA A 580 -36.23 -31.93 22.74
C ALA A 580 -37.54 -31.38 23.31
N ARG A 581 -37.51 -30.58 24.40
CA ARG A 581 -38.70 -29.89 24.93
C ARG A 581 -39.12 -28.75 24.00
N LEU A 582 -38.20 -27.89 23.60
CA LEU A 582 -38.47 -26.76 22.71
C LEU A 582 -38.97 -27.23 21.35
N ARG A 583 -38.37 -28.29 20.78
CA ARG A 583 -38.83 -28.93 19.54
C ARG A 583 -40.29 -29.39 19.67
N ARG A 584 -40.63 -30.13 20.73
CA ARG A 584 -42.01 -30.58 20.98
C ARG A 584 -43.01 -29.43 21.16
N GLN A 585 -42.61 -28.36 21.85
CA GLN A 585 -43.44 -27.17 21.99
C GLN A 585 -43.66 -26.45 20.66
N ALA A 586 -42.61 -26.33 19.83
CA ALA A 586 -42.70 -25.76 18.48
C ALA A 586 -43.73 -26.48 17.62
N VAL A 587 -43.70 -27.82 17.60
CA VAL A 587 -44.65 -28.65 16.85
C VAL A 587 -46.09 -28.43 17.34
N GLU A 588 -46.30 -28.36 18.67
CA GLU A 588 -47.62 -28.11 19.23
C GLU A 588 -48.12 -26.69 18.92
N TYR A 589 -47.26 -25.67 18.92
CA TYR A 589 -47.65 -24.31 18.55
C TYR A 589 -47.92 -24.17 17.06
N LEU A 590 -47.16 -24.85 16.21
CA LEU A 590 -47.36 -24.88 14.75
C LEU A 590 -48.71 -25.50 14.39
N ARG A 591 -49.08 -26.60 15.05
CA ARG A 591 -50.39 -27.25 14.88
C ARG A 591 -51.55 -26.34 15.29
N LYS A 592 -51.33 -25.40 16.22
CA LYS A 592 -52.35 -24.47 16.73
C LYS A 592 -52.35 -23.13 15.99
N MET A 593 -51.42 -22.92 15.06
CA MET A 593 -51.25 -21.65 14.36
C MET A 593 -52.39 -21.43 13.37
N PRO A 594 -53.09 -20.29 13.42
CA PRO A 594 -54.10 -19.94 12.42
C PRO A 594 -53.46 -19.80 11.03
N ARG A 595 -54.19 -20.22 9.99
CA ARG A 595 -53.82 -20.21 8.57
C ARG A 595 -54.83 -19.41 7.76
N ALA A 596 -54.52 -19.13 6.49
CA ALA A 596 -55.44 -18.50 5.53
C ALA A 596 -56.10 -17.19 6.01
N ILE A 597 -55.35 -16.35 6.75
CA ILE A 597 -55.90 -15.11 7.30
C ILE A 597 -56.20 -14.14 6.14
N LYS A 598 -57.46 -13.74 6.00
CA LYS A 598 -57.95 -12.83 4.97
C LYS A 598 -58.62 -11.63 5.61
N MET A 599 -58.47 -10.47 4.98
CA MET A 599 -59.17 -9.25 5.35
C MET A 599 -59.95 -8.73 4.14
N SER A 600 -61.20 -8.35 4.33
CA SER A 600 -62.06 -7.82 3.27
C SER A 600 -62.89 -6.63 3.75
N SER A 601 -63.17 -5.69 2.85
CA SER A 601 -64.03 -4.54 3.11
C SER A 601 -65.50 -4.94 3.03
N ALA A 602 -66.26 -4.71 4.10
CA ALA A 602 -67.70 -4.90 4.15
C ALA A 602 -68.42 -3.55 4.13
N ASN A 603 -69.49 -3.42 3.33
CA ASN A 603 -70.29 -2.19 3.18
C ASN A 603 -69.49 -0.92 2.80
N GLY A 604 -68.78 -0.95 1.67
CA GLY A 604 -68.24 0.27 1.04
C GLY A 604 -67.14 0.99 1.84
N GLY A 605 -66.27 0.26 2.55
CA GLY A 605 -65.07 0.81 3.20
C GLY A 605 -65.23 1.23 4.67
N ARG A 606 -66.42 1.09 5.29
CA ARG A 606 -66.63 1.48 6.71
C ARG A 606 -66.53 0.34 7.72
N LYS A 607 -66.44 -0.91 7.27
CA LYS A 607 -66.28 -2.09 8.14
C LYS A 607 -65.23 -3.02 7.53
N LEU A 608 -64.36 -3.57 8.37
CA LEU A 608 -63.37 -4.57 7.95
C LEU A 608 -63.75 -5.93 8.53
N LYS A 609 -63.86 -6.94 7.66
CA LYS A 609 -64.07 -8.34 8.02
C LYS A 609 -62.73 -9.06 8.00
N VAL A 610 -62.44 -9.83 9.06
CA VAL A 610 -61.25 -10.70 9.15
C VAL A 610 -61.72 -12.14 9.26
N GLU A 611 -61.15 -13.02 8.43
CA GLU A 611 -61.46 -14.46 8.36
C GLU A 611 -60.17 -15.27 8.45
N TRP A 612 -60.21 -16.46 9.04
CA TRP A 612 -59.07 -17.37 9.12
C TRP A 612 -59.52 -18.84 9.14
N THR A 613 -58.58 -19.76 9.00
CA THR A 613 -58.81 -21.20 9.19
C THR A 613 -57.88 -21.71 10.28
N GLY A 614 -58.42 -22.42 11.27
CA GLY A 614 -57.55 -23.19 12.18
C GLY A 614 -57.07 -24.49 11.52
N ASN A 615 -56.02 -25.09 12.10
CA ASN A 615 -55.34 -26.27 11.57
C ASN A 615 -55.70 -27.56 12.35
N GLU A 616 -56.70 -27.50 13.22
CA GLU A 616 -57.18 -28.65 13.98
C GLU A 616 -57.99 -29.61 13.11
N SER A 617 -57.89 -30.90 13.40
CA SER A 617 -58.63 -31.92 12.65
C SER A 617 -60.15 -31.67 12.69
N GLY A 618 -60.82 -31.94 11.57
CA GLY A 618 -62.26 -31.72 11.43
C GLY A 618 -63.10 -32.37 12.52
N ALA A 619 -62.71 -33.56 13.01
CA ALA A 619 -63.38 -34.23 14.13
C ALA A 619 -63.25 -33.50 15.47
N PHE A 620 -62.08 -32.88 15.73
CA PHE A 620 -61.84 -32.09 16.94
C PHE A 620 -62.67 -30.80 16.90
N MET A 621 -62.69 -30.16 15.72
CA MET A 621 -63.46 -28.96 15.45
C MET A 621 -64.96 -29.14 15.66
N LEU A 622 -65.53 -30.23 15.14
CA LEU A 622 -66.96 -30.49 15.22
C LEU A 622 -67.46 -30.63 16.66
N ARG A 623 -66.60 -31.13 17.57
CA ARG A 623 -66.96 -31.45 18.96
C ARG A 623 -66.60 -30.36 19.96
N TYR A 624 -65.53 -29.61 19.70
CA TYR A 624 -64.96 -28.67 20.67
C TYR A 624 -64.69 -27.28 20.10
N GLY A 625 -65.04 -27.00 18.84
CA GLY A 625 -64.75 -25.71 18.19
C GLY A 625 -65.34 -24.48 18.90
N SER A 626 -66.44 -24.64 19.63
CA SER A 626 -67.00 -23.57 20.48
C SER A 626 -66.16 -23.24 21.72
N ASN A 627 -65.32 -24.17 22.18
CA ASN A 627 -64.42 -23.99 23.33
C ASN A 627 -63.05 -23.46 22.91
N ILE A 628 -62.71 -23.51 21.62
CA ILE A 628 -61.45 -22.99 21.10
C ILE A 628 -61.66 -21.53 20.73
N HIS A 629 -60.84 -20.65 21.30
CA HIS A 629 -60.94 -19.22 21.12
C HIS A 629 -59.67 -18.68 20.46
N TYR A 630 -59.83 -17.64 19.65
CA TYR A 630 -58.78 -16.89 18.98
C TYR A 630 -58.83 -15.44 19.42
N TRP A 631 -57.68 -14.82 19.61
CA TRP A 631 -57.56 -13.38 19.71
C TRP A 631 -57.29 -12.80 18.34
N VAL A 632 -58.13 -11.86 17.92
CA VAL A 632 -58.01 -11.13 16.67
C VAL A 632 -57.80 -9.66 17.02
N THR A 633 -56.62 -9.12 16.73
CA THR A 633 -56.30 -7.71 16.93
C THR A 633 -56.12 -7.02 15.59
N LEU A 634 -56.84 -5.92 15.38
CA LEU A 634 -56.76 -5.13 14.15
C LEU A 634 -55.88 -3.90 14.40
N HIS A 635 -54.60 -4.00 14.04
CA HIS A 635 -53.60 -2.97 14.30
C HIS A 635 -53.63 -1.84 13.27
N LYS A 636 -53.37 -0.61 13.72
CA LYS A 636 -53.15 0.55 12.84
C LYS A 636 -51.75 0.46 12.22
N GLU A 637 -51.66 0.52 10.89
CA GLU A 637 -50.40 0.48 10.14
C GLU A 637 -49.46 1.60 10.64
N ARG A 638 -49.97 2.82 10.86
CA ARG A 638 -49.13 3.97 11.24
C ARG A 638 -48.45 3.82 12.60
N SER A 639 -49.15 3.31 13.62
CA SER A 639 -48.63 3.24 14.99
C SER A 639 -48.11 1.87 15.40
N CYS A 640 -48.56 0.81 14.73
CA CYS A 640 -48.30 -0.57 15.13
C CYS A 640 -47.60 -1.39 14.04
N ARG A 641 -47.07 -0.79 12.96
CA ARG A 641 -46.37 -1.50 11.86
C ARG A 641 -45.41 -2.59 12.32
N GLN A 642 -44.64 -2.32 13.38
CA GLN A 642 -43.65 -3.25 13.94
C GLN A 642 -44.28 -4.56 14.45
N ARG A 643 -45.56 -4.56 14.82
CA ARG A 643 -46.25 -5.77 15.28
C ARG A 643 -46.48 -6.80 14.18
N LYS A 644 -46.41 -6.40 12.90
CA LYS A 644 -46.54 -7.34 11.77
C LYS A 644 -45.44 -8.40 11.75
N THR A 645 -44.31 -8.13 12.41
CA THR A 645 -43.20 -9.08 12.57
C THR A 645 -43.26 -9.88 13.88
N GLU A 646 -44.27 -9.66 14.74
CA GLU A 646 -44.47 -10.47 15.95
C GLU A 646 -44.96 -11.86 15.56
N VAL A 647 -44.22 -12.89 15.94
CA VAL A 647 -44.56 -14.29 15.61
C VAL A 647 -45.10 -15.06 16.81
N LEU A 648 -44.68 -14.69 18.01
CA LEU A 648 -45.06 -15.34 19.27
C LEU A 648 -45.92 -14.41 20.11
N ASN A 649 -47.16 -14.82 20.37
CA ASN A 649 -48.01 -14.17 21.34
C ASN A 649 -47.67 -14.66 22.74
N VAL A 650 -47.17 -13.77 23.59
CA VAL A 650 -46.86 -14.03 25.01
C VAL A 650 -47.81 -13.29 25.96
N ALA A 651 -48.80 -12.56 25.45
CA ALA A 651 -49.71 -11.76 26.26
C ALA A 651 -50.75 -12.66 26.93
N GLY A 652 -50.55 -13.03 28.20
CA GLY A 652 -51.58 -13.74 28.96
C GLY A 652 -51.23 -14.05 30.42
N VAL A 653 -52.07 -13.48 31.31
CA VAL A 653 -52.39 -13.89 32.69
C VAL A 653 -51.33 -13.62 33.79
N ARG A 654 -51.49 -12.49 34.49
CA ARG A 654 -51.11 -12.40 35.92
C ARG A 654 -52.14 -13.19 36.73
N PHE A 655 -51.72 -14.26 37.39
CA PHE A 655 -52.56 -14.97 38.36
C PHE A 655 -52.86 -14.04 39.55
N SER A 656 -54.08 -13.53 39.63
CA SER A 656 -54.68 -13.05 40.88
C SER A 656 -55.72 -14.06 41.37
N GLU A 657 -55.70 -14.30 42.69
CA GLU A 657 -56.41 -15.35 43.44
C GLU A 657 -57.91 -15.55 43.13
N PRO A 658 -58.46 -16.76 43.37
CA PRO A 658 -59.80 -17.11 42.92
C PRO A 658 -60.89 -16.47 43.79
N ARG A 659 -61.68 -15.56 43.22
CA ARG A 659 -63.02 -15.23 43.74
C ARG A 659 -64.08 -15.24 42.65
N GLN A 660 -64.96 -16.23 42.81
CA GLN A 660 -66.40 -16.29 42.46
C GLN A 660 -66.87 -15.88 41.05
N ALA A 661 -67.32 -16.91 40.35
CA ALA A 661 -68.13 -16.97 39.15
C ALA A 661 -69.16 -15.84 38.97
N SER A 662 -69.03 -15.08 37.88
CA SER A 662 -70.02 -15.00 36.79
C SER A 662 -69.61 -13.97 35.73
N GLY A 663 -69.60 -14.39 34.46
CA GLY A 663 -69.83 -13.50 33.31
C GLY A 663 -68.61 -12.83 32.64
N GLN A 664 -68.30 -13.34 31.44
CA GLN A 664 -67.46 -12.78 30.35
C GLN A 664 -65.93 -13.03 30.41
N PRO A 665 -65.32 -13.52 29.30
CA PRO A 665 -63.86 -13.60 29.19
C PRO A 665 -63.28 -12.19 29.15
N GLU A 666 -62.46 -11.88 30.15
CA GLU A 666 -61.77 -10.60 30.30
C GLU A 666 -60.92 -10.29 29.05
N GLN A 667 -61.06 -9.06 28.56
CA GLN A 667 -60.30 -8.56 27.40
C GLN A 667 -58.79 -8.61 27.71
N ALA A 668 -58.01 -9.09 26.75
CA ALA A 668 -56.56 -9.03 26.84
C ALA A 668 -56.10 -7.56 26.95
N GLU A 669 -55.49 -7.17 28.07
CA GLU A 669 -54.79 -5.89 28.20
C GLU A 669 -53.56 -5.91 27.27
N GLY A 670 -53.77 -5.46 26.04
CA GLY A 670 -52.75 -5.36 25.01
C GLY A 670 -51.96 -4.07 25.12
N LEU A 671 -50.65 -4.15 24.88
CA LEU A 671 -49.65 -3.07 24.84
C LEU A 671 -49.94 -1.91 23.84
N CYS A 672 -51.11 -1.88 23.19
CA CYS A 672 -51.56 -0.80 22.31
C CYS A 672 -53.09 -0.68 22.30
N ASP A 673 -53.59 0.50 21.95
CA ASP A 673 -55.04 0.83 21.94
C ASP A 673 -55.79 0.30 20.69
N CYS A 674 -55.26 -0.74 20.02
CA CYS A 674 -55.87 -1.30 18.81
C CYS A 674 -57.03 -2.24 19.17
N PRO A 675 -58.14 -2.22 18.40
CA PRO A 675 -59.31 -3.03 18.70
C PRO A 675 -58.99 -4.53 18.64
N THR A 676 -59.31 -5.24 19.72
CA THR A 676 -59.10 -6.69 19.87
C THR A 676 -60.43 -7.38 20.17
N ARG A 677 -60.67 -8.54 19.56
CA ARG A 677 -61.84 -9.38 19.83
C ARG A 677 -61.41 -10.82 20.08
N THR A 678 -62.07 -11.45 21.06
CA THR A 678 -61.98 -12.89 21.30
C THR A 678 -63.10 -13.58 20.55
N VAL A 679 -62.76 -14.53 19.67
CA VAL A 679 -63.72 -15.17 18.76
C VAL A 679 -63.58 -16.67 18.88
N SER A 680 -64.70 -17.40 18.99
CA SER A 680 -64.67 -18.86 18.96
C SER A 680 -64.39 -19.38 17.56
N GLN A 681 -63.69 -20.51 17.47
CA GLN A 681 -63.34 -21.12 16.18
C GLN A 681 -64.58 -21.55 15.37
N ALA A 682 -65.72 -21.77 16.03
CA ALA A 682 -66.98 -22.06 15.36
C ALA A 682 -67.43 -20.95 14.38
N HIS A 683 -66.97 -19.71 14.58
CA HIS A 683 -67.23 -18.61 13.65
C HIS A 683 -66.07 -18.40 12.67
N SER A 684 -64.83 -18.41 13.17
CA SER A 684 -63.60 -18.14 12.38
C SER A 684 -63.65 -16.87 11.52
N GLU A 685 -64.52 -15.93 11.87
CA GLU A 685 -64.68 -14.64 11.22
C GLU A 685 -65.07 -13.58 12.26
N VAL A 686 -64.68 -12.33 12.02
CA VAL A 686 -65.08 -11.19 12.85
C VAL A 686 -65.15 -9.90 12.05
N ILE A 687 -66.13 -9.06 12.37
CA ILE A 687 -66.31 -7.75 11.75
C ILE A 687 -65.95 -6.66 12.76
N PHE A 688 -65.04 -5.77 12.37
CA PHE A 688 -64.70 -4.54 13.08
C PHE A 688 -65.44 -3.36 12.44
N ASP A 689 -66.11 -2.57 13.27
CA ASP A 689 -66.83 -1.35 12.92
C ASP A 689 -66.32 -0.15 13.74
N GLY A 690 -66.67 1.08 13.30
CA GLY A 690 -66.25 2.31 13.97
C GLY A 690 -64.76 2.64 13.83
N LEU A 691 -64.12 2.15 12.76
CA LEU A 691 -62.70 2.38 12.47
C LEU A 691 -62.47 3.79 11.91
N ASP A 692 -61.24 4.30 12.08
CA ASP A 692 -60.83 5.59 11.53
C ASP A 692 -60.64 5.44 10.01
N PRO A 693 -61.41 6.13 9.16
CA PRO A 693 -61.30 6.00 7.71
C PRO A 693 -59.99 6.58 7.15
N SER A 694 -59.20 7.30 7.95
CA SER A 694 -57.88 7.81 7.55
C SER A 694 -56.71 6.88 7.90
N GLU A 695 -56.96 5.77 8.60
CA GLU A 695 -55.95 4.79 9.00
C GLU A 695 -56.05 3.52 8.15
N VAL A 696 -54.90 2.94 7.81
CA VAL A 696 -54.79 1.60 7.22
C VAL A 696 -54.64 0.59 8.35
N TYR A 697 -55.27 -0.58 8.22
CA TYR A 697 -55.28 -1.60 9.26
C TYR A 697 -54.73 -2.94 8.76
N PHE A 698 -54.18 -3.76 9.67
CA PHE A 698 -53.81 -5.15 9.40
C PHE A 698 -54.18 -6.07 10.58
N PRO A 699 -54.65 -7.31 10.33
CA PRO A 699 -55.03 -8.23 11.40
C PRO A 699 -53.86 -9.10 11.87
N MET A 700 -53.76 -9.29 13.18
CA MET A 700 -52.95 -10.32 13.82
C MET A 700 -53.89 -11.30 14.52
N VAL A 701 -53.79 -12.59 14.19
CA VAL A 701 -54.63 -13.65 14.76
C VAL A 701 -53.75 -14.66 15.48
N SER A 702 -54.07 -15.00 16.72
CA SER A 702 -53.46 -16.11 17.45
C SER A 702 -54.52 -16.90 18.20
N ARG A 703 -54.15 -18.07 18.71
CA ARG A 703 -54.97 -18.76 19.69
C ARG A 703 -55.06 -17.93 20.97
N ALA A 704 -56.21 -17.95 21.64
CA ALA A 704 -56.44 -17.24 22.91
C ALA A 704 -55.82 -18.00 24.11
N GLU A 705 -54.56 -18.37 23.96
CA GLU A 705 -53.71 -18.97 24.98
C GLU A 705 -52.29 -18.44 24.80
N ALA A 706 -51.57 -18.21 25.89
CA ALA A 706 -50.18 -17.76 25.87
C ALA A 706 -49.25 -18.82 26.47
N PRO A 707 -48.12 -19.15 25.82
CA PRO A 707 -47.69 -18.63 24.52
C PRO A 707 -48.37 -19.36 23.33
N SER A 708 -48.56 -18.66 22.22
CA SER A 708 -49.06 -19.23 20.95
C SER A 708 -48.48 -18.52 19.72
N PHE A 709 -48.46 -19.18 18.56
CA PHE A 709 -48.01 -18.53 17.32
C PHE A 709 -49.13 -17.68 16.71
N PHE A 710 -48.75 -16.48 16.26
CA PHE A 710 -49.59 -15.71 15.35
C PHE A 710 -49.60 -16.38 13.98
N GLY A 711 -50.74 -16.38 13.28
CA GLY A 711 -50.76 -16.74 11.87
C GLY A 711 -50.10 -15.67 11.01
N LEU A 712 -49.73 -16.03 9.77
CA LEU A 712 -49.11 -15.11 8.82
C LEU A 712 -50.10 -13.98 8.47
N PRO A 713 -49.80 -12.70 8.78
CA PRO A 713 -50.72 -11.59 8.53
C PRO A 713 -50.79 -11.26 7.02
N PRO A 714 -51.97 -10.92 6.48
CA PRO A 714 -52.13 -10.56 5.06
C PRO A 714 -51.43 -9.23 4.71
N THR A 715 -51.19 -9.02 3.41
CA THR A 715 -50.75 -7.73 2.86
C THR A 715 -51.84 -6.67 3.04
N SER A 716 -51.44 -5.45 3.44
CA SER A 716 -52.36 -4.34 3.72
C SER A 716 -53.05 -3.92 2.41
N ILE A 717 -54.39 -3.81 2.38
CA ILE A 717 -55.13 -3.48 1.15
C ILE A 717 -54.96 -1.98 0.86
N ASP A 718 -54.20 -1.66 -0.19
CA ASP A 718 -54.24 -0.37 -0.88
C ASP A 718 -55.24 -0.48 -2.05
N GLU A 719 -56.26 0.37 -1.99
CA GLU A 719 -57.10 0.84 -3.10
C GLU A 719 -57.99 -0.15 -3.89
N VAL A 720 -59.24 0.29 -4.02
CA VAL A 720 -60.28 -0.25 -4.89
C VAL A 720 -59.82 -0.11 -6.35
N SER A 721 -59.40 -1.21 -6.98
CA SER A 721 -59.42 -1.28 -8.44
C SER A 721 -60.85 -1.54 -8.90
N ASP A 722 -61.52 -0.48 -9.37
CA ASP A 722 -62.65 -0.59 -10.28
C ASP A 722 -62.15 -1.26 -11.58
N ALA A 723 -62.19 -2.58 -11.61
CA ALA A 723 -62.05 -3.35 -12.83
C ALA A 723 -62.85 -4.65 -12.69
N ASP A 724 -63.66 -4.89 -13.72
CA ASP A 724 -64.27 -6.16 -14.06
C ASP A 724 -65.54 -6.58 -13.32
N MET A 725 -66.58 -5.76 -13.50
CA MET A 725 -67.92 -6.29 -13.73
C MET A 725 -68.16 -6.51 -15.23
N ASN A 726 -67.76 -7.71 -15.65
CA ASN A 726 -68.59 -8.66 -16.38
C ASN A 726 -68.83 -8.56 -17.90
N ILE A 727 -68.30 -9.60 -18.56
CA ILE A 727 -68.96 -10.56 -19.48
C ILE A 727 -68.70 -10.37 -20.98
N ASP A 728 -68.12 -11.42 -21.56
CA ASP A 728 -68.32 -11.85 -22.95
C ASP A 728 -68.57 -13.37 -22.86
N THR A 729 -69.77 -13.90 -23.10
CA THR A 729 -70.35 -14.29 -24.40
C THR A 729 -71.57 -15.16 -24.02
N ASP A 730 -72.70 -15.26 -24.70
CA ASP A 730 -73.11 -14.94 -26.06
C ASP A 730 -74.65 -15.12 -26.15
N LEU A 731 -75.24 -14.69 -27.28
CA LEU A 731 -76.58 -15.01 -27.81
C LEU A 731 -77.79 -14.13 -27.42
N ASP A 732 -78.05 -13.21 -28.35
CA ASP A 732 -79.19 -13.23 -29.28
C ASP A 732 -80.30 -12.18 -29.18
N LEU A 733 -80.39 -11.45 -30.30
CA LEU A 733 -81.59 -11.01 -31.02
C LEU A 733 -82.33 -9.74 -30.57
N LYS A 734 -81.90 -8.66 -31.24
CA LYS A 734 -82.66 -7.92 -32.27
C LYS A 734 -83.10 -6.47 -31.97
N PRO A 735 -83.13 -5.64 -33.04
CA PRO A 735 -82.95 -4.19 -33.01
C PRO A 735 -84.16 -3.46 -33.59
N GLU A 736 -84.13 -2.12 -33.61
CA GLU A 736 -84.70 -1.28 -34.68
C GLU A 736 -84.27 0.20 -34.50
N PRO A 737 -84.22 0.98 -35.60
CA PRO A 737 -83.02 1.71 -36.00
C PRO A 737 -83.32 3.13 -36.54
N CYS A 738 -82.29 3.84 -37.00
CA CYS A 738 -82.16 4.33 -38.38
C CYS A 738 -81.19 5.53 -38.44
N LEU A 739 -80.06 5.29 -39.10
CA LEU A 739 -79.11 6.29 -39.59
C LEU A 739 -78.95 6.11 -41.11
N LYS A 740 -79.11 7.22 -41.83
CA LYS A 740 -78.59 7.63 -43.15
C LYS A 740 -78.73 9.16 -43.14
N SER A 741 -77.90 10.01 -43.71
CA SER A 741 -76.64 10.04 -44.47
C SER A 741 -76.32 11.57 -44.55
N ASP A 742 -75.11 12.11 -44.69
CA ASP A 742 -74.29 12.21 -45.89
C ASP A 742 -73.19 13.29 -45.65
N THR A 743 -72.29 13.37 -46.62
CA THR A 743 -70.97 14.02 -46.76
C THR A 743 -70.89 15.55 -46.92
N SER A 744 -69.70 16.08 -46.57
CA SER A 744 -68.83 17.10 -47.22
C SER A 744 -69.15 18.62 -47.27
N GLU A 745 -68.10 19.38 -46.88
CA GLU A 745 -67.54 20.65 -47.41
C GLU A 745 -68.12 22.05 -47.07
N ASP A 746 -67.25 22.83 -46.42
CA ASP A 746 -66.84 24.25 -46.56
C ASP A 746 -67.79 25.47 -46.49
N ASP A 747 -67.27 26.42 -45.70
CA ASP A 747 -67.25 27.89 -45.78
C ASP A 747 -68.48 28.78 -45.45
N SER A 748 -68.31 29.48 -44.32
CA SER A 748 -68.22 30.95 -44.18
C SER A 748 -69.35 31.76 -43.49
N ALA A 749 -68.90 32.46 -42.44
CA ALA A 749 -69.20 33.86 -42.04
C ALA A 749 -70.38 34.25 -41.10
N SER A 750 -69.99 35.13 -40.15
CA SER A 750 -70.75 36.04 -39.25
C SER A 750 -71.50 35.40 -38.06
N GLY A 751 -71.39 35.86 -36.81
CA GLY A 751 -70.60 36.90 -36.13
C GLY A 751 -71.08 37.07 -34.67
N GLN A 752 -70.18 37.44 -33.74
CA GLN A 752 -70.37 38.24 -32.50
C GLN A 752 -69.13 38.01 -31.58
N GLU A 753 -68.23 38.98 -31.48
CA GLU A 753 -68.13 40.00 -30.42
C GLU A 753 -67.27 39.58 -29.21
N SER A 754 -65.99 39.99 -29.18
CA SER A 754 -65.45 40.85 -28.10
C SER A 754 -63.93 41.06 -28.16
N ARG A 755 -63.59 42.35 -28.33
CA ARG A 755 -62.48 43.11 -27.69
C ARG A 755 -61.04 42.93 -28.19
N VAL A 756 -60.69 43.82 -29.11
CA VAL A 756 -59.39 44.52 -29.16
C VAL A 756 -59.64 45.98 -28.72
N PRO A 757 -58.75 46.64 -27.97
CA PRO A 757 -58.67 48.10 -27.96
C PRO A 757 -57.38 48.62 -28.61
N PRO A 758 -57.43 49.70 -29.41
CA PRO A 758 -56.26 50.43 -29.87
C PRO A 758 -56.08 51.80 -29.18
N ARG A 759 -54.83 52.31 -29.27
CA ARG A 759 -54.33 53.68 -29.03
C ARG A 759 -54.39 54.22 -27.60
N ASP A 760 -53.20 54.56 -27.07
CA ASP A 760 -53.00 55.88 -26.49
C ASP A 760 -51.54 56.38 -26.57
N HIS A 761 -51.44 57.68 -26.82
CA HIS A 761 -50.26 58.51 -26.78
C HIS A 761 -49.83 58.75 -25.32
N GLN A 762 -48.55 58.59 -24.98
CA GLN A 762 -47.91 59.25 -23.83
C GLN A 762 -46.42 59.43 -24.16
N GLN A 763 -46.02 60.63 -24.57
CA GLN A 763 -45.51 61.69 -23.68
C GLN A 763 -44.26 61.28 -22.90
N VAL A 764 -43.14 61.75 -23.46
CA VAL A 764 -41.87 62.05 -22.80
C VAL A 764 -42.15 62.90 -21.56
N HIS A 765 -41.90 62.35 -20.39
CA HIS A 765 -41.71 63.11 -19.15
C HIS A 765 -40.30 62.85 -18.60
N PRO A 766 -39.55 63.91 -18.25
CA PRO A 766 -38.28 63.78 -17.56
C PRO A 766 -38.55 63.61 -16.06
N TRP A 767 -38.24 62.44 -15.50
CA TRP A 767 -38.23 62.26 -14.06
C TRP A 767 -36.86 62.64 -13.48
N ALA A 768 -36.87 63.76 -12.76
CA ALA A 768 -35.88 64.12 -11.76
C ALA A 768 -35.85 63.04 -10.65
N PRO A 769 -34.67 62.65 -10.13
CA PRO A 769 -34.59 61.80 -8.96
C PRO A 769 -34.81 62.63 -7.69
N ASN A 770 -35.88 62.32 -6.97
CA ASN A 770 -36.09 62.76 -5.61
C ASN A 770 -34.98 62.20 -4.71
N LEU A 771 -34.26 63.11 -4.05
CA LEU A 771 -33.43 62.88 -2.88
C LEU A 771 -34.29 62.29 -1.75
N VAL A 772 -34.33 60.96 -1.64
CA VAL A 772 -34.81 60.26 -0.45
C VAL A 772 -33.59 59.94 0.41
N GLY A 773 -33.56 60.51 1.62
CA GLY A 773 -32.53 60.25 2.61
C GLY A 773 -32.41 58.77 2.93
N ARG A 774 -31.20 58.22 2.81
CA ARG A 774 -30.85 56.89 3.34
C ARG A 774 -30.82 56.97 4.87
N PRO A 775 -31.59 56.14 5.60
CA PRO A 775 -31.41 55.96 7.03
C PRO A 775 -30.20 55.05 7.30
N LYS A 776 -29.69 55.10 8.53
CA LYS A 776 -28.51 54.41 9.07
C LYS A 776 -28.52 52.88 8.88
N VAL A 777 -28.16 52.38 7.69
CA VAL A 777 -27.92 50.94 7.40
C VAL A 777 -26.42 50.63 7.17
N ASN A 778 -25.58 51.65 6.95
CA ASN A 778 -24.16 51.44 6.59
C ASN A 778 -23.33 50.67 7.65
N SER A 779 -23.64 50.74 8.95
CA SER A 779 -22.76 50.10 9.94
C SER A 779 -22.85 48.57 9.93
N LEU A 780 -24.04 48.00 9.71
CA LEU A 780 -24.22 46.53 9.76
C LEU A 780 -23.68 45.84 8.50
N GLU A 781 -23.83 46.47 7.34
CA GLU A 781 -23.30 45.98 6.06
C GLU A 781 -21.75 45.99 6.06
N THR A 782 -21.14 47.04 6.61
CA THR A 782 -19.67 47.15 6.71
C THR A 782 -19.09 46.03 7.59
N THR A 783 -19.76 45.68 8.70
CA THR A 783 -19.31 44.61 9.59
C THR A 783 -19.37 43.23 8.94
N ARG A 784 -20.39 42.96 8.13
CA ARG A 784 -20.55 41.66 7.44
C ARG A 784 -19.48 41.48 6.35
N LEU A 785 -19.21 42.52 5.57
CA LEU A 785 -18.14 42.51 4.57
C LEU A 785 -16.77 42.24 5.23
N HIS A 786 -16.48 42.95 6.33
CA HIS A 786 -15.24 42.75 7.08
C HIS A 786 -15.08 41.32 7.61
N LYS A 787 -16.18 40.68 8.02
CA LYS A 787 -16.15 39.30 8.50
C LYS A 787 -15.78 38.32 7.38
N ASP A 788 -16.46 38.39 6.23
CA ASP A 788 -16.12 37.55 5.08
C ASP A 788 -14.66 37.76 4.64
N GLU A 789 -14.16 39.00 4.65
CA GLU A 789 -12.76 39.30 4.34
C GLU A 789 -11.78 38.69 5.35
N GLN A 790 -12.10 38.74 6.65
CA GLN A 790 -11.30 38.09 7.70
C GLN A 790 -11.30 36.57 7.56
N ASP A 791 -12.46 35.96 7.28
CA ASP A 791 -12.60 34.52 7.09
C ASP A 791 -11.80 34.06 5.86
N TRP A 792 -11.81 34.85 4.77
CA TRP A 792 -10.95 34.60 3.60
C TRP A 792 -9.46 34.73 3.91
N LEU A 793 -9.04 35.77 4.65
CA LEU A 793 -7.65 35.94 5.06
C LEU A 793 -7.15 34.77 5.91
N ALA A 794 -7.97 34.31 6.86
CA ALA A 794 -7.68 33.16 7.69
C ALA A 794 -7.54 31.87 6.86
N TRP A 795 -8.50 31.60 5.97
CA TRP A 795 -8.43 30.45 5.06
C TRP A 795 -7.20 30.51 4.15
N HIS A 796 -6.88 31.68 3.60
CA HIS A 796 -5.74 31.87 2.70
C HIS A 796 -4.41 31.58 3.39
N GLN A 797 -4.23 32.08 4.63
CA GLN A 797 -3.04 31.77 5.43
C GLN A 797 -2.95 30.28 5.75
N GLN A 798 -4.07 29.63 6.10
CA GLN A 798 -4.10 28.20 6.36
C GLN A 798 -3.78 27.38 5.11
N TYR A 799 -4.31 27.75 3.94
CA TYR A 799 -4.07 27.06 2.66
C TYR A 799 -2.59 27.15 2.24
N LEU A 800 -1.96 28.31 2.41
CA LEU A 800 -0.53 28.48 2.14
C LEU A 800 0.36 27.70 3.13
N GLN A 801 -0.10 27.50 4.37
CA GLN A 801 0.62 26.71 5.38
C GLN A 801 0.43 25.19 5.20
N SER A 802 -0.75 24.75 4.74
CA SER A 802 -1.08 23.33 4.55
C SER A 802 -0.56 22.74 3.23
N GLY A 803 -0.12 23.58 2.29
CA GLY A 803 0.40 23.18 0.99
C GLY A 803 1.93 23.19 0.89
N PHE A 804 2.49 22.10 0.36
CA PHE A 804 3.87 21.94 -0.14
C PHE A 804 4.99 21.56 0.85
N SER A 805 4.74 20.64 1.78
CA SER A 805 5.85 19.95 2.46
C SER A 805 5.61 18.45 2.60
N SER A 806 5.87 17.72 1.51
CA SER A 806 6.45 16.37 1.62
C SER A 806 7.76 16.42 0.84
N ALA A 807 8.86 16.79 1.51
CA ALA A 807 10.18 16.72 0.91
C ALA A 807 10.42 15.29 0.37
N PRO A 808 11.07 15.13 -0.80
CA PRO A 808 11.45 13.81 -1.27
C PRO A 808 12.37 13.20 -0.23
N ARG A 809 11.96 12.06 0.34
CA ARG A 809 12.78 11.33 1.32
C ARG A 809 14.07 10.91 0.62
N GLU A 810 15.20 11.43 1.12
CA GLU A 810 16.52 11.23 0.54
C GLU A 810 16.84 9.74 0.39
N SER A 811 17.30 9.36 -0.80
CA SER A 811 17.90 8.05 -1.06
C SER A 811 19.27 7.99 -0.39
N SER A 812 19.32 7.58 0.88
CA SER A 812 20.58 7.26 1.55
C SER A 812 21.11 5.92 1.04
N GLN A 813 22.35 5.92 0.53
CA GLN A 813 23.09 4.70 0.21
C GLN A 813 23.49 4.01 1.53
N LEU A 814 22.57 3.22 2.08
CA LEU A 814 22.87 2.27 3.16
C LEU A 814 23.41 0.97 2.55
N ASP A 815 24.17 0.20 3.31
CA ASP A 815 24.45 -1.20 2.96
C ASP A 815 23.14 -1.98 3.12
N VAL A 816 22.59 -2.45 1.99
CA VAL A 816 21.24 -3.02 1.91
C VAL A 816 21.26 -4.46 1.44
N THR A 817 20.47 -5.31 2.10
CA THR A 817 20.13 -6.64 1.60
C THR A 817 18.80 -6.59 0.87
N PHE A 818 18.75 -7.05 -0.38
CA PHE A 818 17.51 -7.16 -1.15
C PHE A 818 16.75 -8.42 -0.77
N LEU A 819 15.45 -8.28 -0.53
CA LEU A 819 14.53 -9.36 -0.20
C LEU A 819 13.54 -9.57 -1.34
N PHE A 820 13.16 -10.82 -1.59
CA PHE A 820 12.13 -11.14 -2.59
C PHE A 820 10.72 -10.98 -2.02
N ALA A 821 10.56 -11.30 -0.73
CA ALA A 821 9.32 -11.17 0.04
C ALA A 821 9.60 -10.81 1.50
N LEU A 822 8.65 -10.15 2.16
CA LEU A 822 8.70 -9.77 3.57
C LEU A 822 7.30 -9.88 4.19
N LEU A 823 7.13 -10.76 5.19
CA LEU A 823 5.92 -10.77 6.02
C LEU A 823 6.07 -9.71 7.11
N SER A 824 5.05 -8.87 7.20
CA SER A 824 4.81 -8.04 8.37
C SER A 824 3.81 -8.75 9.27
N GLU A 825 4.25 -9.24 10.42
CA GLU A 825 3.36 -9.89 11.40
C GLU A 825 2.30 -8.92 11.92
N GLY A 826 2.67 -7.65 12.17
CA GLY A 826 1.74 -6.62 12.64
C GLY A 826 0.63 -6.29 11.65
N LEU A 827 0.89 -6.42 10.34
CA LEU A 827 -0.09 -6.18 9.28
C LEU A 827 -0.72 -7.47 8.73
N ASN A 828 -0.26 -8.64 9.18
CA ASN A 828 -0.65 -9.97 8.71
C ASN A 828 -0.63 -10.10 7.16
N ILE A 829 0.42 -9.57 6.52
CA ILE A 829 0.54 -9.54 5.05
C ILE A 829 1.98 -9.75 4.58
N THR A 830 2.13 -10.48 3.48
CA THR A 830 3.40 -10.70 2.79
C THR A 830 3.54 -9.73 1.62
N PHE A 831 4.48 -8.80 1.75
CA PHE A 831 4.92 -7.94 0.66
C PHE A 831 5.86 -8.71 -0.25
N GLU A 832 5.64 -8.63 -1.56
CA GLU A 832 6.41 -9.29 -2.60
C GLU A 832 6.85 -8.25 -3.63
N LYS A 833 8.02 -8.48 -4.21
CA LYS A 833 8.48 -7.68 -5.35
C LYS A 833 7.50 -7.82 -6.53
N ASP A 834 7.39 -6.76 -7.30
CA ASP A 834 6.60 -6.63 -8.52
C ASP A 834 5.09 -6.78 -8.33
N HIS A 835 4.59 -6.47 -7.13
CA HIS A 835 3.16 -6.53 -6.78
C HIS A 835 2.60 -5.19 -6.31
N TYR A 836 1.27 -5.06 -6.44
CA TYR A 836 0.51 -3.94 -5.92
C TYR A 836 -0.05 -4.21 -4.53
N TYR A 837 -0.10 -3.18 -3.70
CA TYR A 837 -0.71 -3.22 -2.38
C TYR A 837 -1.52 -1.95 -2.16
N ARG A 838 -2.74 -2.10 -1.61
CA ARG A 838 -3.43 -1.00 -0.96
C ARG A 838 -2.83 -0.82 0.42
N ILE A 839 -2.42 0.38 0.79
CA ILE A 839 -1.81 0.68 2.09
C ILE A 839 -2.41 1.94 2.70
N GLN A 840 -2.35 2.05 4.02
CA GLN A 840 -2.60 3.29 4.73
C GLN A 840 -1.32 3.73 5.44
N LEU A 841 -0.84 4.94 5.13
CA LEU A 841 0.38 5.49 5.72
C LEU A 841 0.08 6.29 6.99
N GLU A 842 1.01 6.28 7.93
CA GLU A 842 0.92 7.12 9.11
C GLU A 842 1.08 8.60 8.77
N GLY A 843 0.09 9.41 9.17
CA GLY A 843 0.07 10.86 8.93
C GLY A 843 -0.52 11.28 7.58
N GLU A 844 -0.93 10.35 6.71
CA GLU A 844 -1.66 10.68 5.48
C GLU A 844 -3.15 10.32 5.59
N GLU A 845 -4.02 11.22 5.12
CA GLU A 845 -5.46 10.98 5.04
C GLU A 845 -5.79 10.19 3.75
N GLY A 846 -6.28 8.96 3.91
CA GLY A 846 -6.76 8.11 2.82
C GLY A 846 -5.88 6.89 2.52
N GLU A 847 -6.49 5.87 1.91
CA GLU A 847 -5.78 4.70 1.41
C GLU A 847 -5.05 5.01 0.10
N GLN A 848 -3.90 4.39 -0.09
CA GLN A 848 -3.05 4.55 -1.27
C GLN A 848 -2.77 3.21 -1.89
N VAL A 849 -2.37 3.23 -3.15
CA VAL A 849 -1.91 2.02 -3.84
C VAL A 849 -0.43 2.19 -4.12
N ILE A 850 0.36 1.18 -3.79
CA ILE A 850 1.80 1.15 -4.07
C ILE A 850 2.12 -0.01 -4.99
N PHE A 851 3.07 0.19 -5.89
CA PHE A 851 3.72 -0.87 -6.63
C PHE A 851 5.13 -1.08 -6.07
N VAL A 852 5.45 -2.28 -5.60
CA VAL A 852 6.75 -2.57 -4.95
C VAL A 852 7.79 -2.98 -5.99
N HIS A 853 8.79 -2.13 -6.24
CA HIS A 853 9.93 -2.45 -7.12
C HIS A 853 10.99 -3.28 -6.40
N ASN A 854 11.20 -3.02 -5.11
CA ASN A 854 12.20 -3.72 -4.31
C ASN A 854 11.84 -3.67 -2.84
N ILE A 855 12.22 -4.73 -2.13
CA ILE A 855 12.12 -4.84 -0.68
C ILE A 855 13.55 -4.90 -0.13
N SER A 856 13.82 -4.14 0.91
CA SER A 856 15.18 -3.88 1.37
C SER A 856 15.26 -3.90 2.88
N GLN A 857 16.33 -4.51 3.39
CA GLN A 857 16.67 -4.52 4.81
C GLN A 857 17.98 -3.75 5.02
N GLY A 858 17.96 -2.75 5.89
CA GLY A 858 19.16 -2.03 6.31
C GLY A 858 20.05 -2.92 7.19
N ILE A 859 21.34 -3.01 6.84
CA ILE A 859 22.35 -3.70 7.66
C ILE A 859 22.85 -2.73 8.74
N ASN A 860 22.94 -3.18 10.00
CA ASN A 860 23.38 -2.41 11.18
C ASN A 860 22.51 -1.20 11.58
N VAL A 861 21.26 -1.14 11.13
CA VAL A 861 20.29 -0.12 11.56
C VAL A 861 19.58 -0.60 12.83
N PRO A 862 19.31 0.26 13.85
CA PRO A 862 18.48 -0.07 15.00
C PRO A 862 17.11 -0.65 14.59
N SER A 863 16.39 -1.29 15.51
CA SER A 863 15.14 -2.02 15.20
C SER A 863 14.08 -1.17 14.47
N GLU A 864 14.05 0.14 14.70
CA GLU A 864 13.17 1.07 14.00
C GLU A 864 13.72 1.40 12.59
N ARG A 865 12.84 1.36 11.58
CA ARG A 865 13.09 1.60 10.16
C ARG A 865 14.04 0.62 9.49
N ARG A 866 14.12 -0.59 10.02
CA ARG A 866 14.97 -1.67 9.50
C ARG A 866 14.57 -2.14 8.09
N TYR A 867 13.28 -2.13 7.77
CA TYR A 867 12.75 -2.56 6.47
C TYR A 867 12.14 -1.39 5.71
N PHE A 868 12.45 -1.31 4.42
CA PHE A 868 11.91 -0.31 3.52
C PHE A 868 11.65 -0.86 2.13
N PHE A 869 10.73 -0.20 1.44
CA PHE A 869 10.25 -0.53 0.11
C PHE A 869 10.62 0.59 -0.85
N LEU A 870 11.11 0.21 -2.02
CA LEU A 870 11.21 1.11 -3.16
C LEU A 870 9.91 0.97 -3.97
N VAL A 871 9.09 2.00 -4.04
CA VAL A 871 7.71 1.91 -4.58
C VAL A 871 7.37 2.98 -5.60
N THR A 872 6.44 2.68 -6.50
CA THR A 872 5.67 3.73 -7.19
C THR A 872 4.33 3.89 -6.48
N LYS A 873 4.05 5.11 -6.03
CA LYS A 873 2.83 5.46 -5.31
C LYS A 873 1.72 5.93 -6.25
N TYR A 874 0.50 5.57 -5.89
CA TYR A 874 -0.73 5.96 -6.54
C TYR A 874 -1.71 6.47 -5.47
N SER A 875 -2.43 7.53 -5.79
CA SER A 875 -3.55 8.02 -4.96
C SER A 875 -4.84 7.93 -5.76
N ALA A 876 -5.99 7.98 -5.08
CA ALA A 876 -7.27 8.15 -5.76
C ALA A 876 -7.26 9.43 -6.61
N LEU A 877 -7.80 9.38 -7.83
CA LEU A 877 -7.89 10.57 -8.68
C LEU A 877 -8.68 11.70 -7.98
N SER A 878 -9.74 11.34 -7.25
CA SER A 878 -10.60 12.25 -6.46
C SER A 878 -9.84 13.05 -5.39
N SER A 879 -8.72 12.52 -4.88
CA SER A 879 -7.85 13.21 -3.90
C SER A 879 -7.09 14.41 -4.50
N ILE A 880 -6.92 14.44 -5.83
CA ILE A 880 -6.20 15.49 -6.56
C ILE A 880 -7.15 16.34 -7.41
N LEU A 881 -8.20 15.69 -7.93
CA LEU A 881 -9.25 16.28 -8.76
C LEU A 881 -10.61 15.83 -8.22
N PRO A 882 -11.11 16.44 -7.13
CA PRO A 882 -12.42 16.12 -6.60
C PRO A 882 -13.52 16.41 -7.64
N TYR A 883 -14.42 15.46 -7.88
CA TYR A 883 -15.55 15.60 -8.80
C TYR A 883 -16.88 15.28 -8.10
N GLU A 884 -17.98 15.79 -8.64
CA GLU A 884 -19.33 15.50 -8.14
C GLU A 884 -19.70 14.05 -8.48
N GLN A 885 -19.95 13.23 -7.46
CA GLN A 885 -20.47 11.88 -7.65
C GLN A 885 -21.94 11.96 -8.10
N PRO A 886 -22.41 11.14 -9.04
CA PRO A 886 -23.83 11.03 -9.36
C PRO A 886 -24.60 10.71 -8.07
N ARG A 887 -25.60 11.53 -7.73
CA ARG A 887 -26.43 11.33 -6.52
C ARG A 887 -27.31 10.07 -6.58
N GLU A 888 -27.31 9.34 -7.68
CA GLU A 888 -28.09 8.14 -7.90
C GLU A 888 -27.14 6.96 -8.17
N ILE A 889 -26.97 6.12 -7.15
CA ILE A 889 -26.69 4.66 -7.13
C ILE A 889 -25.92 4.39 -5.81
N GLY A 890 -26.64 3.82 -4.85
CA GLY A 890 -26.12 3.52 -3.52
C GLY A 890 -25.06 2.42 -3.55
N ASN A 891 -23.78 2.80 -3.53
CA ASN A 891 -22.75 2.14 -2.71
C ASN A 891 -21.49 3.04 -2.67
N PRO A 892 -21.20 3.76 -1.56
CA PRO A 892 -20.04 4.66 -1.47
C PRO A 892 -18.68 3.96 -1.62
N ALA A 893 -18.64 2.62 -1.57
CA ALA A 893 -17.42 1.82 -1.71
C ALA A 893 -16.86 1.75 -3.15
N LEU A 894 -17.62 2.14 -4.18
CA LEU A 894 -17.23 1.98 -5.60
C LEU A 894 -16.46 3.18 -6.19
N VAL A 895 -16.25 4.26 -5.44
CA VAL A 895 -16.02 5.57 -6.09
C VAL A 895 -14.56 5.98 -6.34
N ASP A 896 -13.57 5.12 -6.13
CA ASP A 896 -12.16 5.43 -6.43
C ASP A 896 -11.45 4.33 -7.23
N GLN A 897 -12.09 3.83 -8.30
CA GLN A 897 -11.43 2.90 -9.22
C GLN A 897 -10.31 3.54 -10.05
N GLU A 898 -10.43 4.84 -10.31
CA GLU A 898 -9.40 5.58 -11.04
C GLU A 898 -8.34 6.13 -10.08
N VAL A 899 -7.08 5.74 -10.30
CA VAL A 899 -5.92 6.19 -9.55
C VAL A 899 -4.99 7.05 -10.39
N VAL A 900 -4.22 7.90 -9.73
CA VAL A 900 -3.20 8.77 -10.34
C VAL A 900 -1.81 8.38 -9.85
N LEU A 901 -0.90 8.16 -10.80
CA LEU A 901 0.49 7.76 -10.53
C LEU A 901 1.33 8.96 -10.07
N HIS A 902 2.06 8.86 -8.97
CA HIS A 902 3.00 9.89 -8.53
C HIS A 902 4.37 9.70 -9.20
N PHE A 903 4.96 10.78 -9.71
CA PHE A 903 6.25 10.75 -10.39
C PHE A 903 7.13 11.95 -10.05
N SER A 904 8.46 11.77 -10.14
CA SER A 904 9.45 12.86 -10.07
C SER A 904 10.14 13.10 -11.42
N ASN A 905 10.30 12.04 -12.23
CA ASN A 905 10.90 12.06 -13.55
C ASN A 905 9.97 11.39 -14.58
N PHE A 906 9.39 12.21 -15.46
CA PHE A 906 8.42 11.78 -16.47
C PHE A 906 8.90 10.61 -17.34
N ASP A 907 10.16 10.63 -17.77
CA ASP A 907 10.73 9.60 -18.66
C ASP A 907 11.04 8.27 -17.92
N LYS A 908 10.90 8.26 -16.58
CA LYS A 908 11.23 7.12 -15.70
C LYS A 908 10.04 6.65 -14.87
N MET A 909 8.82 7.13 -15.15
CA MET A 909 7.61 6.73 -14.43
C MET A 909 7.50 5.22 -14.30
N ARG A 910 7.09 4.74 -13.11
CA ARG A 910 6.93 3.32 -12.80
C ARG A 910 8.20 2.48 -13.10
N THR A 911 9.37 3.09 -12.96
CA THR A 911 10.65 2.38 -12.85
C THR A 911 11.25 2.59 -11.47
N SER A 912 12.17 1.72 -11.06
CA SER A 912 12.90 1.87 -9.79
C SER A 912 13.76 3.15 -9.73
N GLN A 913 14.03 3.80 -10.86
CA GLN A 913 14.78 5.07 -10.91
C GLN A 913 13.91 6.28 -10.51
N ASP A 914 12.59 6.15 -10.53
CA ASP A 914 11.61 7.18 -10.15
C ASP A 914 10.81 6.78 -8.91
N ALA A 915 11.19 5.68 -8.27
CA ALA A 915 10.49 5.13 -7.12
C ALA A 915 10.82 5.92 -5.84
N GLU A 916 9.85 6.03 -4.95
CA GLU A 916 9.99 6.60 -3.62
C GLU A 916 10.26 5.52 -2.56
N THR A 917 10.80 5.93 -1.41
CA THR A 917 11.09 5.03 -0.29
C THR A 917 10.01 5.13 0.79
N ILE A 918 9.34 4.01 1.07
CA ILE A 918 8.41 3.87 2.20
C ILE A 918 9.00 2.89 3.22
N TYR A 919 9.01 3.25 4.49
CA TYR A 919 9.43 2.35 5.57
C TYR A 919 8.25 1.47 5.99
N LEU A 920 8.52 0.22 6.37
CA LEU A 920 7.47 -0.68 6.86
C LEU A 920 6.74 -0.11 8.09
N ASP A 921 7.48 0.55 8.97
CA ASP A 921 6.93 1.12 10.21
C ASP A 921 5.96 2.28 9.97
N ASP A 922 6.02 2.91 8.78
CA ASP A 922 5.08 3.98 8.43
C ASP A 922 3.76 3.43 7.85
N ILE A 923 3.59 2.11 7.71
CA ILE A 923 2.39 1.47 7.16
C ILE A 923 1.47 0.98 8.30
N ARG A 924 0.25 1.53 8.38
CA ARG A 924 -0.77 1.16 9.38
C ARG A 924 -1.63 -0.03 8.98
N SER A 925 -1.96 -0.17 7.71
CA SER A 925 -2.76 -1.27 7.16
C SER A 925 -2.32 -1.57 5.74
N ALA A 926 -2.48 -2.81 5.28
CA ALA A 926 -2.15 -3.18 3.91
C ALA A 926 -2.99 -4.37 3.39
N GLN A 927 -3.27 -4.39 2.08
CA GLN A 927 -4.03 -5.43 1.38
C GLN A 927 -3.48 -5.68 -0.03
N ARG A 928 -3.32 -6.96 -0.43
CA ARG A 928 -2.72 -7.35 -1.74
C ARG A 928 -3.71 -7.36 -2.92
N ARG A 929 -5.02 -7.37 -2.69
CA ARG A 929 -6.06 -7.57 -3.74
C ARG A 929 -6.25 -6.34 -4.65
N VAL A 930 -5.18 -5.89 -5.29
CA VAL A 930 -5.22 -4.73 -6.18
C VAL A 930 -4.33 -4.99 -7.40
N CYS A 931 -4.79 -4.56 -8.57
CA CYS A 931 -3.97 -4.45 -9.76
C CYS A 931 -4.36 -3.14 -10.46
N VAL A 932 -3.37 -2.39 -10.95
CA VAL A 932 -3.59 -1.14 -11.67
C VAL A 932 -3.27 -1.35 -13.15
N SER A 933 -4.25 -1.11 -14.00
CA SER A 933 -4.10 -1.13 -15.46
C SER A 933 -3.82 0.29 -15.97
N ASN A 934 -2.78 0.47 -16.79
CA ASN A 934 -2.48 1.76 -17.41
C ASN A 934 -3.23 1.87 -18.73
N LEU A 935 -4.02 2.94 -18.90
CA LEU A 935 -4.90 3.14 -20.05
C LEU A 935 -4.73 4.54 -20.63
N ALA A 936 -4.97 4.69 -21.94
CA ALA A 936 -5.02 6.02 -22.56
C ALA A 936 -6.40 6.68 -22.37
N ASP A 937 -7.47 5.92 -22.59
CA ASP A 937 -8.86 6.37 -22.56
C ASP A 937 -9.70 5.54 -21.56
N MET A 938 -10.85 6.08 -21.17
CA MET A 938 -11.74 5.41 -20.22
C MET A 938 -12.49 4.27 -20.91
N LEU A 939 -12.43 3.07 -20.33
CA LEU A 939 -13.17 1.89 -20.82
C LEU A 939 -14.51 1.80 -20.07
N LEU A 940 -15.61 1.75 -20.82
CA LEU A 940 -16.99 1.73 -20.28
C LEU A 940 -17.36 0.40 -19.57
N ASP A 941 -16.55 -0.65 -19.70
CA ASP A 941 -16.89 -2.03 -19.32
C ASP A 941 -15.79 -2.67 -18.45
N MET A 942 -15.43 -2.01 -17.35
CA MET A 942 -14.37 -2.46 -16.44
C MET A 942 -14.94 -3.18 -15.21
N ASP A 943 -14.32 -4.31 -14.85
CA ASP A 943 -14.62 -5.06 -13.63
C ASP A 943 -14.55 -4.14 -12.39
N PRO A 944 -15.61 -4.09 -11.56
CA PRO A 944 -15.68 -3.18 -10.42
C PRO A 944 -14.59 -3.37 -9.35
N GLN A 945 -13.84 -4.48 -9.40
CA GLN A 945 -12.70 -4.73 -8.50
C GLN A 945 -11.35 -4.25 -9.05
N ARG A 946 -11.27 -3.80 -10.31
CA ARG A 946 -10.00 -3.47 -10.97
C ARG A 946 -9.74 -1.97 -10.95
N LEU A 947 -8.53 -1.57 -10.55
CA LEU A 947 -8.11 -0.18 -10.62
C LEU A 947 -7.48 0.14 -11.97
N PHE A 948 -7.60 1.39 -12.41
CA PHE A 948 -6.96 1.86 -13.63
C PHE A 948 -6.34 3.25 -13.45
N CYS A 949 -5.37 3.57 -14.30
CA CYS A 949 -4.61 4.81 -14.26
C CYS A 949 -4.49 5.38 -15.67
N ARG A 950 -4.94 6.63 -15.88
CA ARG A 950 -4.74 7.39 -17.14
C ARG A 950 -3.78 8.56 -16.99
N PHE A 951 -3.64 9.05 -15.76
CA PHE A 951 -2.92 10.28 -15.46
C PHE A 951 -1.84 10.04 -14.41
N ALA A 952 -0.82 10.90 -14.46
CA ALA A 952 0.23 10.99 -13.49
C ALA A 952 0.31 12.40 -12.91
N VAL A 953 0.81 12.51 -11.68
CA VAL A 953 1.01 13.75 -10.95
C VAL A 953 2.43 13.86 -10.43
N SER A 954 3.02 15.03 -10.60
CA SER A 954 4.31 15.40 -10.00
C SER A 954 4.03 16.50 -8.98
N LYS A 955 4.37 16.26 -7.70
CA LYS A 955 4.38 17.30 -6.67
C LYS A 955 5.62 18.18 -6.83
N ALA A 956 5.50 19.43 -6.39
CA ALA A 956 6.57 20.42 -6.52
C ALA A 956 7.79 20.07 -5.65
N SER A 957 8.86 19.53 -6.26
CA SER A 957 10.14 19.36 -5.54
C SER A 957 11.41 19.54 -6.39
N THR A 958 11.28 19.91 -7.68
CA THR A 958 12.45 20.09 -8.57
C THR A 958 12.40 21.36 -9.43
N ASP A 959 11.22 21.81 -9.86
CA ASP A 959 11.05 22.92 -10.81
C ASP A 959 10.46 24.21 -10.19
N GLY A 960 10.65 24.42 -8.89
CA GLY A 960 10.36 25.70 -8.22
C GLY A 960 8.89 25.97 -7.87
N GLY A 961 8.13 24.95 -7.45
CA GLY A 961 6.76 25.15 -6.92
C GLY A 961 5.61 24.72 -7.85
N VAL A 962 5.89 24.03 -8.96
CA VAL A 962 4.86 23.63 -9.93
C VAL A 962 4.38 22.19 -9.71
N THR A 963 3.06 22.03 -9.57
CA THR A 963 2.41 20.71 -9.63
C THR A 963 1.99 20.44 -11.07
N THR A 964 2.41 19.30 -11.63
CA THR A 964 2.01 18.91 -12.99
C THR A 964 1.14 17.68 -12.93
N THR A 965 -0.08 17.76 -13.47
CA THR A 965 -0.92 16.61 -13.78
C THR A 965 -0.85 16.38 -15.28
N THR A 966 -0.55 15.16 -15.72
CA THR A 966 -0.30 14.87 -17.14
C THR A 966 -0.83 13.47 -17.49
N PRO A 967 -1.21 13.22 -18.74
CA PRO A 967 -1.36 11.87 -19.27
C PRO A 967 -0.10 11.02 -19.01
N LEU A 968 -0.27 9.70 -18.87
CA LEU A 968 0.84 8.76 -18.65
C LEU A 968 1.89 8.81 -19.77
N ALA A 969 3.14 8.57 -19.39
CA ALA A 969 4.24 8.44 -20.34
C ALA A 969 4.02 7.26 -21.30
N SER A 970 4.42 7.41 -22.57
CA SER A 970 4.12 6.45 -23.63
C SER A 970 4.66 5.04 -23.38
N HIS A 971 5.75 4.88 -22.60
CA HIS A 971 6.29 3.56 -22.26
C HIS A 971 5.40 2.77 -21.29
N LEU A 972 4.40 3.41 -20.67
CA LEU A 972 3.42 2.73 -19.83
C LEU A 972 2.18 2.28 -20.60
N LEU A 973 2.03 2.73 -21.85
CA LEU A 973 0.88 2.46 -22.72
C LEU A 973 1.18 1.42 -23.80
N LEU A 974 2.27 0.65 -23.66
CA LEU A 974 2.90 -0.21 -24.68
C LEU A 974 2.00 -1.27 -25.36
N HIS A 975 0.79 -1.53 -24.85
CA HIS A 975 -0.15 -2.48 -25.43
C HIS A 975 -1.22 -1.85 -26.31
N ASP A 976 -1.43 -0.55 -26.20
CA ASP A 976 -2.29 0.18 -27.10
C ASP A 976 -1.39 0.79 -28.19
N GLY A 977 -1.72 0.62 -29.47
CA GLY A 977 -0.99 1.22 -30.60
C GLY A 977 -0.97 2.76 -30.62
N TYR A 978 -1.21 3.41 -29.48
CA TYR A 978 -1.23 4.83 -29.23
C TYR A 978 0.18 5.36 -29.00
N HIS A 979 0.90 5.61 -30.09
CA HIS A 979 1.92 6.64 -30.08
C HIS A 979 1.22 8.00 -30.21
N ARG A 980 1.06 8.73 -29.10
CA ARG A 980 0.70 10.16 -29.19
C ARG A 980 1.81 10.88 -29.95
N GLU A 981 1.55 11.25 -31.19
CA GLU A 981 2.45 12.11 -31.94
C GLU A 981 2.62 13.42 -31.16
N ARG A 982 3.87 13.79 -30.86
CA ARG A 982 4.14 15.09 -30.24
C ARG A 982 3.62 16.17 -31.17
N PRO A 983 2.77 17.10 -30.68
CA PRO A 983 2.27 18.20 -31.50
C PRO A 983 3.44 18.96 -32.13
N SER A 984 3.51 18.91 -33.46
CA SER A 984 4.50 19.64 -34.25
C SER A 984 4.04 21.09 -34.37
N LEU A 985 4.34 21.92 -33.37
CA LEU A 985 4.13 23.36 -33.45
C LEU A 985 5.27 24.00 -34.26
N ARG A 986 4.91 24.76 -35.31
CA ARG A 986 5.86 25.46 -36.18
C ARG A 986 6.35 26.75 -35.50
N SER A 987 7.60 26.72 -35.01
CA SER A 987 8.21 27.85 -34.29
C SER A 987 8.54 29.09 -35.14
N ASP A 988 8.45 29.01 -36.47
CA ASP A 988 8.77 30.12 -37.39
C ASP A 988 7.65 31.15 -37.52
N VAL A 989 6.44 30.83 -37.05
CA VAL A 989 5.29 31.74 -37.07
C VAL A 989 5.09 32.38 -35.71
N VAL A 990 4.79 33.68 -35.67
CA VAL A 990 4.49 34.41 -34.42
C VAL A 990 3.24 33.80 -33.77
N PRO A 991 3.33 33.29 -32.52
CA PRO A 991 2.18 32.70 -31.84
C PRO A 991 1.12 33.75 -31.52
N VAL A 992 -0.14 33.34 -31.58
CA VAL A 992 -1.30 34.20 -31.39
C VAL A 992 -1.98 33.93 -30.06
N ALA A 993 -2.59 34.95 -29.47
CA ALA A 993 -3.35 34.84 -28.23
C ALA A 993 -4.80 35.31 -28.41
N PHE A 994 -5.72 34.57 -27.79
CA PHE A 994 -7.15 34.88 -27.68
C PHE A 994 -7.47 35.23 -26.23
N ASP A 995 -7.90 36.46 -25.97
CA ASP A 995 -8.21 36.95 -24.63
C ASP A 995 -9.70 36.78 -24.32
N LEU A 996 -10.02 35.89 -23.39
CA LEU A 996 -11.40 35.69 -22.91
C LEU A 996 -11.78 36.67 -21.79
N SER A 997 -10.88 37.56 -21.39
CA SER A 997 -11.02 38.43 -20.23
C SER A 997 -10.46 39.84 -20.48
N PRO A 998 -10.86 40.54 -21.56
CA PRO A 998 -10.34 41.87 -21.87
C PRO A 998 -10.67 42.92 -20.79
N SER A 999 -11.62 42.63 -19.89
CA SER A 999 -11.93 43.45 -18.72
C SER A 999 -10.80 43.47 -17.68
N VAL A 1000 -9.95 42.45 -17.65
CA VAL A 1000 -8.84 42.32 -16.70
C VAL A 1000 -7.52 42.63 -17.41
N LEU A 1001 -6.99 43.83 -17.17
CA LEU A 1001 -5.76 44.28 -17.82
C LEU A 1001 -4.51 43.51 -17.37
N GLY A 1002 -3.46 43.63 -18.18
CA GLY A 1002 -2.11 43.18 -17.88
C GLY A 1002 -1.76 41.78 -18.35
N VAL A 1003 -2.75 40.88 -18.50
CA VAL A 1003 -2.52 39.54 -19.09
C VAL A 1003 -2.05 39.66 -20.53
N SER A 1004 -2.85 40.33 -21.37
CA SER A 1004 -2.50 40.58 -22.77
C SER A 1004 -1.23 41.42 -22.92
N GLU A 1005 -0.93 42.34 -21.99
CA GLU A 1005 0.33 43.07 -22.00
C GLU A 1005 1.56 42.20 -21.74
N GLY A 1006 1.44 41.26 -20.80
CA GLY A 1006 2.53 40.32 -20.50
C GLY A 1006 2.85 39.42 -21.69
N PHE A 1007 1.82 38.90 -22.35
CA PHE A 1007 1.98 38.08 -23.55
C PHE A 1007 2.50 38.89 -24.75
N ALA A 1008 1.92 40.06 -25.03
CA ALA A 1008 2.39 40.96 -26.08
C ALA A 1008 3.85 41.37 -25.85
N GLY A 1009 4.20 41.72 -24.62
CA GLY A 1009 5.57 42.06 -24.20
C GLY A 1009 6.58 40.91 -24.31
N ARG A 1010 6.14 39.68 -24.58
CA ARG A 1010 7.02 38.53 -24.87
C ARG A 1010 7.04 38.14 -26.35
N GLY A 1011 6.24 38.80 -27.19
CA GLY A 1011 6.21 38.61 -28.64
C GLY A 1011 4.98 37.85 -29.16
N PHE A 1012 3.96 37.60 -28.34
CA PHE A 1012 2.69 37.04 -28.82
C PHE A 1012 1.86 38.13 -29.50
N LYS A 1013 1.15 37.78 -30.58
CA LYS A 1013 0.18 38.68 -31.21
C LYS A 1013 -1.19 38.47 -30.56
N ILE A 1014 -1.70 39.48 -29.86
CA ILE A 1014 -3.09 39.47 -29.37
C ILE A 1014 -4.01 39.59 -30.59
N GLN A 1015 -4.71 38.51 -30.93
CA GLN A 1015 -5.45 38.41 -32.20
C GLN A 1015 -6.95 38.65 -32.02
N ALA A 1016 -7.53 38.18 -30.91
CA ALA A 1016 -8.95 38.32 -30.67
C ALA A 1016 -9.23 38.50 -29.17
N ALA A 1017 -10.33 39.20 -28.87
CA ALA A 1017 -10.91 39.27 -27.54
C ALA A 1017 -12.40 38.99 -27.55
N PHE A 1018 -12.88 38.35 -26.48
CA PHE A 1018 -14.25 37.88 -26.31
C PHE A 1018 -14.86 38.50 -25.04
N GLY A 1019 -16.18 38.74 -25.03
CA GLY A 1019 -16.84 39.33 -23.86
C GLY A 1019 -16.64 40.84 -23.73
N LEU A 1020 -16.35 41.53 -24.85
CA LEU A 1020 -15.92 42.93 -24.81
C LEU A 1020 -17.11 43.90 -24.90
N ASP A 1021 -17.45 44.54 -23.77
CA ASP A 1021 -18.34 45.71 -23.72
C ASP A 1021 -17.66 46.96 -24.32
N GLU A 1022 -18.20 47.45 -25.44
CA GLU A 1022 -17.65 48.61 -26.16
C GLU A 1022 -17.61 49.90 -25.33
N SER A 1023 -18.49 50.03 -24.33
CA SER A 1023 -18.62 51.23 -23.50
C SER A 1023 -17.63 51.29 -22.33
N LYS A 1024 -17.01 50.16 -21.98
CA LYS A 1024 -16.15 50.03 -20.78
C LYS A 1024 -14.71 49.67 -21.10
N HIS A 1025 -14.46 48.82 -22.10
CA HIS A 1025 -13.12 48.27 -22.34
C HIS A 1025 -12.24 49.11 -23.27
N HIS A 1026 -12.36 50.44 -23.20
CA HIS A 1026 -11.63 51.37 -24.06
C HIS A 1026 -10.11 51.26 -23.91
N THR A 1027 -9.62 51.05 -22.69
CA THR A 1027 -8.18 50.90 -22.41
C THR A 1027 -7.58 49.73 -23.18
N TRP A 1028 -8.20 48.54 -23.09
CA TRP A 1028 -7.74 47.34 -23.79
C TRP A 1028 -7.77 47.53 -25.32
N ARG A 1029 -8.88 48.08 -25.85
CA ARG A 1029 -9.03 48.35 -27.29
C ARG A 1029 -8.00 49.33 -27.82
N ASN A 1030 -7.73 50.41 -27.08
CA ASN A 1030 -6.74 51.42 -27.47
C ASN A 1030 -5.34 50.82 -27.58
N ARG A 1031 -5.04 49.82 -26.75
CA ARG A 1031 -3.74 49.18 -26.69
C ARG A 1031 -3.58 48.06 -27.73
N HIS A 1032 -4.63 47.31 -28.01
CA HIS A 1032 -4.65 46.20 -28.96
C HIS A 1032 -5.52 46.50 -30.19
N LEU A 1033 -5.27 47.64 -30.86
CA LEU A 1033 -6.07 48.17 -32.00
C LEU A 1033 -6.28 47.18 -33.16
N VAL A 1034 -5.39 46.21 -33.32
CA VAL A 1034 -5.43 45.23 -34.42
C VAL A 1034 -6.16 43.93 -34.06
N ALA A 1035 -6.61 43.77 -32.81
CA ALA A 1035 -7.30 42.58 -32.36
C ALA A 1035 -8.79 42.63 -32.72
N THR A 1036 -9.33 41.52 -33.21
CA THR A 1036 -10.77 41.39 -33.48
C THR A 1036 -11.52 41.30 -32.16
N CYS A 1037 -12.49 42.19 -31.95
CA CYS A 1037 -13.29 42.21 -30.73
C CYS A 1037 -14.66 41.59 -30.99
N PHE A 1038 -15.09 40.66 -30.14
CA PHE A 1038 -16.43 40.08 -30.17
C PHE A 1038 -17.22 40.51 -28.94
N ASP A 1039 -18.31 41.23 -29.17
CA ASP A 1039 -19.25 41.67 -28.14
C ASP A 1039 -20.27 40.55 -27.82
N GLY A 1040 -20.79 40.55 -26.60
CA GLY A 1040 -21.69 39.54 -26.05
C GLY A 1040 -20.99 38.54 -25.14
N THR A 1041 -21.78 37.72 -24.44
CA THR A 1041 -21.22 36.71 -23.52
C THR A 1041 -20.39 35.67 -24.28
N ILE A 1042 -19.27 35.23 -23.70
CA ILE A 1042 -18.33 34.29 -24.33
C ILE A 1042 -19.06 33.06 -24.90
N CYS A 1043 -19.92 32.42 -24.10
CA CYS A 1043 -20.66 31.24 -24.54
C CYS A 1043 -21.60 31.50 -25.71
N ASN A 1044 -22.21 32.68 -25.82
CA ASN A 1044 -23.10 33.01 -26.93
C ASN A 1044 -22.31 33.24 -28.21
N VAL A 1045 -21.20 34.00 -28.14
CA VAL A 1045 -20.31 34.21 -29.29
C VAL A 1045 -19.79 32.89 -29.83
N LEU A 1046 -19.37 31.97 -28.95
CA LEU A 1046 -18.88 30.65 -29.35
C LEU A 1046 -19.98 29.77 -29.95
N LYS A 1047 -21.22 29.84 -29.43
CA LYS A 1047 -22.38 29.17 -30.06
C LYS A 1047 -22.71 29.75 -31.43
N ASP A 1048 -22.47 31.04 -31.64
CA ASP A 1048 -22.67 31.69 -32.94
C ASP A 1048 -21.60 31.25 -33.96
N PHE A 1049 -20.37 30.94 -33.51
CA PHE A 1049 -19.38 30.27 -34.35
C PHE A 1049 -19.82 28.85 -34.74
N ASP A 1050 -20.23 28.04 -33.77
CA ASP A 1050 -20.68 26.65 -34.02
C ASP A 1050 -21.89 26.59 -34.97
N SER A 1051 -22.82 27.54 -34.84
CA SER A 1051 -24.00 27.63 -35.71
C SER A 1051 -23.76 28.33 -37.05
N GLY A 1052 -22.55 28.86 -37.29
CA GLY A 1052 -22.20 29.61 -38.50
C GLY A 1052 -22.84 31.00 -38.62
N ARG A 1053 -23.49 31.49 -37.55
CA ARG A 1053 -24.03 32.87 -37.50
C ARG A 1053 -22.93 33.92 -37.44
N LEU A 1054 -21.75 33.55 -36.97
CA LEU A 1054 -20.59 34.40 -36.87
C LEU A 1054 -19.34 33.63 -37.33
N LEU A 1055 -18.38 34.30 -37.97
CA LEU A 1055 -17.14 33.66 -38.42
C LEU A 1055 -16.07 33.74 -37.32
N PRO A 1056 -15.31 32.65 -37.08
CA PRO A 1056 -14.19 32.67 -36.14
C PRO A 1056 -13.05 33.58 -36.62
N PRO A 1057 -12.11 33.96 -35.74
CA PRO A 1057 -10.95 34.77 -36.12
C PRO A 1057 -10.18 34.14 -37.30
N PRO A 1058 -9.86 34.92 -38.34
CA PRO A 1058 -9.17 34.39 -39.52
C PRO A 1058 -7.78 33.85 -39.17
N GLN A 1059 -7.48 32.62 -39.58
CA GLN A 1059 -6.20 31.96 -39.34
C GLN A 1059 -5.36 31.98 -40.63
N PRO A 1060 -4.11 32.50 -40.62
CA PRO A 1060 -3.24 32.37 -41.78
C PRO A 1060 -2.86 30.89 -42.00
N ASN A 1061 -2.48 30.53 -43.22
CA ASN A 1061 -1.99 29.18 -43.55
C ASN A 1061 -0.46 29.24 -43.80
N PRO A 1062 0.37 28.53 -43.02
CA PRO A 1062 0.03 27.61 -41.92
C PRO A 1062 -0.44 28.34 -40.65
N ALA A 1063 -1.29 27.64 -39.88
CA ALA A 1063 -1.88 28.17 -38.65
C ALA A 1063 -0.81 28.40 -37.56
N PRO A 1064 -0.80 29.57 -36.89
CA PRO A 1064 0.11 29.84 -35.79
C PRO A 1064 -0.33 29.08 -34.53
N PRO A 1065 0.60 28.78 -33.59
CA PRO A 1065 0.23 28.27 -32.28
C PRO A 1065 -0.72 29.23 -31.56
N LYS A 1066 -1.85 28.72 -31.06
CA LYS A 1066 -2.93 29.47 -30.42
C LYS A 1066 -2.86 29.32 -28.90
N VAL A 1067 -2.82 30.44 -28.19
CA VAL A 1067 -2.90 30.48 -26.73
C VAL A 1067 -4.22 31.11 -26.30
N LEU A 1068 -5.00 30.38 -25.52
CA LEU A 1068 -6.21 30.90 -24.87
C LEU A 1068 -5.82 31.53 -23.54
N LEU A 1069 -6.15 32.80 -23.35
CA LEU A 1069 -5.90 33.55 -22.12
C LEU A 1069 -7.21 33.76 -21.38
N PHE A 1070 -7.22 33.46 -20.09
CA PHE A 1070 -8.37 33.67 -19.22
C PHE A 1070 -7.93 34.15 -17.84
N ALA A 1071 -8.46 35.28 -17.40
CA ALA A 1071 -8.30 35.80 -16.05
C ALA A 1071 -9.62 36.41 -15.59
N PRO A 1072 -10.39 35.74 -14.72
CA PRO A 1072 -11.59 36.32 -14.16
C PRO A 1072 -11.21 37.48 -13.22
N GLU A 1073 -12.21 38.29 -12.85
CA GLU A 1073 -12.03 39.30 -11.81
C GLU A 1073 -11.50 38.63 -10.53
N HIS A 1074 -10.43 39.19 -9.98
CA HIS A 1074 -9.65 38.56 -8.92
C HIS A 1074 -10.26 38.83 -7.53
N GLN A 1075 -11.53 38.45 -7.39
CA GLN A 1075 -12.35 38.62 -6.18
C GLN A 1075 -12.62 37.28 -5.49
N CYS A 1076 -13.15 37.36 -4.28
CA CYS A 1076 -13.66 36.21 -3.55
C CYS A 1076 -15.19 36.11 -3.68
N PHE A 1077 -15.75 34.94 -3.38
CA PHE A 1077 -17.20 34.75 -3.24
C PHE A 1077 -17.61 34.87 -1.76
N ARG A 1078 -18.90 35.16 -1.52
CA ARG A 1078 -19.44 35.27 -0.16
C ARG A 1078 -19.38 33.94 0.59
N LEU A 1079 -18.92 33.96 1.84
CA LEU A 1079 -18.98 32.81 2.74
C LEU A 1079 -20.24 32.91 3.61
N ASP A 1080 -20.57 34.11 4.07
CA ASP A 1080 -21.85 34.43 4.71
C ASP A 1080 -22.94 34.70 3.65
N MET A 1081 -24.02 33.92 3.68
CA MET A 1081 -25.16 34.07 2.77
C MET A 1081 -25.87 35.42 2.91
N GLN A 1082 -25.69 36.12 4.03
CA GLN A 1082 -26.23 37.47 4.27
C GLN A 1082 -25.39 38.59 3.63
N ASN A 1083 -24.17 38.29 3.15
CA ASN A 1083 -23.36 39.24 2.41
C ASN A 1083 -23.81 39.27 0.94
N HIS A 1084 -24.55 40.31 0.55
CA HIS A 1084 -25.02 40.50 -0.83
C HIS A 1084 -24.09 41.36 -1.68
N GLN A 1085 -22.99 41.87 -1.12
CA GLN A 1085 -22.04 42.71 -1.85
C GLN A 1085 -20.99 41.88 -2.60
N MET A 1086 -20.74 40.63 -2.16
CA MET A 1086 -19.87 39.67 -2.84
C MET A 1086 -20.68 38.66 -3.67
N PRO A 1087 -20.13 38.13 -4.77
CA PRO A 1087 -20.83 37.18 -5.64
C PRO A 1087 -21.10 35.85 -4.93
N THR A 1088 -22.14 35.13 -5.37
CA THR A 1088 -22.35 33.74 -4.97
C THR A 1088 -21.26 32.84 -5.55
N VAL A 1089 -21.01 31.67 -4.93
CA VAL A 1089 -20.05 30.68 -5.47
C VAL A 1089 -20.38 30.29 -6.92
N LEU A 1090 -21.67 30.16 -7.25
CA LEU A 1090 -22.14 29.86 -8.61
C LEU A 1090 -21.80 31.00 -9.58
N GLN A 1091 -22.05 32.25 -9.19
CA GLN A 1091 -21.71 33.42 -10.00
C GLN A 1091 -20.20 33.56 -10.20
N PHE A 1092 -19.42 33.28 -9.16
CA PHE A 1092 -17.96 33.31 -9.18
C PHE A 1092 -17.36 32.25 -10.13
N LEU A 1093 -17.96 31.05 -10.21
CA LEU A 1093 -17.47 29.96 -11.05
C LEU A 1093 -18.01 29.96 -12.49
N LYS A 1094 -19.16 30.60 -12.73
CA LYS A 1094 -19.80 30.67 -14.05
C LYS A 1094 -18.86 31.05 -15.22
N PRO A 1095 -17.87 31.95 -15.05
CA PRO A 1095 -16.89 32.23 -16.10
C PRO A 1095 -16.11 31.01 -16.63
N LEU A 1096 -15.94 29.94 -15.84
CA LEU A 1096 -15.27 28.71 -16.30
C LEU A 1096 -16.04 28.00 -17.42
N ASP A 1097 -17.36 28.15 -17.50
CA ASP A 1097 -18.16 27.59 -18.60
C ASP A 1097 -17.71 28.16 -19.96
N GLY A 1098 -17.28 29.42 -19.98
CA GLY A 1098 -16.73 30.07 -21.16
C GLY A 1098 -15.39 29.47 -21.59
N VAL A 1099 -14.55 29.05 -20.63
CA VAL A 1099 -13.28 28.37 -20.90
C VAL A 1099 -13.53 27.00 -21.51
N ASP A 1100 -14.40 26.20 -20.88
CA ASP A 1100 -14.71 24.85 -21.35
C ASP A 1100 -15.25 24.88 -22.79
N LYS A 1101 -16.18 25.81 -23.07
CA LYS A 1101 -16.71 25.98 -24.42
C LYS A 1101 -15.69 26.56 -25.40
N ALA A 1102 -14.81 27.46 -24.97
CA ALA A 1102 -13.76 28.01 -25.83
C ALA A 1102 -12.74 26.95 -26.23
N VAL A 1103 -12.38 26.04 -25.32
CA VAL A 1103 -11.48 24.92 -25.61
C VAL A 1103 -12.10 23.98 -26.64
N GLU A 1104 -13.40 23.71 -26.53
CA GLU A 1104 -14.16 22.89 -27.49
C GLU A 1104 -14.20 23.51 -28.89
N VAL A 1105 -14.56 24.79 -28.99
CA VAL A 1105 -14.82 25.48 -30.27
C VAL A 1105 -13.54 26.01 -30.93
N LEU A 1106 -12.68 26.70 -30.19
CA LEU A 1106 -11.48 27.37 -30.73
C LEU A 1106 -10.28 26.43 -30.88
N LYS A 1107 -10.30 25.28 -30.18
CA LYS A 1107 -9.24 24.26 -30.16
C LYS A 1107 -7.83 24.87 -29.97
N PRO A 1108 -7.58 25.59 -28.86
CA PRO A 1108 -6.30 26.24 -28.62
C PRO A 1108 -5.19 25.19 -28.39
N ASP A 1109 -3.93 25.56 -28.65
CA ASP A 1109 -2.77 24.71 -28.37
C ASP A 1109 -2.31 24.85 -26.92
N PHE A 1110 -2.53 26.01 -26.30
CA PHE A 1110 -2.28 26.24 -24.87
C PHE A 1110 -3.48 26.93 -24.24
N VAL A 1111 -3.75 26.62 -22.97
CA VAL A 1111 -4.74 27.32 -22.16
C VAL A 1111 -4.03 27.90 -20.94
N VAL A 1112 -4.21 29.19 -20.69
CA VAL A 1112 -3.63 29.90 -19.55
C VAL A 1112 -4.74 30.52 -18.74
N MET A 1113 -4.90 30.06 -17.50
CA MET A 1113 -5.85 30.60 -16.55
C MET A 1113 -5.11 31.24 -15.39
N LEU A 1114 -5.38 32.51 -15.11
CA LEU A 1114 -4.82 33.25 -13.97
C LEU A 1114 -5.96 33.55 -13.00
N LEU A 1115 -6.07 32.70 -11.97
CA LEU A 1115 -7.25 32.59 -11.13
C LEU A 1115 -6.97 33.10 -9.71
N PRO A 1116 -7.97 33.66 -9.01
CA PRO A 1116 -7.89 33.85 -7.57
C PRO A 1116 -7.85 32.50 -6.86
N LEU A 1117 -7.08 32.41 -5.77
CA LEU A 1117 -6.97 31.19 -4.95
C LEU A 1117 -8.31 30.68 -4.40
N ALA A 1118 -9.35 31.54 -4.37
CA ALA A 1118 -10.70 31.16 -3.99
C ALA A 1118 -11.27 29.97 -4.78
N VAL A 1119 -10.80 29.70 -6.01
CA VAL A 1119 -11.20 28.50 -6.76
C VAL A 1119 -10.77 27.17 -6.11
N CYS A 1120 -9.78 27.22 -5.21
CA CYS A 1120 -9.32 26.07 -4.44
C CYS A 1120 -10.09 25.85 -3.13
N HIS A 1121 -11.03 26.73 -2.78
CA HIS A 1121 -11.87 26.56 -1.59
C HIS A 1121 -12.75 25.30 -1.73
N PRO A 1122 -13.00 24.53 -0.65
CA PRO A 1122 -13.79 23.29 -0.71
C PRO A 1122 -15.14 23.41 -1.41
N SER A 1123 -15.83 24.55 -1.24
CA SER A 1123 -17.12 24.85 -1.91
C SER A 1123 -17.03 25.11 -3.41
N ALA A 1124 -15.82 25.30 -3.95
CA ALA A 1124 -15.58 25.72 -5.34
C ALA A 1124 -14.70 24.74 -6.14
N VAL A 1125 -13.82 24.00 -5.45
CA VAL A 1125 -12.77 23.17 -6.04
C VAL A 1125 -13.31 22.05 -6.94
N VAL A 1126 -14.52 21.54 -6.66
CA VAL A 1126 -15.15 20.46 -7.43
C VAL A 1126 -15.36 20.90 -8.89
N ARG A 1127 -16.05 22.04 -9.09
CA ARG A 1127 -16.30 22.59 -10.43
C ARG A 1127 -15.01 22.97 -11.16
N PHE A 1128 -14.04 23.52 -10.43
CA PHE A 1128 -12.72 23.86 -11.01
C PHE A 1128 -11.95 22.62 -11.44
N SER A 1129 -12.04 21.54 -10.67
CA SER A 1129 -11.42 20.25 -10.99
C SER A 1129 -12.05 19.61 -12.23
N SER A 1130 -13.36 19.77 -12.45
CA SER A 1130 -14.01 19.35 -13.69
C SER A 1130 -13.40 20.00 -14.94
N THR A 1131 -13.10 21.30 -14.91
CA THR A 1131 -12.42 21.99 -16.03
C THR A 1131 -11.00 21.44 -16.24
N ARG A 1132 -10.24 21.21 -15.15
CA ARG A 1132 -8.90 20.61 -15.24
C ARG A 1132 -8.93 19.19 -15.81
N LEU A 1133 -9.90 18.37 -15.39
CA LEU A 1133 -10.09 17.02 -15.90
C LEU A 1133 -10.44 17.04 -17.39
N GLY A 1134 -11.36 17.92 -17.81
CA GLY A 1134 -11.71 18.06 -19.22
C GLY A 1134 -10.54 18.48 -20.13
N LEU A 1135 -9.54 19.19 -19.59
CA LEU A 1135 -8.27 19.48 -20.27
C LEU A 1135 -7.38 18.24 -20.36
N LEU A 1136 -7.22 17.49 -19.26
CA LEU A 1136 -6.42 16.25 -19.23
C LEU A 1136 -6.97 15.20 -20.21
N GLU A 1137 -8.29 15.04 -20.26
CA GLU A 1137 -8.97 14.11 -21.17
C GLU A 1137 -8.79 14.49 -22.65
N ARG A 1138 -8.62 15.78 -22.94
CA ARG A 1138 -8.23 16.26 -24.28
C ARG A 1138 -6.73 16.13 -24.56
N GLY A 1139 -5.97 15.56 -23.63
CA GLY A 1139 -4.56 15.23 -23.78
C GLY A 1139 -3.59 16.31 -23.32
N PHE A 1140 -4.07 17.40 -22.71
CA PHE A 1140 -3.18 18.41 -22.17
C PHE A 1140 -2.42 17.93 -20.93
N ALA A 1141 -1.19 18.39 -20.74
CA ALA A 1141 -0.55 18.40 -19.42
C ALA A 1141 -0.94 19.71 -18.71
N VAL A 1142 -1.48 19.61 -17.50
CA VAL A 1142 -1.97 20.74 -16.70
C VAL A 1142 -0.97 21.06 -15.59
N HIS A 1143 -0.36 22.24 -15.67
CA HIS A 1143 0.60 22.76 -14.70
C HIS A 1143 -0.07 23.80 -13.81
N SER A 1144 -0.03 23.61 -12.50
CA SER A 1144 -0.59 24.53 -11.50
C SER A 1144 0.50 25.06 -10.59
N MET A 1145 0.52 26.37 -10.36
CA MET A 1145 1.47 27.02 -9.45
C MET A 1145 0.83 28.23 -8.76
N VAL A 1146 1.19 28.44 -7.50
CA VAL A 1146 0.78 29.63 -6.75
C VAL A 1146 1.89 30.67 -6.84
N ILE A 1147 1.56 31.86 -7.30
CA ILE A 1147 2.49 32.96 -7.53
C ILE A 1147 2.20 34.05 -6.50
N SER A 1148 3.11 34.21 -5.54
CA SER A 1148 3.13 35.36 -4.63
C SER A 1148 3.73 36.55 -5.35
N LEU A 1149 3.01 37.66 -5.47
CA LEU A 1149 3.51 38.85 -6.18
C LEU A 1149 4.78 39.42 -5.54
N ARG A 1150 4.95 39.23 -4.24
CA ARG A 1150 6.12 39.69 -3.47
C ARG A 1150 7.44 39.08 -3.98
N ASP A 1151 7.41 37.83 -4.42
CA ASP A 1151 8.60 37.10 -4.88
C ASP A 1151 9.11 37.61 -6.23
N TYR A 1152 8.27 38.36 -6.95
CA TYR A 1152 8.53 38.91 -8.28
C TYR A 1152 8.66 40.44 -8.26
N GLY A 1153 9.05 41.00 -7.11
CA GLY A 1153 9.42 42.41 -6.97
C GLY A 1153 8.25 43.39 -6.88
N LEU A 1154 7.03 42.91 -6.60
CA LEU A 1154 5.86 43.77 -6.39
C LEU A 1154 5.50 43.82 -4.90
N PRO A 1155 5.45 45.00 -4.25
CA PRO A 1155 5.16 45.12 -2.81
C PRO A 1155 3.66 44.97 -2.52
N GLN A 1156 3.09 43.80 -2.82
CA GLN A 1156 1.69 43.49 -2.61
C GLN A 1156 1.50 42.13 -1.95
N GLU A 1157 0.58 42.04 -0.98
CA GLU A 1157 0.10 40.76 -0.45
C GLU A 1157 -1.06 40.25 -1.30
N ARG A 1158 -0.70 39.64 -2.43
CA ARG A 1158 -1.66 39.00 -3.35
C ARG A 1158 -1.00 37.78 -3.98
N SER A 1159 -1.76 36.72 -4.06
CA SER A 1159 -1.35 35.45 -4.67
C SER A 1159 -2.27 35.12 -5.84
N ILE A 1160 -1.68 34.59 -6.92
CA ILE A 1160 -2.37 34.22 -8.15
C ILE A 1160 -2.14 32.74 -8.39
N LEU A 1161 -3.21 31.98 -8.60
CA LEU A 1161 -3.13 30.60 -9.07
C LEU A 1161 -2.99 30.63 -10.60
N ALA A 1162 -1.80 30.31 -11.10
CA ALA A 1162 -1.59 30.13 -12.52
C ALA A 1162 -1.80 28.65 -12.90
N VAL A 1163 -2.69 28.41 -13.86
CA VAL A 1163 -2.93 27.10 -14.47
C VAL A 1163 -2.58 27.19 -15.95
N VAL A 1164 -1.69 26.34 -16.41
CA VAL A 1164 -1.25 26.29 -17.80
C VAL A 1164 -1.45 24.89 -18.33
N ALA A 1165 -2.31 24.74 -19.33
CA ALA A 1165 -2.49 23.50 -20.07
C ALA A 1165 -1.60 23.54 -21.31
N SER A 1166 -0.72 22.55 -21.45
CA SER A 1166 0.19 22.40 -22.60
C SER A 1166 -0.17 21.17 -23.44
N PRO A 1167 0.02 21.20 -24.76
CA PRO A 1167 -0.50 20.16 -25.64
C PRO A 1167 0.43 18.94 -25.72
N PHE A 1168 1.62 19.02 -25.13
CA PHE A 1168 2.68 18.03 -25.33
C PHE A 1168 2.50 16.74 -24.53
N GLY A 1169 1.59 16.74 -23.53
CA GLY A 1169 1.41 15.60 -22.62
C GLY A 1169 2.65 15.29 -21.78
N VAL A 1170 3.52 16.28 -21.54
CA VAL A 1170 4.73 16.17 -20.71
C VAL A 1170 4.91 17.44 -19.84
N PRO A 1171 5.62 17.35 -18.71
CA PRO A 1171 6.04 18.51 -17.93
C PRO A 1171 6.78 19.57 -18.77
N LEU A 1172 6.40 20.84 -18.60
CA LEU A 1172 7.17 21.96 -19.13
C LEU A 1172 8.37 22.26 -18.23
N SER A 1173 9.47 22.74 -18.81
CA SER A 1173 10.66 23.15 -18.04
C SER A 1173 10.48 24.58 -17.53
N TRP A 1174 10.06 24.71 -16.26
CA TRP A 1174 9.86 25.99 -15.59
C TRP A 1174 11.19 26.57 -15.10
N LYS A 1175 11.42 27.86 -15.33
CA LYS A 1175 12.62 28.58 -14.85
C LYS A 1175 12.23 29.97 -14.36
N PHE A 1176 11.92 30.05 -13.06
CA PHE A 1176 11.48 31.29 -12.40
C PHE A 1176 12.63 32.25 -12.08
N ASP A 1177 13.86 31.73 -11.95
CA ASP A 1177 15.07 32.46 -11.54
C ASP A 1177 15.35 33.79 -12.25
N ARG A 1178 14.87 33.94 -13.50
CA ARG A 1178 15.07 35.17 -14.28
C ARG A 1178 14.09 36.29 -13.92
N TYR A 1179 13.01 35.95 -13.22
CA TYR A 1179 11.92 36.86 -12.86
C TYR A 1179 11.82 37.04 -11.34
N THR A 1180 12.35 36.11 -10.55
CA THR A 1180 12.44 36.27 -9.10
C THR A 1180 13.50 37.32 -8.76
N THR A 1181 13.14 38.26 -7.89
CA THR A 1181 14.09 39.24 -7.36
C THR A 1181 15.08 38.55 -6.44
N ARG A 1182 16.28 38.22 -6.93
CA ARG A 1182 17.42 37.77 -6.09
C ARG A 1182 18.02 38.90 -5.23
N SER A 1183 17.42 40.09 -5.23
CA SER A 1183 17.84 41.22 -4.40
C SER A 1183 17.49 40.94 -2.95
N GLU A 1184 18.44 41.09 -2.04
CA GLU A 1184 18.23 40.95 -0.59
C GLU A 1184 17.21 41.97 -0.04
N GLN A 1185 16.90 43.03 -0.81
CA GLN A 1185 15.87 44.00 -0.46
C GLN A 1185 14.72 43.98 -1.49
N PRO A 1186 13.49 43.60 -1.09
CA PRO A 1186 12.31 43.68 -1.96
C PRO A 1186 11.98 45.14 -2.27
N SER A 1187 11.55 45.41 -3.51
CA SER A 1187 11.11 46.74 -3.96
C SER A 1187 10.04 47.27 -3.01
N THR A 1188 10.25 48.45 -2.44
CA THR A 1188 9.24 49.11 -1.58
C THR A 1188 8.27 49.92 -2.44
N ILE A 1189 7.08 50.22 -1.91
CA ILE A 1189 6.13 51.10 -2.62
C ILE A 1189 6.79 52.45 -2.91
N GLY A 1190 7.57 52.97 -1.96
CA GLY A 1190 8.37 54.19 -2.15
C GLY A 1190 9.20 54.17 -3.42
N SER A 1191 9.99 53.12 -3.61
CA SER A 1191 10.85 52.98 -4.80
C SER A 1191 10.09 53.00 -6.14
N LEU A 1192 8.79 52.69 -6.15
CA LEU A 1192 7.97 52.64 -7.36
C LEU A 1192 7.25 53.96 -7.68
N ILE A 1193 6.94 54.77 -6.66
CA ILE A 1193 6.07 55.95 -6.81
C ILE A 1193 6.68 57.26 -6.31
N GLU A 1194 7.87 57.25 -5.72
CA GLU A 1194 8.50 58.46 -5.14
C GLU A 1194 8.69 59.57 -6.18
N ASP A 1195 9.08 59.23 -7.41
CA ASP A 1195 9.21 60.18 -8.52
C ASP A 1195 7.86 60.79 -8.96
N LEU A 1196 6.74 60.18 -8.57
CA LEU A 1196 5.37 60.65 -8.82
C LEU A 1196 4.81 61.47 -7.65
N ALA A 1197 5.56 61.73 -6.57
CA ALA A 1197 5.06 62.44 -5.39
C ALA A 1197 4.65 63.91 -5.65
N PHE A 1198 4.93 64.47 -6.83
CA PHE A 1198 4.57 65.84 -7.20
C PHE A 1198 3.06 66.00 -7.42
N LYS A 1199 2.54 67.23 -7.26
CA LYS A 1199 1.16 67.56 -7.64
C LYS A 1199 1.06 67.77 -9.15
N ASN A 1200 0.04 67.21 -9.79
CA ASN A 1200 -0.20 67.43 -11.21
C ASN A 1200 -0.50 68.92 -11.48
N PRO A 1201 0.36 69.63 -12.23
CA PRO A 1201 0.27 71.08 -12.41
C PRO A 1201 -0.94 71.51 -13.26
N ARG A 1202 -1.64 70.57 -13.90
CA ARG A 1202 -2.83 70.85 -14.73
C ARG A 1202 -4.16 70.67 -13.98
N VAL A 1203 -4.12 70.29 -12.70
CA VAL A 1203 -5.33 70.13 -11.89
C VAL A 1203 -5.79 71.51 -11.41
N GLY A 1204 -7.00 71.93 -11.79
CA GLY A 1204 -7.59 73.21 -11.38
C GLY A 1204 -7.65 74.30 -12.46
N THR A 1205 -7.16 74.04 -13.68
CA THR A 1205 -7.38 74.93 -14.84
C THR A 1205 -8.78 74.70 -15.42
N ASP A 1206 -9.46 75.75 -15.90
CA ASP A 1206 -10.84 75.73 -16.44
C ASP A 1206 -11.11 74.65 -17.52
N SER A 1207 -10.07 74.06 -18.11
CA SER A 1207 -10.17 73.02 -19.13
C SER A 1207 -10.40 71.58 -18.62
N ASN A 1208 -10.37 71.30 -17.31
CA ASN A 1208 -10.56 69.94 -16.74
C ASN A 1208 -9.61 68.86 -17.33
N THR A 1209 -8.51 69.24 -18.00
CA THR A 1209 -7.63 68.35 -18.77
C THR A 1209 -6.49 67.73 -17.96
N GLY A 1210 -6.80 67.13 -16.80
CA GLY A 1210 -5.79 66.51 -15.92
C GLY A 1210 -5.17 65.18 -16.41
N PHE A 1211 -5.55 64.70 -17.60
CA PHE A 1211 -5.21 63.36 -18.11
C PHE A 1211 -3.71 63.10 -18.28
N VAL A 1212 -2.94 64.10 -18.70
CA VAL A 1212 -1.49 63.99 -18.94
C VAL A 1212 -0.75 65.19 -18.39
N CYS A 1213 0.38 64.99 -17.71
CA CYS A 1213 1.23 66.07 -17.20
C CYS A 1213 2.71 65.82 -17.49
N VAL A 1214 3.52 66.86 -17.29
CA VAL A 1214 4.98 66.79 -17.32
C VAL A 1214 5.48 66.90 -15.88
N ARG A 1215 6.48 66.09 -15.51
CA ARG A 1215 7.12 66.17 -14.20
C ARG A 1215 7.76 67.56 -14.03
N PRO A 1216 7.53 68.29 -12.92
CA PRO A 1216 8.22 69.55 -12.65
C PRO A 1216 9.73 69.35 -12.67
N ALA A 1217 10.48 70.29 -13.27
CA ALA A 1217 11.93 70.26 -13.27
C ALA A 1217 12.45 70.31 -11.83
N VAL A 1218 13.21 69.29 -11.42
CA VAL A 1218 13.88 69.27 -10.12
C VAL A 1218 15.20 70.03 -10.27
N GLU A 1219 15.42 71.11 -9.51
CA GLU A 1219 16.70 71.81 -9.49
C GLU A 1219 17.74 70.94 -8.76
N GLY A 1220 18.76 70.42 -9.46
CA GLY A 1220 19.85 69.62 -8.88
C GLY A 1220 20.47 68.58 -9.81
N SER A 1221 21.54 67.92 -9.36
CA SER A 1221 22.39 66.99 -10.13
C SER A 1221 21.79 65.60 -10.43
N GLU A 1222 20.47 65.42 -10.30
CA GLU A 1222 19.79 64.13 -10.54
C GLU A 1222 18.92 64.13 -11.83
N ALA A 1223 19.10 65.13 -12.70
CA ALA A 1223 18.26 65.34 -13.89
C ALA A 1223 18.44 64.30 -15.03
N GLU A 1224 19.36 63.33 -14.92
CA GLU A 1224 19.76 62.48 -16.07
C GLU A 1224 19.11 61.08 -16.16
N ALA A 1225 18.16 60.70 -15.28
CA ALA A 1225 17.71 59.30 -15.20
C ALA A 1225 16.25 58.97 -15.60
N SER A 1226 15.43 59.92 -16.06
CA SER A 1226 14.02 59.61 -16.44
C SER A 1226 13.74 59.82 -17.92
N THR A 1227 13.43 58.73 -18.63
CA THR A 1227 13.10 58.71 -20.07
C THR A 1227 11.64 59.07 -20.39
N VAL A 1228 10.78 59.28 -19.39
CA VAL A 1228 9.34 59.47 -19.61
C VAL A 1228 8.99 60.96 -19.61
N SER A 1229 8.85 61.55 -20.81
CA SER A 1229 8.53 62.99 -20.98
C SER A 1229 7.12 63.38 -20.54
N HIS A 1230 6.18 62.42 -20.52
CA HIS A 1230 4.77 62.66 -20.22
C HIS A 1230 4.21 61.57 -19.30
N VAL A 1231 3.55 61.98 -18.23
CA VAL A 1231 2.90 61.08 -17.25
C VAL A 1231 1.39 61.10 -17.48
N TYR A 1232 0.82 59.97 -17.85
CA TYR A 1232 -0.62 59.80 -18.05
C TYR A 1232 -1.33 59.30 -16.78
N ASN A 1233 -2.61 59.68 -16.60
CA ASN A 1233 -3.50 59.25 -15.52
C ASN A 1233 -3.05 59.61 -14.08
N HIS A 1234 -2.22 60.64 -13.94
CA HIS A 1234 -1.73 61.12 -12.64
C HIS A 1234 -2.64 62.22 -12.06
N TYR A 1235 -3.85 61.85 -11.65
CA TYR A 1235 -4.86 62.80 -11.15
C TYR A 1235 -4.70 63.08 -9.64
N THR A 1236 -3.95 64.13 -9.29
CA THR A 1236 -3.75 64.53 -7.89
C THR A 1236 -4.89 65.41 -7.36
N GLY A 1237 -4.95 65.62 -6.04
CA GLY A 1237 -5.90 66.51 -5.36
C GLY A 1237 -7.28 65.88 -5.08
N ILE A 1238 -7.43 64.58 -5.28
CA ILE A 1238 -8.69 63.86 -5.03
C ILE A 1238 -8.86 63.61 -3.53
N ARG A 1239 -9.99 64.02 -2.96
CA ARG A 1239 -10.33 63.77 -1.56
C ARG A 1239 -10.67 62.30 -1.32
N VAL A 1240 -10.33 61.80 -0.13
CA VAL A 1240 -10.49 60.41 0.30
C VAL A 1240 -11.50 60.34 1.45
N ALA A 1241 -12.14 59.18 1.66
CA ALA A 1241 -13.01 58.96 2.82
C ALA A 1241 -12.24 59.07 4.15
N SER A 1242 -12.93 59.37 5.25
CA SER A 1242 -12.31 59.64 6.56
C SER A 1242 -11.63 58.44 7.21
N ASP A 1243 -11.95 57.24 6.77
CA ASP A 1243 -11.43 55.95 7.23
C ASP A 1243 -10.32 55.39 6.32
N ALA A 1244 -9.89 56.14 5.30
CA ALA A 1244 -8.83 55.72 4.39
C ALA A 1244 -7.45 55.68 5.06
N GLU A 1245 -6.67 54.66 4.74
CA GLU A 1245 -5.32 54.46 5.28
C GLU A 1245 -4.25 55.13 4.41
N THR A 1246 -3.15 55.57 5.04
CA THR A 1246 -1.99 56.14 4.34
C THR A 1246 -1.02 55.04 3.93
N ILE A 1247 -0.54 55.05 2.68
CA ILE A 1247 0.47 54.11 2.19
C ILE A 1247 1.77 54.25 2.98
N SER A 1248 2.34 53.12 3.41
CA SER A 1248 3.70 53.07 3.99
C SER A 1248 4.76 52.98 2.89
N ILE A 1249 5.59 54.02 2.77
CA ILE A 1249 6.73 54.07 1.83
C ILE A 1249 7.76 52.96 2.18
N ALA A 1250 7.93 52.64 3.46
CA ALA A 1250 8.94 51.71 3.98
C ALA A 1250 8.50 50.23 3.98
N GLY A 1251 7.27 49.91 3.58
CA GLY A 1251 6.79 48.52 3.45
C GLY A 1251 6.43 47.81 4.75
N THR A 1252 6.22 48.53 5.85
CA THR A 1252 5.82 47.94 7.16
C THR A 1252 4.38 47.43 7.21
N ILE A 1253 3.50 47.93 6.33
CA ILE A 1253 2.10 47.52 6.25
C ILE A 1253 1.90 46.88 4.89
N PRO A 1254 1.32 45.66 4.82
CA PRO A 1254 1.07 45.01 3.54
C PRO A 1254 0.05 45.79 2.73
N PHE A 1255 0.46 46.20 1.54
CA PHE A 1255 -0.42 46.86 0.60
C PHE A 1255 -1.25 45.81 -0.12
N SER A 1256 -2.56 45.84 0.10
CA SER A 1256 -3.51 44.91 -0.50
C SER A 1256 -4.53 45.66 -1.34
N LEU A 1257 -4.76 45.14 -2.55
CA LEU A 1257 -5.77 45.62 -3.50
C LEU A 1257 -6.99 44.68 -3.54
N PHE A 1258 -7.16 43.82 -2.52
CA PHE A 1258 -8.29 42.90 -2.48
C PHE A 1258 -9.63 43.68 -2.41
N ASN A 1259 -10.59 43.29 -3.26
CA ASN A 1259 -12.00 43.70 -3.22
C ASN A 1259 -12.36 45.17 -3.59
N ASP A 1260 -11.54 45.83 -4.42
CA ASP A 1260 -11.82 47.07 -5.17
C ASP A 1260 -12.24 48.36 -4.41
N GLN A 1261 -12.47 48.32 -3.10
CA GLN A 1261 -13.06 49.47 -2.38
C GLN A 1261 -12.09 50.27 -1.50
N LYS A 1262 -10.92 49.72 -1.15
CA LYS A 1262 -10.01 50.41 -0.23
C LYS A 1262 -9.31 51.58 -0.91
N GLN A 1263 -9.62 52.80 -0.47
CA GLN A 1263 -8.94 54.01 -0.93
C GLN A 1263 -7.68 54.25 -0.11
N TRP A 1264 -6.58 54.56 -0.79
CA TRP A 1264 -5.28 54.80 -0.15
C TRP A 1264 -4.89 56.27 -0.24
N ILE A 1265 -4.35 56.82 0.85
CA ILE A 1265 -3.83 58.18 0.94
C ILE A 1265 -2.34 58.18 0.59
N HIS A 1266 -1.93 59.09 -0.29
CA HIS A 1266 -0.53 59.30 -0.62
C HIS A 1266 0.19 60.02 0.55
N PRO A 1267 1.32 59.49 1.04
CA PRO A 1267 1.97 59.95 2.27
C PRO A 1267 2.43 61.41 2.23
N VAL A 1268 2.92 61.89 1.09
CA VAL A 1268 3.39 63.29 0.93
C VAL A 1268 2.25 64.25 0.60
N ARG A 1269 1.49 63.98 -0.48
CA ARG A 1269 0.44 64.89 -0.97
C ARG A 1269 -0.84 64.92 -0.13
N GLN A 1270 -1.07 63.91 0.71
CA GLN A 1270 -2.27 63.76 1.53
C GLN A 1270 -3.58 63.78 0.71
N ASP A 1271 -3.51 63.25 -0.52
CA ASP A 1271 -4.62 63.02 -1.42
C ASP A 1271 -4.76 61.53 -1.77
N ARG A 1272 -5.81 61.14 -2.49
CA ARG A 1272 -5.95 59.76 -2.99
C ARG A 1272 -4.78 59.43 -3.90
N VAL A 1273 -4.17 58.26 -3.71
CA VAL A 1273 -3.16 57.71 -4.62
C VAL A 1273 -3.73 57.67 -6.04
N THR A 1274 -2.97 58.12 -7.01
CA THR A 1274 -3.42 58.30 -8.40
C THR A 1274 -3.51 56.96 -9.14
N VAL A 1275 -4.29 56.92 -10.23
CA VAL A 1275 -4.39 55.74 -11.11
C VAL A 1275 -3.01 55.29 -11.60
N ARG A 1276 -2.14 56.24 -12.00
CA ARG A 1276 -0.76 55.94 -12.42
C ARG A 1276 0.09 55.30 -11.32
N GLU A 1277 0.00 55.79 -10.10
CA GLU A 1277 0.77 55.24 -8.98
C GLU A 1277 0.32 53.81 -8.67
N LEU A 1278 -0.99 53.55 -8.64
CA LEU A 1278 -1.51 52.19 -8.49
C LEU A 1278 -1.08 51.29 -9.66
N ALA A 1279 -1.06 51.81 -10.89
CA ALA A 1279 -0.63 51.06 -12.05
C ALA A 1279 0.84 50.62 -11.93
N ARG A 1280 1.73 51.48 -11.43
CA ARG A 1280 3.12 51.10 -11.15
C ARG A 1280 3.26 50.09 -10.03
N VAL A 1281 2.45 50.20 -8.98
CA VAL A 1281 2.41 49.19 -7.91
C VAL A 1281 1.99 47.82 -8.46
N GLN A 1282 1.11 47.78 -9.47
CA GLN A 1282 0.75 46.57 -10.24
C GLN A 1282 1.79 46.16 -11.30
N GLY A 1283 2.89 46.89 -11.46
CA GLY A 1283 3.90 46.65 -12.50
C GLY A 1283 3.39 46.88 -13.93
N ILE A 1284 2.33 47.69 -14.09
CA ILE A 1284 1.79 48.06 -15.40
C ILE A 1284 2.71 49.11 -16.04
N PRO A 1285 3.10 48.95 -17.32
CA PRO A 1285 3.96 49.90 -18.01
C PRO A 1285 3.39 51.34 -18.05
N ASP A 1286 4.28 52.33 -17.99
CA ASP A 1286 3.92 53.75 -17.99
C ASP A 1286 3.23 54.21 -19.28
N GLU A 1287 3.46 53.49 -20.39
CA GLU A 1287 2.89 53.80 -21.70
C GLU A 1287 1.41 53.42 -21.82
N LEU A 1288 0.89 52.56 -20.93
CA LEU A 1288 -0.52 52.15 -20.98
C LEU A 1288 -1.41 53.30 -20.51
N ARG A 1289 -2.35 53.73 -21.35
CA ARG A 1289 -3.27 54.84 -21.09
C ARG A 1289 -4.62 54.32 -20.60
N PHE A 1290 -5.04 54.71 -19.41
CA PHE A 1290 -6.33 54.29 -18.86
C PHE A 1290 -7.43 55.24 -19.32
N LEU A 1291 -8.45 54.71 -20.00
CA LEU A 1291 -9.58 55.46 -20.55
C LEU A 1291 -10.87 55.10 -19.79
N GLY A 1292 -11.91 55.93 -19.94
CA GLY A 1292 -13.17 55.81 -19.19
C GLY A 1292 -13.27 56.85 -18.07
N SER A 1293 -14.32 56.74 -17.26
CA SER A 1293 -14.46 57.56 -16.05
C SER A 1293 -13.32 57.28 -15.09
N ARG A 1294 -13.01 58.24 -14.22
CA ARG A 1294 -11.87 58.10 -13.30
C ARG A 1294 -12.05 56.92 -12.35
N GLU A 1295 -13.26 56.70 -11.88
CA GLU A 1295 -13.62 55.62 -10.97
C GLU A 1295 -13.47 54.25 -11.66
N GLU A 1296 -13.89 54.12 -12.93
CA GLU A 1296 -13.63 52.92 -13.74
C GLU A 1296 -12.13 52.67 -13.95
N GLN A 1297 -11.32 53.73 -14.15
CA GLN A 1297 -9.88 53.59 -14.28
C GLN A 1297 -9.24 53.03 -13.00
N TYR A 1298 -9.68 53.48 -11.82
CA TYR A 1298 -9.25 52.93 -10.54
C TYR A 1298 -9.58 51.45 -10.42
N GLU A 1299 -10.85 51.09 -10.65
CA GLU A 1299 -11.34 49.70 -10.60
C GLU A 1299 -10.55 48.80 -11.55
N THR A 1300 -10.31 49.26 -12.78
CA THR A 1300 -9.56 48.52 -13.79
C THR A 1300 -8.13 48.20 -13.34
N VAL A 1301 -7.45 49.14 -12.68
CA VAL A 1301 -6.08 48.93 -12.17
C VAL A 1301 -6.06 48.00 -10.96
N CYS A 1302 -7.04 48.09 -10.05
CA CYS A 1302 -7.15 47.20 -8.89
C CYS A 1302 -7.37 45.75 -9.33
N LYS A 1303 -8.27 45.52 -10.29
CA LYS A 1303 -8.58 44.20 -10.85
C LYS A 1303 -7.47 43.59 -11.69
N ALA A 1304 -6.58 44.40 -12.26
CA ALA A 1304 -5.55 43.96 -13.20
C ALA A 1304 -4.67 42.82 -12.65
N ILE A 1305 -4.19 41.97 -13.57
CA ILE A 1305 -3.12 41.01 -13.31
C ILE A 1305 -1.79 41.69 -13.63
N PRO A 1306 -0.80 41.64 -12.73
CA PRO A 1306 0.51 42.19 -13.03
C PRO A 1306 1.13 41.59 -14.30
N PRO A 1307 1.54 42.42 -15.29
CA PRO A 1307 2.07 41.92 -16.56
C PRO A 1307 3.30 41.02 -16.41
N VAL A 1308 4.08 41.16 -15.34
CA VAL A 1308 5.25 40.31 -15.07
C VAL A 1308 4.87 38.83 -14.93
N VAL A 1309 3.72 38.55 -14.29
CA VAL A 1309 3.20 37.18 -14.09
C VAL A 1309 2.85 36.55 -15.43
N ALA A 1310 2.08 37.27 -16.25
CA ALA A 1310 1.71 36.82 -17.59
C ALA A 1310 2.94 36.68 -18.51
N LYS A 1311 3.92 37.60 -18.42
CA LYS A 1311 5.16 37.57 -19.21
C LYS A 1311 6.04 36.37 -18.87
N MET A 1312 6.09 35.99 -17.60
CA MET A 1312 6.82 34.80 -17.13
C MET A 1312 6.22 33.52 -17.75
N ILE A 1313 4.90 33.37 -17.70
CA ILE A 1313 4.20 32.21 -18.30
C ILE A 1313 4.38 32.21 -19.82
N ALA A 1314 4.20 33.37 -20.46
CA ALA A 1314 4.42 33.54 -21.88
C ALA A 1314 5.85 33.14 -22.28
N HIS A 1315 6.87 33.41 -21.45
CA HIS A 1315 8.24 33.00 -21.71
C HIS A 1315 8.41 31.48 -21.74
N THR A 1316 7.79 30.76 -20.79
CA THR A 1316 7.82 29.29 -20.74
C THR A 1316 7.15 28.70 -21.97
N ILE A 1317 5.95 29.19 -22.31
CA ILE A 1317 5.20 28.74 -23.50
C ILE A 1317 6.01 29.01 -24.77
N PHE A 1318 6.57 30.21 -24.92
CA PHE A 1318 7.37 30.59 -26.09
C PHE A 1318 8.59 29.66 -26.27
N LYS A 1319 9.27 29.30 -25.17
CA LYS A 1319 10.37 28.33 -25.22
C LYS A 1319 9.89 26.93 -25.59
N ALA A 1320 8.77 26.48 -25.05
CA ALA A 1320 8.22 25.16 -25.33
C ALA A 1320 7.85 25.02 -26.82
N ILE A 1321 7.24 26.05 -27.41
CA ILE A 1321 7.00 26.15 -28.86
C ILE A 1321 8.34 26.13 -29.64
N GLY A 1322 9.37 26.82 -29.15
CA GLY A 1322 10.70 26.80 -29.78
C GLY A 1322 11.37 25.43 -29.79
N TYR A 1323 11.22 24.66 -28.69
CA TYR A 1323 11.80 23.32 -28.55
C TYR A 1323 11.03 22.21 -29.26
N SER A 1324 9.77 22.43 -29.67
CA SER A 1324 9.01 21.43 -30.44
C SER A 1324 9.52 21.24 -31.88
N ARG A 1325 10.59 21.95 -32.29
CA ARG A 1325 11.32 21.63 -33.52
C ARG A 1325 11.85 20.20 -33.44
N VAL A 1326 11.18 19.30 -34.14
CA VAL A 1326 11.73 18.01 -34.56
C VAL A 1326 13.12 18.31 -35.15
N VAL A 1327 14.15 17.79 -34.49
CA VAL A 1327 15.44 17.56 -35.14
C VAL A 1327 15.11 16.64 -36.31
N THR A 1328 14.97 17.21 -37.50
CA THR A 1328 15.12 16.46 -38.73
C THR A 1328 16.50 15.83 -38.65
N VAL A 1329 16.56 14.59 -38.19
CA VAL A 1329 17.67 13.71 -38.51
C VAL A 1329 17.63 13.65 -40.02
N SER A 1330 18.49 14.44 -40.67
CA SER A 1330 18.65 14.33 -42.11
C SER A 1330 18.94 12.86 -42.38
N ALA A 1331 18.06 12.19 -43.11
CA ALA A 1331 18.29 10.86 -43.66
C ALA A 1331 19.38 10.96 -44.76
N ALA A 1332 20.56 11.39 -44.35
CA ALA A 1332 21.77 11.61 -45.13
C ALA A 1332 22.93 11.12 -44.26
N GLU A 1333 22.95 9.82 -44.00
CA GLU A 1333 24.13 8.95 -43.86
C GLU A 1333 23.63 7.57 -43.43
N ALA A 1334 22.99 6.87 -44.37
CA ALA A 1334 22.92 5.42 -44.33
C ALA A 1334 24.34 4.88 -44.51
N SER A 1335 25.07 4.71 -43.40
CA SER A 1335 26.30 3.93 -43.36
C SER A 1335 25.97 2.52 -42.83
N PRO A 1336 26.22 1.44 -43.60
CA PRO A 1336 25.90 0.10 -43.20
C PRO A 1336 27.01 -0.44 -42.29
N ARG A 1337 26.76 -0.50 -40.98
CA ARG A 1337 27.50 -1.39 -40.08
C ARG A 1337 26.56 -2.21 -39.21
N ARG A 1338 25.86 -3.13 -39.88
CA ARG A 1338 25.64 -4.49 -39.37
C ARG A 1338 27.02 -5.14 -39.17
N ASN A 1339 27.42 -5.42 -37.93
CA ASN A 1339 28.04 -6.70 -37.50
C ASN A 1339 28.81 -6.57 -36.18
N LYS A 1340 28.61 -7.59 -35.32
CA LYS A 1340 29.27 -7.95 -34.04
C LYS A 1340 28.61 -7.34 -32.80
N ARG A 1341 28.13 -8.09 -31.81
CA ARG A 1341 28.22 -9.54 -31.50
C ARG A 1341 27.12 -9.85 -30.48
N ALA A 1342 26.26 -10.81 -30.78
CA ALA A 1342 25.70 -11.73 -29.79
C ALA A 1342 26.55 -13.01 -29.88
N ARG A 1343 27.29 -13.29 -28.79
CA ARG A 1343 27.90 -14.59 -28.42
C ARG A 1343 28.54 -14.41 -27.04
N ALA A 1344 27.72 -14.55 -26.02
CA ALA A 1344 28.00 -15.11 -24.70
C ALA A 1344 26.65 -15.12 -23.96
#